data_AF-Q3TTY0-F1
#
_entry.id   AF-Q3TTY0-F1
#
_cell.length_a   1.000
_cell.length_b   1.000
_cell.length_c   1.000
_cell.angle_alpha   90.00
_cell.angle_beta   90.00
_cell.angle_gamma   90.00
#
_symmetry.space_group_name_H-M   'P 1'
#
loop_
_entity.id
_entity.type
_entity.pdbx_description
1 polymer ?
#
loop_
_entity_poly.entity_id
_entity_poly.type
_entity_poly.pdbx_seq_one_letter_code
_entity_poly.pdbx_strand_id
1 'polypeptide(L)'
;MELYPGVSPVGLLLLLLLGQGPSQIHGSSGENTLAWQSQQVFWTLKNFPFPCKPKKLELSVLSESVHSLRPSDIKLVAAIGNPEIPLAPGSGTINMEKPQSIKNQPQDVCMGIMTVLSDIIRHFSPSVLMPTCSPGKGTAVHTTAEDLWIQAKELVRRLKDNPQLDFEKDWKLITVFFSNTSQCHLCPSAQQKSHLMRHMEMLWGVLDYLHHEVPRAFVNLVDLSEVLAMDLQHQETGFSPAPEVCKCTETTTLSKAVMQWSYQEAWEDLLASSKFNKHETFAVVFQPFFDEIEPPLKRSSPQDPTTLALRIWNSMMEPVGQKDGLLNTAERKTMKCPSEESPYLFTYKNSNYQARRLKPITKLQMKEGSEFTCPDKNPSNSIPTTVHSLRPADIKIIGALGDSLTAGNGAGASPWNILDVLTEYRGLSWSVGGDETIKTVTTLPNILREFNPSLKGFSVGTGKESTSRASFNQAVAGAKSDGLAGQARKLVDLMKADKTINFQEDWKIITVFIGGNDLCASCSNSTRFSPQNFIDNIKNALDILHAEVPRAFVNMAMVMEITPLRELFNEPTVSCPRNILSRLCPCVLGLGDNSEELSSLVQRNRDYQKKTEELINSGRYDTRDNFTVVVQPLFENVSMPRTPEGVPDKSFFAPDCFHFNAKTHARSAIALWKNMLEPVGHKTRHNNFEIKAPIVCPNQASPFLSTTKNSNLGNGTWMVCEERAPSASPPTSVHTLRPADIQVVAALGDSLTAGNGISSQEGNLTDVSTQYRGLSYSAGGDKTLENVTTLPNILRKFNGNLTGYSVGTGDSSSANAFLNQAVPGAKAENLTSQVRTLVQKMKSDNRVNFNRDWKVITVMIGASDLCDFCTDSNHYSAANFFDHLQNALDILHKEVPRALVNLVDFINPSIIREVFLKNPDKCPVNQSSVLCNCVLTPRKDSYELARLEAFTKSYQSSMLQLVESGRYDTREDFSVVLQPFLLNTKLPVLENGKPDTSFFAPDCIHLNQKFHTQLARALWANMLEPLGKKTDTLDPKGHISLACPTKDQPFLRTFRNSNYKYPTKPAIENWGSDFLCTEKSPSSQVPTSVHELRPADIKVVAAMGDFLTTATGARPSGYKRLATPWRGLSWSIGGDGKLETHTTLPNILKKFNPSITGFSTGTLDNKAGLNVAEEGARAQDMPAQAKTLVKKMKSTPTINLQEDWKLITLLIGNNDLCLYCENPEDNSTKEYVKYIQQALDILYEELPRVFINVVEVMELAGLHHVQGGKCAMPLAVQKNCSCLRHSQNLTAMQELKKLNWNLQSGISELSYWHRYMEREDFAVTVQPFFRNTFIPLNEREGLDLTFFSEDCFYFSDRGHAEMAIALWNNMLEPVGWKTSSNNFIYNRTKLKCPSPERPFLYTLRNSQLLPDKAEEPSNALYWAVPVAAIGGLAVGILGVMLWRTVKPVQQEEEEEDTLPNTSVTQDAVSEKRLKAGN
;
A
#
# COMPACT_ATOMS: atom_id res chain seq x y z
N MET A 1 -21.65 7.16 47.46
CA MET A 1 -21.90 7.39 48.90
C MET A 1 -20.87 8.39 49.39
N GLU A 2 -21.29 9.44 50.10
CA GLU A 2 -20.55 10.19 51.13
C GLU A 2 -19.20 10.87 50.72
N LEU A 3 -19.18 12.18 50.45
CA LEU A 3 -18.97 13.32 51.39
C LEU A 3 -17.54 13.40 51.99
N TYR A 4 -16.69 14.30 51.48
CA TYR A 4 -15.81 15.20 52.25
C TYR A 4 -15.09 16.21 51.31
N PRO A 5 -15.47 17.51 51.34
CA PRO A 5 -14.77 18.61 50.68
C PRO A 5 -13.91 19.40 51.68
N GLY A 6 -12.75 19.87 51.22
CA GLY A 6 -11.85 20.75 51.99
C GLY A 6 -10.99 21.58 51.03
N VAL A 7 -11.60 22.65 50.53
CA VAL A 7 -10.92 23.74 49.79
C VAL A 7 -10.45 24.78 50.81
N SER A 8 -9.19 25.23 50.71
CA SER A 8 -8.84 26.66 50.85
C SER A 8 -7.36 26.90 50.53
N PRO A 9 -7.03 27.80 49.58
CA PRO A 9 -5.69 28.29 49.32
C PRO A 9 -5.42 29.56 50.14
N VAL A 10 -4.48 29.50 51.09
CA VAL A 10 -3.99 30.67 51.84
C VAL A 10 -2.50 30.84 51.57
N GLY A 11 -2.20 31.36 50.39
CA GLY A 11 -1.08 32.26 50.22
C GLY A 11 -1.48 33.65 50.75
N LEU A 12 -0.54 34.31 51.42
CA LEU A 12 -0.62 35.65 52.02
C LEU A 12 -1.38 35.75 53.36
N LEU A 13 -0.70 35.46 54.48
CA LEU A 13 -0.86 36.27 55.71
C LEU A 13 0.21 36.09 56.81
N LEU A 14 1.27 35.29 56.62
CA LEU A 14 2.35 35.17 57.63
C LEU A 14 3.64 35.93 57.33
N LEU A 15 3.66 36.72 56.24
CA LEU A 15 4.59 37.85 56.10
C LEU A 15 3.85 39.10 56.60
N LEU A 16 3.88 39.36 57.90
CA LEU A 16 3.73 40.68 58.55
C LEU A 16 3.55 40.48 60.06
N LEU A 17 4.65 40.48 60.81
CA LEU A 17 4.85 41.20 62.07
C LEU A 17 6.18 40.75 62.70
N LEU A 18 7.05 41.74 63.00
CA LEU A 18 8.30 41.66 63.78
C LEU A 18 9.49 41.05 63.02
N GLY A 19 10.40 41.80 62.37
CA GLY A 19 10.71 43.21 62.56
C GLY A 19 11.52 43.47 63.83
N GLN A 20 12.84 43.54 63.66
CA GLN A 20 13.79 44.41 64.38
C GLN A 20 14.27 44.01 65.80
N GLY A 21 15.60 43.88 65.94
CA GLY A 21 16.27 43.75 67.25
C GLY A 21 17.72 43.21 67.16
N PRO A 22 18.77 44.04 67.35
CA PRO A 22 20.18 43.70 67.12
C PRO A 22 21.07 43.69 68.39
N SER A 23 22.16 42.91 68.37
CA SER A 23 23.44 43.17 69.08
C SER A 23 24.46 42.12 68.59
N GLN A 24 25.39 42.39 67.66
CA GLN A 24 26.64 43.17 67.76
C GLN A 24 27.66 42.65 68.80
N ILE A 25 28.85 42.31 68.27
CA ILE A 25 30.23 42.37 68.83
C ILE A 25 30.98 41.04 69.05
N HIS A 26 31.89 40.81 68.08
CA HIS A 26 33.29 40.37 68.12
C HIS A 26 33.90 39.56 69.29
N GLY A 27 34.58 38.47 68.88
CA GLY A 27 35.97 38.13 69.24
C GLY A 27 36.54 37.21 68.13
N SER A 28 37.34 37.73 67.19
CA SER A 28 38.82 37.61 67.10
C SER A 28 39.30 36.15 66.96
N SER A 29 40.22 35.73 66.09
CA SER A 29 40.91 36.24 64.90
C SER A 29 41.90 35.09 64.55
N GLY A 30 41.90 34.60 63.33
CA GLY A 30 42.80 33.51 62.90
C GLY A 30 42.67 33.25 61.41
N GLU A 31 43.33 34.10 60.63
CA GLU A 31 43.38 34.08 59.17
C GLU A 31 44.13 32.86 58.58
N ASN A 32 43.73 32.53 57.35
CA ASN A 32 44.56 32.16 56.19
C ASN A 32 44.41 30.75 55.56
N THR A 33 43.81 30.78 54.36
CA THR A 33 44.20 30.05 53.13
C THR A 33 44.00 28.54 52.99
N LEU A 34 42.80 28.02 53.29
CA LEU A 34 42.41 26.65 52.84
C LEU A 34 41.01 26.52 52.20
N ALA A 35 40.24 27.61 52.02
CA ALA A 35 38.83 27.51 51.62
C ALA A 35 38.53 27.71 50.11
N TRP A 36 39.50 28.04 49.26
CA TRP A 36 39.22 28.35 47.84
C TRP A 36 39.23 27.14 46.89
N GLN A 37 39.55 25.92 47.34
CA GLN A 37 39.44 24.71 46.51
C GLN A 37 38.18 23.88 46.76
N SER A 38 37.39 24.17 47.80
CA SER A 38 36.21 23.36 48.13
C SER A 38 34.94 23.78 47.37
N GLN A 39 34.81 25.03 46.92
CA GLN A 39 33.52 25.51 46.38
C GLN A 39 33.24 25.16 44.91
N GLN A 40 34.27 24.88 44.09
CA GLN A 40 34.04 24.47 42.70
C GLN A 40 33.70 22.98 42.56
N VAL A 41 34.08 22.14 43.53
CA VAL A 41 33.83 20.68 43.50
C VAL A 41 32.38 20.33 43.89
N PHE A 42 31.63 21.24 44.53
CA PHE A 42 30.25 20.96 44.96
C PHE A 42 29.16 21.20 43.90
N TRP A 43 29.50 21.63 42.69
CA TRP A 43 28.51 21.99 41.66
C TRP A 43 28.11 20.87 40.69
N THR A 44 28.82 19.74 40.63
CA THR A 44 28.68 18.78 39.52
C THR A 44 27.47 17.85 39.58
N LEU A 45 26.80 17.66 40.71
CA LEU A 45 25.70 16.66 40.78
C LEU A 45 24.37 17.10 41.42
N LYS A 46 24.21 18.35 41.87
CA LYS A 46 22.91 18.80 42.42
C LYS A 46 21.75 18.71 41.43
N ASN A 47 22.00 18.55 40.14
CA ASN A 47 20.97 18.45 39.10
C ASN A 47 20.89 17.08 38.40
N PHE A 48 21.64 16.07 38.84
CA PHE A 48 21.55 14.74 38.24
C PHE A 48 20.49 13.90 38.98
N PRO A 49 19.38 13.50 38.33
CA PRO A 49 18.34 12.71 39.00
C PRO A 49 18.91 11.32 39.30
N PHE A 50 19.22 11.04 40.56
CA PHE A 50 19.62 9.71 41.02
C PHE A 50 18.39 8.79 41.02
N PRO A 51 18.27 7.84 40.07
CA PRO A 51 17.02 7.10 39.88
C PRO A 51 16.92 5.88 40.80
N CYS A 52 18.02 5.47 41.40
CA CYS A 52 18.06 4.29 42.26
C CYS A 52 17.40 4.61 43.59
N LYS A 53 16.52 3.72 44.07
CA LYS A 53 16.04 3.79 45.45
C LYS A 53 17.07 3.06 46.32
N PRO A 54 17.86 3.75 47.15
CA PRO A 54 18.60 3.10 48.23
C PRO A 54 17.57 2.70 49.28
N LYS A 55 16.71 1.71 48.97
CA LYS A 55 15.96 1.03 50.03
C LYS A 55 17.01 0.48 50.97
N LYS A 56 16.70 0.56 52.27
CA LYS A 56 17.42 -0.12 53.35
C LYS A 56 17.58 -1.59 52.95
N LEU A 57 18.63 -1.94 52.23
CA LEU A 57 19.19 -3.28 52.20
C LEU A 57 19.52 -3.53 53.67
N GLU A 58 18.64 -4.27 54.35
CA GLU A 58 18.70 -4.50 55.78
C GLU A 58 20.09 -5.02 56.14
N LEU A 59 20.74 -4.23 57.01
CA LEU A 59 22.16 -4.22 57.29
C LEU A 59 22.53 -5.33 58.26
N SER A 60 23.58 -6.11 57.95
CA SER A 60 24.52 -6.58 58.99
C SER A 60 25.76 -7.29 58.45
N VAL A 61 25.70 -7.90 57.26
CA VAL A 61 26.84 -8.69 56.74
C VAL A 61 27.56 -7.90 55.65
N LEU A 62 28.79 -7.45 55.93
CA LEU A 62 29.73 -6.91 54.94
C LEU A 62 30.08 -8.00 53.92
N SER A 63 30.26 -7.65 52.64
CA SER A 63 30.68 -8.63 51.64
C SER A 63 32.05 -9.22 51.99
N GLU A 64 32.09 -10.54 52.17
CA GLU A 64 33.33 -11.30 52.40
C GLU A 64 34.07 -11.60 51.09
N SER A 65 33.36 -11.55 49.96
CA SER A 65 33.88 -11.82 48.63
C SER A 65 33.70 -10.62 47.71
N VAL A 66 34.68 -10.41 46.83
CA VAL A 66 34.66 -9.41 45.75
C VAL A 66 33.55 -9.73 44.75
N HIS A 67 33.18 -11.00 44.62
CA HIS A 67 32.13 -11.47 43.71
C HIS A 67 30.72 -11.24 44.26
N SER A 68 30.60 -10.85 45.53
CA SER A 68 29.36 -10.39 46.15
C SER A 68 29.47 -8.93 46.64
N LEU A 69 30.46 -8.18 46.15
CA LEU A 69 30.73 -6.80 46.55
C LEU A 69 29.60 -5.87 46.11
N ARG A 70 28.92 -5.22 47.05
CA ARG A 70 27.85 -4.27 46.76
C ARG A 70 28.39 -2.84 46.77
N PRO A 71 27.74 -1.89 46.07
CA PRO A 71 28.13 -0.47 46.14
C PRO A 71 28.21 0.10 47.56
N SER A 72 27.37 -0.40 48.48
CA SER A 72 27.35 0.05 49.88
C SER A 72 28.58 -0.39 50.70
N ASP A 73 29.32 -1.39 50.25
CA ASP A 73 30.48 -1.93 50.98
C ASP A 73 31.80 -1.21 50.60
N ILE A 74 31.80 -0.40 49.54
CA ILE A 74 32.98 0.31 49.03
C ILE A 74 33.32 1.50 49.94
N LYS A 75 34.59 1.58 50.36
CA LYS A 75 35.09 2.66 51.23
C LYS A 75 35.88 3.73 50.49
N LEU A 76 36.56 3.36 49.40
CA LEU A 76 37.42 4.27 48.64
C LEU A 76 37.34 3.97 47.14
N VAL A 77 37.34 5.04 46.34
CA VAL A 77 37.54 4.99 44.89
C VAL A 77 38.92 5.57 44.57
N ALA A 78 39.70 4.89 43.74
CA ALA A 78 41.01 5.37 43.31
C ALA A 78 41.27 5.07 41.84
N ALA A 79 42.25 5.76 41.24
CA ALA A 79 42.68 5.52 39.88
C ALA A 79 44.18 5.73 39.64
N ILE A 80 44.68 5.00 38.64
CA ILE A 80 45.96 5.21 37.97
C ILE A 80 45.72 5.30 36.45
N GLY A 81 46.66 5.93 35.76
CA GLY A 81 46.58 6.21 34.32
C GLY A 81 46.14 7.64 34.01
N ASN A 82 46.41 8.07 32.78
CA ASN A 82 46.00 9.39 32.30
C ASN A 82 44.76 9.29 31.40
N PRO A 83 43.59 9.83 31.82
CA PRO A 83 42.40 9.88 30.98
C PRO A 83 42.31 11.12 30.06
N GLU A 84 43.27 12.04 30.12
CA GLU A 84 43.22 13.28 29.35
C GLU A 84 43.37 13.05 27.83
N ILE A 85 42.46 13.65 27.06
CA ILE A 85 42.45 13.63 25.59
C ILE A 85 43.09 14.95 25.11
N PRO A 86 44.04 14.93 24.15
CA PRO A 86 44.65 16.14 23.63
C PRO A 86 43.60 17.13 23.10
N LEU A 87 43.62 18.37 23.58
CA LEU A 87 42.82 19.45 22.97
C LEU A 87 43.24 19.63 21.50
N ALA A 88 42.28 19.56 20.58
CA ALA A 88 42.46 19.93 19.19
C ALA A 88 42.86 21.43 19.09
N PRO A 89 44.06 21.79 18.60
CA PRO A 89 44.41 23.18 18.38
C PRO A 89 43.73 23.65 17.08
N GLY A 90 42.49 24.15 17.16
CA GLY A 90 41.83 24.64 15.94
C GLY A 90 40.43 25.24 16.05
N SER A 91 39.78 25.20 17.22
CA SER A 91 38.44 25.79 17.36
C SER A 91 38.52 27.33 17.51
N GLY A 92 38.53 28.01 16.37
CA GLY A 92 38.00 29.36 16.25
C GLY A 92 38.98 30.48 16.58
N THR A 93 39.29 31.26 15.55
CA THR A 93 39.74 32.65 15.62
C THR A 93 38.85 33.46 16.56
N ILE A 94 39.17 33.45 17.85
CA ILE A 94 38.68 34.44 18.82
C ILE A 94 39.87 35.31 19.17
N ASN A 95 39.67 36.60 18.97
CA ASN A 95 40.63 37.68 19.15
C ASN A 95 41.59 37.46 20.32
N MET A 96 42.88 37.71 20.03
CA MET A 96 44.00 37.66 20.96
C MET A 96 43.87 38.70 22.07
N GLU A 97 43.01 38.45 23.06
CA GLU A 97 43.04 39.17 24.33
C GLU A 97 42.99 38.18 25.49
N LYS A 98 44.16 37.97 26.09
CA LYS A 98 44.44 37.28 27.36
C LYS A 98 44.01 35.81 27.45
N PRO A 99 44.97 34.86 27.33
CA PRO A 99 44.74 33.47 27.72
C PRO A 99 44.62 33.39 29.24
N GLN A 100 43.40 33.39 29.78
CA GLN A 100 43.16 32.78 31.06
C GLN A 100 43.33 31.26 30.86
N SER A 101 44.56 30.83 31.14
CA SER A 101 45.01 29.45 31.20
C SER A 101 44.08 28.59 32.07
N ILE A 102 43.03 28.01 31.49
CA ILE A 102 42.42 26.80 32.02
C ILE A 102 43.22 25.64 31.42
N LYS A 103 44.45 25.46 31.91
CA LYS A 103 45.15 24.18 31.82
C LYS A 103 44.44 23.28 32.83
N ASN A 104 43.44 22.53 32.39
CA ASN A 104 43.04 21.36 33.18
C ASN A 104 44.26 20.45 33.21
N GLN A 105 44.81 20.18 34.38
CA GLN A 105 45.89 19.20 34.49
C GLN A 105 45.29 17.79 34.33
N PRO A 106 46.08 16.76 33.96
CA PRO A 106 45.65 15.36 33.99
C PRO A 106 44.96 14.95 35.31
N GLN A 107 45.39 15.60 36.40
CA GLN A 107 44.79 15.48 37.73
C GLN A 107 43.32 15.89 37.75
N ASP A 108 42.92 16.97 37.08
CA ASP A 108 41.56 17.50 37.13
C ASP A 108 40.56 16.58 36.42
N VAL A 109 40.96 15.97 35.30
CA VAL A 109 40.10 15.02 34.57
C VAL A 109 39.96 13.71 35.34
N CYS A 110 41.07 13.10 35.78
CA CYS A 110 41.03 11.89 36.61
C CYS A 110 40.20 12.12 37.88
N MET A 111 40.46 13.24 38.57
CA MET A 111 39.74 13.60 39.78
C MET A 111 38.27 13.86 39.50
N GLY A 112 37.93 14.49 38.37
CA GLY A 112 36.55 14.68 37.93
C GLY A 112 35.80 13.35 37.77
N ILE A 113 36.38 12.39 37.04
CA ILE A 113 35.74 11.08 36.81
C ILE A 113 35.56 10.33 38.14
N MET A 114 36.62 10.29 38.96
CA MET A 114 36.58 9.58 40.24
C MET A 114 35.68 10.27 41.27
N THR A 115 35.52 11.59 41.21
CA THR A 115 34.56 12.33 42.04
C THR A 115 33.13 11.97 41.67
N VAL A 116 32.80 11.91 40.38
CA VAL A 116 31.46 11.47 39.94
C VAL A 116 31.18 10.02 40.36
N LEU A 117 32.14 9.11 40.20
CA LEU A 117 32.01 7.73 40.70
C LEU A 117 31.85 7.66 42.22
N SER A 118 32.65 8.43 42.97
CA SER A 118 32.54 8.52 44.43
C SER A 118 31.18 9.07 44.86
N ASP A 119 30.66 10.08 44.17
CA ASP A 119 29.35 10.66 44.45
C ASP A 119 28.20 9.67 44.17
N ILE A 120 28.29 8.91 43.07
CA ILE A 120 27.34 7.82 42.80
C ILE A 120 27.38 6.79 43.94
N ILE A 121 28.57 6.35 44.34
CA ILE A 121 28.75 5.38 45.44
C ILE A 121 28.27 5.95 46.77
N ARG A 122 28.44 7.26 47.02
CA ARG A 122 28.04 7.92 48.27
C ARG A 122 26.54 7.83 48.56
N HIS A 123 25.71 7.70 47.52
CA HIS A 123 24.28 7.45 47.66
C HIS A 123 23.98 6.05 48.25
N PHE A 124 24.88 5.09 48.09
CA PHE A 124 24.78 3.73 48.67
C PHE A 124 25.63 3.57 49.94
N SER A 125 26.81 4.21 50.00
CA SER A 125 27.75 4.22 51.11
C SER A 125 28.09 5.66 51.50
N PRO A 126 27.31 6.30 52.40
CA PRO A 126 27.57 7.68 52.83
C PRO A 126 28.96 7.89 53.45
N SER A 127 29.64 6.80 53.84
CA SER A 127 30.96 6.81 54.47
C SER A 127 32.14 6.70 53.50
N VAL A 128 31.88 6.70 52.18
CA VAL A 128 32.94 6.64 51.16
C VAL A 128 33.86 7.86 51.27
N LEU A 129 35.18 7.61 51.22
CA LEU A 129 36.21 8.63 51.33
C LEU A 129 36.34 9.44 50.02
N MET A 130 37.06 10.57 50.11
CA MET A 130 37.43 11.34 48.94
C MET A 130 38.28 10.50 47.98
N PRO A 131 38.04 10.59 46.66
CA PRO A 131 38.74 9.78 45.68
C PRO A 131 40.24 10.10 45.61
N THR A 132 41.05 9.13 45.18
CA THR A 132 42.50 9.28 45.05
C THR A 132 42.96 9.00 43.60
N CYS A 133 43.59 9.97 42.95
CA CYS A 133 44.32 9.74 41.69
C CYS A 133 45.83 9.83 41.96
N SER A 134 46.60 8.87 41.45
CA SER A 134 48.08 8.88 41.52
C SER A 134 48.65 9.06 40.11
N PRO A 135 48.67 10.29 39.56
CA PRO A 135 49.17 10.53 38.21
C PRO A 135 50.69 10.36 38.15
N GLY A 136 51.18 9.97 36.97
CA GLY A 136 52.60 9.96 36.65
C GLY A 136 53.21 11.35 36.76
N LYS A 137 54.51 11.43 37.04
CA LYS A 137 55.26 12.70 37.02
C LYS A 137 55.45 13.27 35.60
N GLY A 138 55.05 12.52 34.56
CA GLY A 138 55.28 12.89 33.18
C GLY A 138 54.27 13.93 32.67
N THR A 139 54.78 14.98 32.03
CA THR A 139 54.01 15.81 31.07
C THR A 139 53.74 15.06 29.75
N ALA A 140 54.10 13.78 29.67
CA ALA A 140 53.88 12.97 28.49
C ALA A 140 52.37 12.71 28.35
N VAL A 141 51.86 13.00 27.16
CA VAL A 141 50.48 12.71 26.72
C VAL A 141 50.16 11.20 26.77
N HIS A 142 51.16 10.35 27.02
CA HIS A 142 51.07 8.90 26.93
C HIS A 142 51.52 8.22 28.21
N THR A 143 50.60 7.44 28.81
CA THR A 143 50.93 6.54 29.92
C THR A 143 51.69 5.34 29.37
N THR A 144 53.00 5.26 29.63
CA THR A 144 53.76 4.02 29.40
C THR A 144 53.45 3.02 30.51
N ALA A 145 53.67 1.73 30.25
CA ALA A 145 53.51 0.71 31.29
C ALA A 145 54.44 0.93 32.49
N GLU A 146 55.64 1.51 32.25
CA GLU A 146 56.58 1.91 33.29
C GLU A 146 56.00 3.03 34.17
N ASP A 147 55.31 4.00 33.56
CA ASP A 147 54.62 5.06 34.29
C ASP A 147 53.45 4.49 35.11
N LEU A 148 52.63 3.60 34.54
CA LEU A 148 51.57 2.90 35.28
C LEU A 148 52.11 2.09 36.47
N TRP A 149 53.26 1.45 36.33
CA TRP A 149 53.90 0.71 37.41
C TRP A 149 54.35 1.63 38.56
N ILE A 150 54.94 2.80 38.24
CA ILE A 150 55.31 3.82 39.23
C ILE A 150 54.07 4.38 39.93
N GLN A 151 53.03 4.68 39.16
CA GLN A 151 51.74 5.16 39.68
C GLN A 151 51.08 4.13 40.60
N ALA A 152 51.14 2.84 40.26
CA ALA A 152 50.63 1.77 41.11
C ALA A 152 51.36 1.71 42.46
N LYS A 153 52.70 1.81 42.48
CA LYS A 153 53.48 1.87 43.73
C LYS A 153 53.12 3.08 44.59
N GLU A 154 52.98 4.24 43.97
CA GLU A 154 52.58 5.46 44.69
C GLU A 154 51.14 5.36 45.20
N LEU A 155 50.22 4.77 44.44
CA LEU A 155 48.86 4.50 44.90
C LEU A 155 48.88 3.60 46.13
N VAL A 156 49.58 2.45 46.08
CA VAL A 156 49.68 1.51 47.22
C VAL A 156 50.23 2.22 48.47
N ARG A 157 51.27 3.04 48.31
CA ARG A 157 51.83 3.83 49.43
C ARG A 157 50.78 4.78 50.02
N ARG A 158 50.06 5.53 49.18
CA ARG A 158 48.99 6.44 49.63
C ARG A 158 47.82 5.72 50.31
N LEU A 159 47.48 4.51 49.83
CA LEU A 159 46.45 3.68 50.45
C LEU A 159 46.88 3.21 51.84
N LYS A 160 48.14 2.77 52.03
CA LYS A 160 48.69 2.36 53.33
C LYS A 160 48.84 3.53 54.30
N ASP A 161 49.19 4.72 53.79
CA ASP A 161 49.41 5.94 54.59
C ASP A 161 48.08 6.67 54.94
N ASN A 162 46.91 6.22 54.46
CA ASN A 162 45.63 6.90 54.70
C ASN A 162 45.01 6.50 56.05
N PRO A 163 44.96 7.39 57.06
CA PRO A 163 44.48 7.06 58.39
C PRO A 163 42.96 6.82 58.47
N GLN A 164 42.20 7.16 57.42
CA GLN A 164 40.75 6.95 57.36
C GLN A 164 40.34 5.64 56.69
N LEU A 165 41.31 4.87 56.18
CA LEU A 165 41.11 3.60 55.47
C LEU A 165 41.75 2.46 56.27
N ASP A 166 40.97 1.44 56.61
CA ASP A 166 41.53 0.15 57.03
C ASP A 166 42.09 -0.55 55.77
N PHE A 167 43.41 -0.42 55.59
CA PHE A 167 44.10 -0.94 54.42
C PHE A 167 43.87 -2.45 54.21
N GLU A 168 43.62 -3.23 55.26
CA GLU A 168 43.39 -4.68 55.16
C GLU A 168 41.90 -5.05 55.02
N LYS A 169 40.99 -4.31 55.66
CA LYS A 169 39.57 -4.71 55.75
C LYS A 169 38.60 -3.95 54.85
N ASP A 170 38.90 -2.72 54.47
CA ASP A 170 37.97 -1.91 53.68
C ASP A 170 38.00 -2.30 52.20
N TRP A 171 36.89 -2.20 51.48
CA TRP A 171 36.87 -2.45 50.03
C TRP A 171 37.30 -1.23 49.22
N LYS A 172 38.22 -1.44 48.26
CA LYS A 172 38.73 -0.42 47.34
C LYS A 172 38.22 -0.68 45.92
N LEU A 173 37.73 0.36 45.26
CA LEU A 173 37.44 0.35 43.83
C LEU A 173 38.57 1.09 43.10
N ILE A 174 39.38 0.37 42.32
CA ILE A 174 40.54 0.93 41.62
C ILE A 174 40.28 0.94 40.12
N THR A 175 40.47 2.07 39.44
CA THR A 175 40.37 2.16 37.98
C THR A 175 41.75 2.34 37.35
N VAL A 176 42.11 1.45 36.44
CA VAL A 176 43.37 1.48 35.68
C VAL A 176 43.04 1.93 34.26
N PHE A 177 43.35 3.19 33.97
CA PHE A 177 43.24 3.74 32.62
C PHE A 177 44.52 3.43 31.84
N PHE A 178 44.38 2.90 30.63
CA PHE A 178 45.51 2.67 29.74
C PHE A 178 45.13 2.95 28.28
N SER A 179 46.13 3.07 27.42
CA SER A 179 45.93 3.30 25.99
C SER A 179 47.04 2.66 25.17
N ASN A 180 46.70 2.06 24.04
CA ASN A 180 47.64 1.52 23.06
C ASN A 180 47.78 2.50 21.87
N THR A 181 48.80 3.35 21.93
CA THR A 181 49.05 4.43 20.96
C THR A 181 49.38 3.94 19.56
N SER A 182 49.91 2.73 19.41
CA SER A 182 50.33 2.21 18.10
C SER A 182 49.16 1.95 17.14
N GLN A 183 47.93 1.76 17.67
CA GLN A 183 46.75 1.23 16.95
C GLN A 183 47.00 -0.07 16.16
N CYS A 184 48.19 -0.66 16.26
CA CYS A 184 48.62 -1.83 15.49
C CYS A 184 47.77 -3.07 15.79
N HIS A 185 47.10 -3.10 16.95
CA HIS A 185 46.18 -4.15 17.34
C HIS A 185 44.94 -4.23 16.44
N LEU A 186 44.58 -3.15 15.74
CA LEU A 186 43.46 -3.11 14.80
C LEU A 186 43.80 -3.69 13.42
N CYS A 187 45.05 -4.09 13.21
CA CYS A 187 45.54 -4.55 11.92
C CYS A 187 45.67 -6.09 11.89
N PRO A 188 45.13 -6.75 10.87
CA PRO A 188 45.19 -8.20 10.74
C PRO A 188 46.56 -8.64 10.20
N SER A 189 47.59 -8.68 11.04
CA SER A 189 48.87 -9.34 10.69
C SER A 189 49.45 -10.15 11.84
N ALA A 190 50.14 -11.24 11.52
CA ALA A 190 50.80 -12.11 12.51
C ALA A 190 51.90 -11.40 13.30
N GLN A 191 52.63 -10.47 12.68
CA GLN A 191 53.67 -9.66 13.33
C GLN A 191 53.10 -8.76 14.44
N GLN A 192 51.81 -8.38 14.37
CA GLN A 192 51.16 -7.49 15.33
C GLN A 192 50.58 -8.22 16.56
N LYS A 193 50.31 -9.54 16.46
CA LYS A 193 49.98 -10.36 17.64
C LYS A 193 51.09 -10.30 18.71
N SER A 194 52.36 -10.20 18.29
CA SER A 194 53.50 -10.03 19.20
C SER A 194 53.45 -8.69 19.96
N HIS A 195 53.23 -7.58 19.27
CA HIS A 195 53.11 -6.25 19.89
C HIS A 195 51.92 -6.16 20.85
N LEU A 196 50.80 -6.81 20.50
CA LEU A 196 49.63 -6.96 21.35
C LEU A 196 49.98 -7.66 22.66
N MET A 197 50.58 -8.86 22.54
CA MET A 197 50.96 -9.71 23.68
C MET A 197 51.93 -8.99 24.61
N ARG A 198 52.92 -8.28 24.06
CA ARG A 198 53.88 -7.50 24.86
C ARG A 198 53.21 -6.40 25.70
N HIS A 199 52.25 -5.66 25.15
CA HIS A 199 51.50 -4.66 25.92
C HIS A 199 50.64 -5.30 27.01
N MET A 200 49.97 -6.42 26.70
CA MET A 200 49.17 -7.16 27.67
C MET A 200 50.04 -7.73 28.80
N GLU A 201 51.20 -8.32 28.49
CA GLU A 201 52.18 -8.82 29.47
C GLU A 201 52.69 -7.71 30.41
N MET A 202 52.89 -6.50 29.92
CA MET A 202 53.34 -5.38 30.75
C MET A 202 52.24 -4.89 31.70
N LEU A 203 51.01 -4.69 31.21
CA LEU A 203 49.84 -4.37 32.05
C LEU A 203 49.57 -5.49 33.06
N TRP A 204 49.80 -6.74 32.68
CA TRP A 204 49.70 -7.89 33.58
C TRP A 204 50.62 -7.77 34.79
N GLY A 205 51.84 -7.26 34.59
CA GLY A 205 52.75 -6.95 35.70
C GLY A 205 52.10 -5.99 36.70
N VAL A 206 51.55 -4.86 36.22
CA VAL A 206 50.88 -3.86 37.08
C VAL A 206 49.72 -4.48 37.86
N LEU A 207 48.91 -5.31 37.20
CA LEU A 207 47.80 -6.02 37.85
C LEU A 207 48.29 -7.03 38.88
N ASP A 208 49.41 -7.72 38.62
CA ASP A 208 49.99 -8.68 39.56
C ASP A 208 50.54 -7.99 40.81
N TYR A 209 51.16 -6.83 40.65
CA TYR A 209 51.60 -6.00 41.76
C TYR A 209 50.41 -5.53 42.63
N LEU A 210 49.34 -5.03 42.00
CA LEU A 210 48.12 -4.63 42.71
C LEU A 210 47.48 -5.83 43.44
N HIS A 211 47.42 -6.99 42.81
CA HIS A 211 46.91 -8.22 43.41
C HIS A 211 47.73 -8.66 44.63
N HIS A 212 49.06 -8.50 44.58
CA HIS A 212 49.94 -8.86 45.69
C HIS A 212 49.85 -7.87 46.86
N GLU A 213 49.75 -6.58 46.57
CA GLU A 213 49.88 -5.53 47.58
C GLU A 213 48.55 -5.00 48.13
N VAL A 214 47.44 -5.09 47.39
CA VAL A 214 46.16 -4.46 47.76
C VAL A 214 45.10 -5.51 48.08
N PRO A 215 44.82 -5.79 49.36
CA PRO A 215 43.72 -6.66 49.74
C PRO A 215 42.37 -5.95 49.56
N ARG A 216 41.33 -6.75 49.28
CA ARG A 216 39.92 -6.29 49.14
C ARG A 216 39.76 -5.21 48.07
N ALA A 217 40.13 -5.54 46.83
CA ALA A 217 40.06 -4.62 45.71
C ALA A 217 39.25 -5.16 44.52
N PHE A 218 38.37 -4.32 43.99
CA PHE A 218 37.78 -4.48 42.68
C PHE A 218 38.50 -3.54 41.71
N VAL A 219 39.08 -4.09 40.65
CA VAL A 219 39.88 -3.33 39.68
C VAL A 219 39.16 -3.25 38.34
N ASN A 220 38.81 -2.04 37.92
CA ASN A 220 38.38 -1.73 36.56
C ASN A 220 39.60 -1.58 35.65
N LEU A 221 39.67 -2.35 34.58
CA LEU A 221 40.66 -2.16 33.52
C LEU A 221 39.98 -1.47 32.34
N VAL A 222 40.33 -0.21 32.06
CA VAL A 222 39.66 0.65 31.07
C VAL A 222 40.64 1.01 29.96
N ASP A 223 40.35 0.56 28.74
CA ASP A 223 41.12 0.92 27.54
C ASP A 223 40.57 2.20 26.89
N LEU A 224 41.40 3.24 26.79
CA LEU A 224 41.08 4.53 26.19
C LEU A 224 41.64 4.70 24.77
N SER A 225 42.13 3.62 24.14
CA SER A 225 42.80 3.66 22.83
C SER A 225 41.99 4.35 21.72
N GLU A 226 40.68 4.09 21.62
CA GLU A 226 39.84 4.68 20.56
C GLU A 226 39.45 6.13 20.83
N VAL A 227 39.31 6.52 22.09
CA VAL A 227 38.98 7.90 22.48
C VAL A 227 40.11 8.84 22.06
N LEU A 228 41.35 8.39 22.21
CA LEU A 228 42.55 9.13 21.80
C LEU A 228 42.80 9.09 20.29
N ALA A 229 42.33 8.06 19.60
CA ALA A 229 42.45 7.91 18.14
C ALA A 229 41.66 8.97 17.35
N MET A 230 40.50 9.38 17.88
CA MET A 230 39.56 10.30 17.22
C MET A 230 40.10 11.72 17.03
N ASP A 231 40.86 12.26 17.99
CA ASP A 231 41.40 13.64 17.89
C ASP A 231 42.69 13.72 17.07
N LEU A 232 43.46 12.62 16.95
CA LEU A 232 44.66 12.61 16.11
C LEU A 232 44.33 12.73 14.61
N GLN A 233 43.13 12.32 14.17
CA GLN A 233 42.72 12.48 12.77
C GLN A 233 42.46 13.96 12.38
N HIS A 234 42.49 14.89 13.34
CA HIS A 234 42.53 16.34 13.09
C HIS A 234 43.91 17.00 13.32
N GLN A 235 44.93 16.28 13.78
CA GLN A 235 46.30 16.80 13.88
C GLN A 235 47.05 16.65 12.54
N GLU A 236 46.71 17.47 11.55
CA GLU A 236 47.59 17.69 10.37
C GLU A 236 48.60 18.82 10.60
N THR A 237 48.70 19.38 11.80
CA THR A 237 49.68 20.44 12.09
C THR A 237 50.71 19.98 13.12
N GLY A 238 51.98 20.13 12.73
CA GLY A 238 53.14 19.48 13.35
C GLY A 238 53.40 19.84 14.80
N PHE A 239 54.39 19.14 15.38
CA PHE A 239 54.90 19.22 16.75
C PHE A 239 54.34 18.20 17.77
N SER A 240 54.41 16.90 17.46
CA SER A 240 54.63 15.86 18.46
C SER A 240 55.22 14.58 17.82
N PRO A 241 55.96 13.72 18.54
CA PRO A 241 56.61 12.55 17.97
C PRO A 241 55.53 11.64 17.37
N ALA A 242 55.62 11.37 16.06
CA ALA A 242 54.64 10.55 15.37
C ALA A 242 54.47 9.21 16.11
N PRO A 243 53.24 8.80 16.49
CA PRO A 243 53.00 7.45 16.96
C PRO A 243 53.60 6.48 15.94
N GLU A 244 54.24 5.42 16.42
CA GLU A 244 54.90 4.40 15.61
C GLU A 244 54.00 4.03 14.41
N VAL A 245 54.34 4.53 13.20
CA VAL A 245 53.42 4.49 12.06
C VAL A 245 53.26 3.05 11.63
N CYS A 246 52.14 2.44 12.04
CA CYS A 246 51.86 1.06 11.71
C CYS A 246 51.54 0.96 10.21
N LYS A 247 52.40 0.31 9.42
CA LYS A 247 52.17 0.06 7.99
C LYS A 247 51.11 -1.03 7.80
N CYS A 248 49.85 -0.69 7.97
CA CYS A 248 48.76 -1.60 7.64
C CYS A 248 48.46 -1.46 6.15
N THR A 249 48.74 -2.52 5.38
CA THR A 249 48.62 -2.44 3.92
C THR A 249 47.18 -2.17 3.48
N GLU A 250 46.17 -2.68 4.21
CA GLU A 250 44.76 -2.39 3.96
C GLU A 250 43.93 -2.63 5.24
N THR A 251 43.29 -1.60 5.82
CA THR A 251 42.32 -1.78 6.91
C THR A 251 40.93 -1.38 6.45
N THR A 252 40.03 -2.35 6.32
CA THR A 252 38.61 -2.11 6.06
C THR A 252 37.86 -1.86 7.37
N THR A 253 36.63 -1.31 7.29
CA THR A 253 35.77 -1.16 8.48
C THR A 253 35.55 -2.50 9.19
N LEU A 254 35.35 -3.58 8.42
CA LEU A 254 35.22 -4.94 8.93
C LEU A 254 36.49 -5.40 9.66
N SER A 255 37.68 -5.23 9.07
CA SER A 255 38.92 -5.66 9.72
C SER A 255 39.16 -4.94 11.04
N LYS A 256 38.89 -3.62 11.10
CA LYS A 256 39.02 -2.85 12.34
C LYS A 256 38.04 -3.36 13.41
N ALA A 257 36.77 -3.55 13.04
CA ALA A 257 35.74 -4.03 13.97
C ALA A 257 36.05 -5.44 14.51
N VAL A 258 36.42 -6.37 13.62
CA VAL A 258 36.76 -7.77 13.99
C VAL A 258 38.03 -7.82 14.85
N MET A 259 39.07 -7.06 14.49
CA MET A 259 40.31 -7.03 15.27
C MET A 259 40.11 -6.42 16.65
N GLN A 260 39.31 -5.36 16.77
CA GLN A 260 38.98 -4.79 18.07
C GLN A 260 38.18 -5.74 18.94
N TRP A 261 37.16 -6.39 18.36
CA TRP A 261 36.39 -7.41 19.08
C TRP A 261 37.31 -8.52 19.57
N SER A 262 38.17 -9.04 18.69
CA SER A 262 39.14 -10.08 19.05
C SER A 262 40.13 -9.62 20.12
N TYR A 263 40.45 -8.33 20.17
CA TYR A 263 41.32 -7.77 21.20
C TYR A 263 40.63 -7.70 22.58
N GLN A 264 39.37 -7.24 22.62
CA GLN A 264 38.58 -7.28 23.85
C GLN A 264 38.38 -8.72 24.33
N GLU A 265 37.99 -9.63 23.44
CA GLU A 265 37.77 -11.04 23.76
C GLU A 265 39.06 -11.67 24.34
N ALA A 266 40.23 -11.31 23.81
CA ALA A 266 41.51 -11.77 24.35
C ALA A 266 41.78 -11.25 25.79
N TRP A 267 41.44 -10.00 26.10
CA TRP A 267 41.53 -9.47 27.47
C TRP A 267 40.55 -10.16 28.41
N GLU A 268 39.30 -10.33 27.98
CA GLU A 268 38.26 -10.97 28.78
C GLU A 268 38.61 -12.43 29.08
N ASP A 269 39.03 -13.21 28.08
CA ASP A 269 39.45 -14.60 28.26
C ASP A 269 40.67 -14.71 29.19
N LEU A 270 41.66 -13.82 29.03
CA LEU A 270 42.84 -13.79 29.88
C LEU A 270 42.46 -13.50 31.35
N LEU A 271 41.61 -12.50 31.59
CA LEU A 271 41.20 -12.12 32.94
C LEU A 271 40.24 -13.13 33.57
N ALA A 272 39.29 -13.68 32.82
CA ALA A 272 38.34 -14.69 33.29
C ALA A 272 39.04 -16.00 33.70
N SER A 273 40.10 -16.38 32.99
CA SER A 273 40.91 -17.58 33.28
C SER A 273 42.05 -17.34 34.29
N SER A 274 42.31 -16.08 34.64
CA SER A 274 43.40 -15.66 35.51
C SER A 274 43.25 -16.10 36.98
N LYS A 275 44.33 -15.92 37.75
CA LYS A 275 44.29 -16.01 39.21
C LYS A 275 43.42 -14.92 39.86
N PHE A 276 43.29 -13.76 39.21
CA PHE A 276 42.49 -12.64 39.73
C PHE A 276 41.01 -12.99 39.83
N ASN A 277 40.46 -13.80 38.92
CA ASN A 277 39.05 -14.17 38.99
C ASN A 277 38.74 -15.32 39.98
N LYS A 278 39.78 -15.99 40.50
CA LYS A 278 39.63 -17.11 41.46
C LYS A 278 39.73 -16.65 42.92
N HIS A 279 40.22 -15.43 43.16
CA HIS A 279 40.48 -14.92 44.50
C HIS A 279 39.22 -14.30 45.09
N GLU A 280 38.92 -14.56 46.37
CA GLU A 280 37.72 -14.01 47.01
C GLU A 280 37.89 -12.53 47.37
N THR A 281 39.10 -12.00 47.52
CA THR A 281 39.33 -10.60 47.94
C THR A 281 39.85 -9.68 46.84
N PHE A 282 39.99 -10.17 45.61
CA PHE A 282 40.54 -9.37 44.52
C PHE A 282 39.93 -9.81 43.20
N ALA A 283 39.51 -8.87 42.36
CA ALA A 283 39.09 -9.17 40.98
C ALA A 283 39.48 -8.04 40.05
N VAL A 284 39.84 -8.39 38.82
CA VAL A 284 40.05 -7.44 37.72
C VAL A 284 38.99 -7.70 36.67
N VAL A 285 38.30 -6.66 36.23
CA VAL A 285 37.25 -6.75 35.21
C VAL A 285 37.57 -5.77 34.09
N PHE A 286 37.60 -6.26 32.85
CA PHE A 286 37.72 -5.40 31.68
C PHE A 286 36.42 -4.63 31.51
N GLN A 287 36.51 -3.31 31.45
CA GLN A 287 35.37 -2.44 31.20
C GLN A 287 35.53 -1.91 29.77
N PRO A 288 34.88 -2.55 28.78
CA PRO A 288 35.04 -2.16 27.39
C PRO A 288 34.54 -0.73 27.19
N PHE A 289 35.31 0.05 26.43
CA PHE A 289 34.99 1.43 26.14
C PHE A 289 34.92 1.61 24.63
N PHE A 290 33.69 1.66 24.10
CA PHE A 290 33.42 1.94 22.69
C PHE A 290 32.79 3.33 22.58
N ASP A 291 33.40 4.22 21.80
CA ASP A 291 32.67 5.38 21.32
C ASP A 291 31.99 5.06 20.00
N GLU A 292 30.69 5.37 19.91
CA GLU A 292 30.06 5.45 18.61
C GLU A 292 30.59 6.66 17.85
N ILE A 293 30.75 6.47 16.54
CA ILE A 293 30.91 7.54 15.59
C ILE A 293 29.56 8.28 15.52
N GLU A 294 29.34 9.27 16.37
CA GLU A 294 28.24 10.21 16.15
C GLU A 294 28.43 10.88 14.77
N PRO A 295 27.33 11.12 14.02
CA PRO A 295 27.39 11.99 12.85
C PRO A 295 27.98 13.35 13.24
N PRO A 296 28.76 14.02 12.36
CA PRO A 296 29.61 15.16 12.72
C PRO A 296 28.92 16.34 13.43
N LEU A 297 27.59 16.43 13.41
CA LEU A 297 26.84 17.60 13.82
C LEU A 297 26.46 17.66 15.32
N LYS A 298 26.69 16.62 16.13
CA LYS A 298 26.25 16.59 17.54
C LYS A 298 27.29 16.16 18.58
N ARG A 299 28.60 16.27 18.30
CA ARG A 299 29.63 15.81 19.26
C ARG A 299 29.55 16.49 20.63
N SER A 300 29.14 15.75 21.65
CA SER A 300 29.56 15.99 23.03
C SER A 300 31.01 15.55 23.17
N SER A 301 31.90 16.42 23.66
CA SER A 301 33.30 16.08 23.87
C SER A 301 33.42 14.86 24.80
N PRO A 302 34.09 13.76 24.39
CA PRO A 302 34.37 12.63 25.29
C PRO A 302 35.22 13.04 26.52
N GLN A 303 35.67 14.30 26.60
CA GLN A 303 36.30 14.88 27.78
C GLN A 303 35.35 15.11 28.97
N ASP A 304 34.01 15.01 28.85
CA ASP A 304 33.13 15.16 30.01
C ASP A 304 33.39 14.05 31.05
N PRO A 305 33.97 14.38 32.21
CA PRO A 305 34.28 13.39 33.24
C PRO A 305 33.03 12.64 33.71
N THR A 306 31.86 13.27 33.63
CA THR A 306 30.56 12.72 34.02
C THR A 306 30.15 11.58 33.10
N THR A 307 30.25 11.77 31.78
CA THR A 307 29.91 10.76 30.78
C THR A 307 30.81 9.52 30.90
N LEU A 308 32.11 9.72 31.09
CA LEU A 308 33.07 8.63 31.29
C LEU A 308 32.80 7.87 32.60
N ALA A 309 32.54 8.59 33.69
CA ALA A 309 32.18 7.99 34.98
C ALA A 309 30.88 7.17 34.90
N LEU A 310 29.84 7.70 34.26
CA LEU A 310 28.57 7.00 34.06
C LEU A 310 28.73 5.74 33.22
N ARG A 311 29.57 5.74 32.19
CA ARG A 311 29.88 4.53 31.40
C ARG A 311 30.58 3.47 32.24
N ILE A 312 31.61 3.86 33.00
CA ILE A 312 32.32 2.92 33.89
C ILE A 312 31.35 2.34 34.92
N TRP A 313 30.50 3.18 35.52
CA TRP A 313 29.46 2.74 36.46
C TRP A 313 28.49 1.75 35.81
N ASN A 314 27.88 2.12 34.69
CA ASN A 314 26.92 1.29 33.99
C ASN A 314 27.52 -0.06 33.56
N SER A 315 28.78 -0.07 33.12
CA SER A 315 29.51 -1.29 32.75
C SER A 315 29.76 -2.22 33.95
N MET A 316 29.94 -1.69 35.16
CA MET A 316 30.01 -2.50 36.39
C MET A 316 28.66 -3.08 36.82
N MET A 317 27.55 -2.47 36.38
CA MET A 317 26.17 -2.92 36.65
C MET A 317 25.65 -3.93 35.62
N GLU A 318 26.47 -4.36 34.66
CA GLU A 318 26.11 -5.35 33.65
C GLU A 318 26.94 -6.64 33.76
N PRO A 319 26.33 -7.81 33.56
CA PRO A 319 27.05 -9.08 33.48
C PRO A 319 28.15 -9.03 32.41
N VAL A 320 29.32 -9.57 32.74
CA VAL A 320 30.41 -9.72 31.78
C VAL A 320 29.96 -10.61 30.60
N GLY A 321 30.26 -10.18 29.37
CA GLY A 321 29.73 -10.76 28.13
C GLY A 321 28.42 -10.13 27.63
N GLN A 322 27.80 -9.24 28.41
CA GLN A 322 26.63 -8.44 28.00
C GLN A 322 26.90 -6.93 27.98
N LYS A 323 28.14 -6.53 28.26
CA LYS A 323 28.60 -5.13 28.34
C LYS A 323 28.69 -4.43 26.98
N ASP A 324 28.42 -5.16 25.89
CA ASP A 324 28.48 -4.69 24.50
C ASP A 324 27.17 -3.99 24.06
N GLY A 325 26.32 -3.60 25.01
CA GLY A 325 25.07 -2.91 24.74
C GLY A 325 25.30 -1.55 24.10
N LEU A 326 24.70 -1.34 22.93
CA LEU A 326 24.66 -0.06 22.25
C LEU A 326 23.74 0.88 23.05
N LEU A 327 24.30 1.74 23.90
CA LEU A 327 23.52 2.71 24.67
C LEU A 327 22.98 3.78 23.71
N ASN A 328 21.66 3.82 23.53
CA ASN A 328 21.00 4.96 22.89
C ASN A 328 21.40 6.27 23.58
N THR A 329 21.28 7.42 22.90
CA THR A 329 21.67 8.73 23.48
C THR A 329 20.95 9.03 24.81
N ALA A 330 19.72 8.52 24.96
CA ALA A 330 18.97 8.57 26.21
C ALA A 330 19.56 7.63 27.28
N GLU A 331 19.92 6.40 26.91
CA GLU A 331 20.49 5.41 27.83
C GLU A 331 21.90 5.79 28.31
N ARG A 332 22.69 6.47 27.48
CA ARG A 332 24.00 7.02 27.87
C ARG A 332 23.93 7.97 29.06
N LYS A 333 22.81 8.68 29.21
CA LYS A 333 22.59 9.67 30.27
C LYS A 333 21.84 9.10 31.47
N THR A 334 21.37 7.87 31.40
CA THR A 334 20.68 7.21 32.51
C THR A 334 21.61 6.26 33.26
N MET A 335 21.67 6.46 34.56
CA MET A 335 22.44 5.60 35.48
C MET A 335 21.69 4.28 35.71
N LYS A 336 22.38 3.13 35.55
CA LYS A 336 21.86 1.81 35.91
C LYS A 336 21.95 1.58 37.42
N CYS A 337 20.96 0.89 37.97
CA CYS A 337 20.86 0.58 39.39
C CYS A 337 21.08 -0.92 39.62
N PRO A 338 21.76 -1.32 40.72
CA PRO A 338 21.79 -2.72 41.15
C PRO A 338 20.37 -3.25 41.37
N SER A 339 20.06 -4.45 40.86
CA SER A 339 18.77 -5.10 41.07
C SER A 339 18.76 -5.87 42.39
N GLU A 340 17.56 -6.29 42.85
CA GLU A 340 17.45 -7.19 44.01
C GLU A 340 18.07 -8.57 43.72
N GLU A 341 18.04 -9.01 42.45
CA GLU A 341 18.60 -10.29 41.99
C GLU A 341 20.12 -10.26 41.84
N SER A 342 20.70 -9.08 41.59
CA SER A 342 22.14 -8.86 41.44
C SER A 342 22.56 -7.56 42.13
N PRO A 343 22.55 -7.52 43.48
CA PRO A 343 22.84 -6.30 44.25
C PRO A 343 24.34 -5.95 44.30
N TYR A 344 25.17 -6.60 43.47
CA TYR A 344 26.63 -6.58 43.51
C TYR A 344 27.24 -6.05 42.20
N LEU A 345 28.52 -5.68 42.23
CA LEU A 345 29.30 -5.37 41.02
C LEU A 345 29.57 -6.66 40.23
N PHE A 346 29.43 -6.61 38.91
CA PHE A 346 29.66 -7.78 38.07
C PHE A 346 31.16 -8.06 37.84
N THR A 347 31.51 -9.31 38.07
CA THR A 347 32.81 -9.96 37.83
C THR A 347 32.61 -11.13 36.85
N TYR A 348 33.69 -11.67 36.27
CA TYR A 348 33.55 -12.86 35.42
C TYR A 348 32.90 -14.05 36.16
N LYS A 349 33.22 -14.25 37.45
CA LYS A 349 32.67 -15.35 38.27
C LYS A 349 31.16 -15.21 38.51
N ASN A 350 30.68 -14.06 38.98
CA ASN A 350 29.25 -13.87 39.26
C ASN A 350 28.40 -13.62 38.00
N SER A 351 29.05 -13.33 36.86
CA SER A 351 28.38 -13.26 35.55
C SER A 351 28.27 -14.63 34.87
N ASN A 352 28.77 -15.71 35.49
CA ASN A 352 28.94 -17.03 34.87
C ASN A 352 29.68 -16.97 33.52
N TYR A 353 30.58 -16.01 33.34
CA TYR A 353 31.33 -15.85 32.10
C TYR A 353 32.29 -17.03 31.95
N GLN A 354 32.06 -17.86 30.93
CA GLN A 354 32.98 -18.92 30.57
C GLN A 354 34.00 -18.35 29.59
N ALA A 355 35.26 -18.27 30.03
CA ALA A 355 36.36 -18.05 29.10
C ALA A 355 36.23 -19.05 27.95
N ARG A 356 36.16 -18.56 26.72
CA ARG A 356 36.11 -19.42 25.54
C ARG A 356 37.50 -20.04 25.40
N ARG A 357 37.76 -21.11 26.17
CA ARG A 357 38.82 -22.04 25.79
C ARG A 357 38.50 -22.40 24.36
N LEU A 358 39.38 -22.01 23.42
CA LEU A 358 39.38 -22.44 22.04
C LEU A 358 39.14 -23.94 22.04
N LYS A 359 37.87 -24.36 21.99
CA LYS A 359 37.55 -25.77 21.87
C LYS A 359 38.20 -26.18 20.56
N PRO A 360 38.86 -27.35 20.50
CA PRO A 360 39.50 -27.81 19.28
C PRO A 360 38.52 -27.60 18.14
N ILE A 361 38.96 -26.87 17.12
CA ILE A 361 38.17 -26.62 15.91
C ILE A 361 37.93 -28.00 15.30
N THR A 362 36.86 -28.67 15.69
CA THR A 362 36.23 -29.63 14.80
C THR A 362 35.75 -28.76 13.66
N LYS A 363 36.47 -28.82 12.52
CA LYS A 363 35.95 -28.39 11.23
C LYS A 363 34.62 -29.11 11.08
N LEU A 364 33.53 -28.47 11.51
CA LEU A 364 32.20 -28.94 11.26
C LEU A 364 32.06 -28.74 9.75
N GLN A 365 32.38 -29.76 8.96
CA GLN A 365 32.06 -29.77 7.55
C GLN A 365 30.54 -29.78 7.46
N MET A 366 29.94 -28.60 7.53
CA MET A 366 28.52 -28.43 7.35
C MET A 366 28.25 -28.63 5.86
N LYS A 367 27.90 -29.87 5.50
CA LYS A 367 27.61 -30.25 4.12
C LYS A 367 26.22 -29.74 3.73
N GLU A 368 26.16 -28.51 3.23
CA GLU A 368 24.96 -27.89 2.67
C GLU A 368 24.78 -28.26 1.19
N GLY A 369 24.85 -29.57 0.93
CA GLY A 369 24.67 -30.15 -0.40
C GLY A 369 23.21 -30.39 -0.73
N SER A 370 22.90 -30.44 -2.03
CA SER A 370 21.56 -30.67 -2.54
C SER A 370 21.53 -31.91 -3.42
N GLU A 371 20.39 -32.59 -3.44
CA GLU A 371 20.16 -33.67 -4.39
C GLU A 371 19.84 -33.07 -5.77
N PHE A 372 20.40 -33.66 -6.82
CA PHE A 372 20.25 -33.21 -8.18
C PHE A 372 19.68 -34.33 -9.05
N THR A 373 18.46 -34.17 -9.55
CA THR A 373 17.68 -35.22 -10.24
C THR A 373 17.23 -34.84 -11.65
N CYS A 374 17.78 -33.77 -12.23
CA CYS A 374 17.35 -33.30 -13.56
C CYS A 374 17.71 -34.31 -14.66
N PRO A 375 16.72 -34.77 -15.46
CA PRO A 375 16.93 -35.83 -16.44
C PRO A 375 17.60 -35.34 -17.73
N ASP A 376 17.20 -34.17 -18.25
CA ASP A 376 17.82 -33.60 -19.45
C ASP A 376 19.00 -32.70 -19.07
N LYS A 377 20.19 -33.16 -19.42
CA LYS A 377 21.46 -32.47 -19.15
C LYS A 377 22.19 -32.08 -20.45
N ASN A 378 21.56 -32.29 -21.61
CA ASN A 378 22.26 -32.17 -22.88
C ASN A 378 22.45 -30.70 -23.30
N PRO A 379 23.59 -30.35 -23.90
CA PRO A 379 23.76 -29.06 -24.58
C PRO A 379 22.84 -28.97 -25.80
N SER A 380 22.73 -27.77 -26.35
CA SER A 380 22.08 -27.55 -27.64
C SER A 380 22.83 -28.31 -28.75
N ASN A 381 22.10 -28.78 -29.77
CA ASN A 381 22.66 -29.56 -30.89
C ASN A 381 23.78 -28.82 -31.66
N SER A 382 23.75 -27.49 -31.63
CA SER A 382 24.81 -26.61 -32.10
C SER A 382 25.02 -25.49 -31.08
N ILE A 383 26.20 -24.86 -31.09
CA ILE A 383 26.49 -23.72 -30.21
C ILE A 383 25.43 -22.64 -30.48
N PRO A 384 24.61 -22.24 -29.47
CA PRO A 384 23.57 -21.26 -29.69
C PRO A 384 24.15 -19.95 -30.22
N THR A 385 23.51 -19.33 -31.19
CA THR A 385 23.89 -17.99 -31.70
C THR A 385 23.19 -16.86 -30.95
N THR A 386 22.14 -17.19 -30.19
CA THR A 386 21.35 -16.27 -29.39
C THR A 386 21.30 -16.70 -27.93
N VAL A 387 21.35 -15.72 -27.03
CA VAL A 387 21.24 -15.88 -25.57
C VAL A 387 19.84 -16.37 -25.17
N HIS A 388 18.84 -16.15 -26.03
CA HIS A 388 17.45 -16.51 -25.80
C HIS A 388 17.14 -18.01 -26.02
N SER A 389 18.11 -18.76 -26.55
CA SER A 389 18.01 -20.22 -26.77
C SER A 389 19.11 -20.97 -25.99
N LEU A 390 19.56 -20.39 -24.88
CA LEU A 390 20.69 -20.89 -24.10
C LEU A 390 20.22 -21.92 -23.08
N ARG A 391 20.66 -23.18 -23.22
CA ARG A 391 20.45 -24.22 -22.21
C ARG A 391 21.55 -24.16 -21.15
N PRO A 392 21.32 -24.68 -19.93
CA PRO A 392 22.37 -24.69 -18.90
C PRO A 392 23.68 -25.35 -19.33
N ALA A 393 23.63 -26.44 -20.10
CA ALA A 393 24.81 -27.14 -20.60
C ALA A 393 25.60 -26.37 -21.66
N ASP A 394 25.03 -25.31 -22.26
CA ASP A 394 25.72 -24.46 -23.25
C ASP A 394 26.67 -23.45 -22.57
N ILE A 395 26.46 -23.15 -21.28
CA ILE A 395 27.31 -22.25 -20.50
C ILE A 395 28.67 -22.91 -20.29
N LYS A 396 29.75 -22.20 -20.64
CA LYS A 396 31.13 -22.69 -20.49
C LYS A 396 31.91 -21.91 -19.44
N ILE A 397 31.54 -20.66 -19.17
CA ILE A 397 32.28 -19.76 -18.30
C ILE A 397 31.32 -19.11 -17.32
N ILE A 398 31.73 -19.04 -16.05
CA ILE A 398 31.02 -18.31 -14.99
C ILE A 398 31.94 -17.28 -14.35
N GLY A 399 31.40 -16.12 -14.00
CA GLY A 399 32.09 -15.07 -13.26
C GLY A 399 31.13 -14.29 -12.37
N ALA A 400 31.67 -13.44 -11.50
CA ALA A 400 30.82 -12.58 -10.66
C ALA A 400 31.50 -11.27 -10.29
N LEU A 401 30.67 -10.25 -10.08
CA LEU A 401 31.01 -8.92 -9.57
C LEU A 401 30.19 -8.66 -8.30
N GLY A 402 30.74 -7.92 -7.35
CA GLY A 402 30.00 -7.56 -6.14
C GLY A 402 30.86 -7.21 -4.94
N ASP A 403 30.29 -7.49 -3.76
CA ASP A 403 30.88 -7.19 -2.45
C ASP A 403 31.31 -8.47 -1.70
N SER A 404 31.41 -8.37 -0.37
CA SER A 404 31.83 -9.45 0.51
C SER A 404 30.91 -10.68 0.48
N LEU A 405 29.62 -10.52 0.17
CA LEU A 405 28.70 -11.66 0.04
C LEU A 405 28.97 -12.45 -1.24
N THR A 406 29.39 -11.79 -2.32
CA THR A 406 29.85 -12.46 -3.55
C THR A 406 31.27 -13.01 -3.40
N ALA A 407 32.13 -12.38 -2.59
CA ALA A 407 33.45 -12.91 -2.25
C ALA A 407 33.40 -14.10 -1.28
N GLY A 408 32.32 -14.27 -0.52
CA GLY A 408 32.15 -15.37 0.44
C GLY A 408 32.86 -15.13 1.78
N ASN A 409 32.96 -13.87 2.24
CA ASN A 409 33.53 -13.54 3.53
C ASN A 409 32.85 -14.32 4.66
N GLY A 410 33.63 -15.06 5.44
CA GLY A 410 33.13 -15.82 6.58
C GLY A 410 32.21 -17.00 6.23
N ALA A 411 32.00 -17.35 4.96
CA ALA A 411 31.03 -18.38 4.59
C ALA A 411 31.35 -19.75 5.21
N GLY A 412 32.64 -20.08 5.34
CA GLY A 412 33.14 -21.30 5.99
C GLY A 412 33.59 -21.11 7.45
N ALA A 413 33.37 -19.93 8.04
CA ALA A 413 33.81 -19.64 9.40
C ALA A 413 33.01 -20.48 10.41
N SER A 414 33.71 -21.02 11.40
CA SER A 414 33.06 -21.71 12.53
C SER A 414 32.34 -20.68 13.41
N PRO A 415 31.18 -20.99 14.03
CA PRO A 415 30.34 -20.03 14.77
C PRO A 415 31.03 -19.19 15.86
N TRP A 416 32.21 -19.60 16.33
CA TRP A 416 32.97 -18.96 17.40
C TRP A 416 34.27 -18.29 16.91
N ASN A 417 34.60 -18.39 15.63
CA ASN A 417 35.86 -17.88 15.07
C ASN A 417 35.64 -16.55 14.34
N ILE A 418 35.48 -15.47 15.10
CA ILE A 418 35.19 -14.14 14.55
C ILE A 418 36.28 -13.62 13.61
N LEU A 419 37.55 -13.99 13.86
CA LEU A 419 38.68 -13.61 13.00
C LEU A 419 38.55 -14.20 11.58
N ASP A 420 37.90 -15.35 11.43
CA ASP A 420 37.73 -16.05 10.16
C ASP A 420 36.67 -15.41 9.26
N VAL A 421 35.91 -14.44 9.77
CA VAL A 421 35.02 -13.59 8.95
C VAL A 421 35.83 -12.76 7.94
N LEU A 422 37.08 -12.45 8.26
CA LEU A 422 38.01 -11.77 7.34
C LEU A 422 38.50 -12.70 6.22
N THR A 423 38.29 -14.01 6.35
CA THR A 423 38.64 -14.97 5.31
C THR A 423 37.57 -14.98 4.21
N GLU A 424 38.00 -14.75 2.97
CA GLU A 424 37.14 -14.79 1.78
C GLU A 424 37.06 -16.23 1.23
N TYR A 425 36.00 -16.97 1.59
CA TYR A 425 35.73 -18.34 1.12
C TYR A 425 35.09 -18.32 -0.26
N ARG A 426 35.83 -17.83 -1.26
CA ARG A 426 35.34 -17.69 -2.64
C ARG A 426 34.79 -18.99 -3.22
N GLY A 427 35.36 -20.15 -2.84
CA GLY A 427 34.88 -21.46 -3.24
C GLY A 427 33.48 -21.85 -2.75
N LEU A 428 32.96 -21.17 -1.73
CA LEU A 428 31.60 -21.35 -1.17
C LEU A 428 30.62 -20.26 -1.61
N SER A 429 31.05 -19.30 -2.44
CA SER A 429 30.20 -18.21 -2.92
C SER A 429 28.98 -18.74 -3.67
N TRP A 430 27.79 -18.20 -3.36
CA TRP A 430 26.51 -18.71 -3.87
C TRP A 430 26.40 -18.57 -5.39
N SER A 431 27.02 -17.51 -5.93
CA SER A 431 26.94 -17.15 -7.35
C SER A 431 28.11 -17.67 -8.19
N VAL A 432 29.27 -18.00 -7.59
CA VAL A 432 30.50 -18.32 -8.36
C VAL A 432 31.49 -19.27 -7.67
N GLY A 433 31.19 -19.79 -6.47
CA GLY A 433 32.03 -20.77 -5.79
C GLY A 433 31.85 -22.19 -6.34
N GLY A 434 32.92 -22.96 -6.52
CA GLY A 434 32.87 -24.33 -7.06
C GLY A 434 33.63 -25.36 -6.24
N ASP A 435 33.75 -25.16 -4.92
CA ASP A 435 34.34 -26.18 -4.05
C ASP A 435 33.51 -27.46 -4.06
N GLU A 436 34.20 -28.60 -4.03
CA GLU A 436 33.61 -29.95 -3.99
C GLU A 436 32.59 -30.24 -5.12
N THR A 437 31.37 -30.67 -4.77
CA THR A 437 30.30 -31.09 -5.67
C THR A 437 28.94 -30.63 -5.14
N ILE A 438 27.90 -30.65 -5.98
CA ILE A 438 26.54 -30.27 -5.58
C ILE A 438 26.00 -31.07 -4.38
N LYS A 439 26.47 -32.30 -4.18
CA LYS A 439 26.08 -33.19 -3.07
C LYS A 439 26.59 -32.75 -1.71
N THR A 440 27.55 -31.82 -1.65
CA THR A 440 28.14 -31.33 -0.40
C THR A 440 28.13 -29.82 -0.27
N VAL A 441 28.25 -29.11 -1.39
CA VAL A 441 28.30 -27.65 -1.47
C VAL A 441 27.36 -27.18 -2.59
N THR A 442 26.26 -26.53 -2.22
CA THR A 442 25.31 -26.00 -3.20
C THR A 442 25.68 -24.58 -3.59
N THR A 443 26.06 -24.38 -4.84
CA THR A 443 26.40 -23.08 -5.44
C THR A 443 25.98 -23.10 -6.91
N LEU A 444 25.81 -21.93 -7.54
CA LEU A 444 25.45 -21.87 -8.96
C LEU A 444 26.44 -22.65 -9.86
N PRO A 445 27.78 -22.55 -9.70
CA PRO A 445 28.70 -23.38 -10.47
C PRO A 445 28.53 -24.89 -10.26
N ASN A 446 28.27 -25.34 -9.03
CA ASN A 446 28.07 -26.77 -8.78
C ASN A 446 26.76 -27.28 -9.37
N ILE A 447 25.73 -26.44 -9.48
CA ILE A 447 24.52 -26.76 -10.26
C ILE A 447 24.85 -26.83 -11.76
N LEU A 448 25.54 -25.83 -12.31
CA LEU A 448 25.90 -25.79 -13.73
C LEU A 448 26.85 -26.92 -14.15
N ARG A 449 27.76 -27.35 -13.27
CA ARG A 449 28.67 -28.47 -13.51
C ARG A 449 27.96 -29.82 -13.67
N GLU A 450 26.74 -29.97 -13.15
CA GLU A 450 25.92 -31.15 -13.44
C GLU A 450 25.46 -31.19 -14.90
N PHE A 451 25.32 -30.03 -15.55
CA PHE A 451 24.98 -29.91 -16.97
C PHE A 451 26.24 -29.88 -17.86
N ASN A 452 27.27 -29.16 -17.44
CA ASN A 452 28.55 -29.05 -18.13
C ASN A 452 29.73 -29.20 -17.15
N PRO A 453 30.28 -30.42 -16.99
CA PRO A 453 31.43 -30.66 -16.11
C PRO A 453 32.70 -29.87 -16.47
N SER A 454 32.79 -29.36 -17.70
CA SER A 454 33.94 -28.57 -18.21
C SER A 454 33.81 -27.06 -17.96
N LEU A 455 32.83 -26.63 -17.15
CA LEU A 455 32.64 -25.23 -16.75
C LEU A 455 33.95 -24.62 -16.21
N LYS A 456 34.25 -23.37 -16.56
CA LYS A 456 35.44 -22.62 -16.12
C LYS A 456 35.06 -21.30 -15.45
N GLY A 457 36.00 -20.69 -14.73
CA GLY A 457 35.83 -19.35 -14.15
C GLY A 457 35.32 -19.33 -12.70
N PHE A 458 34.82 -20.45 -12.20
CA PHE A 458 34.39 -20.57 -10.80
C PHE A 458 35.59 -20.51 -9.84
N SER A 459 35.37 -19.98 -8.65
CA SER A 459 36.40 -19.88 -7.61
C SER A 459 36.50 -21.15 -6.78
N VAL A 460 37.67 -21.39 -6.17
CA VAL A 460 37.91 -22.51 -5.25
C VAL A 460 38.71 -22.06 -4.02
N GLY A 461 38.44 -22.66 -2.86
CA GLY A 461 39.12 -22.35 -1.61
C GLY A 461 38.96 -20.88 -1.18
N THR A 462 40.04 -20.34 -0.59
CA THR A 462 40.07 -18.99 0.00
C THR A 462 41.08 -18.07 -0.69
N GLY A 463 40.83 -16.76 -0.66
CA GLY A 463 41.77 -15.73 -1.14
C GLY A 463 41.07 -14.47 -1.64
N LYS A 464 41.85 -13.39 -1.86
CA LYS A 464 41.38 -12.14 -2.48
C LYS A 464 41.15 -12.29 -3.98
N GLU A 465 40.50 -11.32 -4.63
CA GLU A 465 40.20 -11.30 -6.07
C GLU A 465 41.44 -11.31 -6.96
N SER A 466 42.58 -10.88 -6.41
CA SER A 466 43.91 -10.92 -7.05
C SER A 466 44.58 -12.29 -7.03
N THR A 467 44.05 -13.26 -6.27
CA THR A 467 44.62 -14.61 -6.20
C THR A 467 44.14 -15.47 -7.36
N SER A 468 44.96 -16.42 -7.82
CA SER A 468 44.58 -17.36 -8.90
C SER A 468 43.34 -18.20 -8.57
N ARG A 469 43.10 -18.45 -7.28
CA ARG A 469 41.94 -19.18 -6.75
C ARG A 469 40.61 -18.45 -6.91
N ALA A 470 40.63 -17.12 -7.03
CA ALA A 470 39.43 -16.33 -7.30
C ALA A 470 38.91 -16.56 -8.72
N SER A 471 39.77 -16.93 -9.67
CA SER A 471 39.43 -17.07 -11.09
C SER A 471 38.68 -15.84 -11.61
N PHE A 472 37.38 -15.94 -11.92
CA PHE A 472 36.57 -14.83 -12.43
C PHE A 472 35.61 -14.21 -11.42
N ASN A 473 35.77 -14.51 -10.13
CA ASN A 473 35.13 -13.74 -9.07
C ASN A 473 35.95 -12.47 -8.80
N GLN A 474 35.45 -11.33 -9.26
CA GLN A 474 36.07 -10.01 -9.07
C GLN A 474 35.36 -9.17 -8.00
N ALA A 475 34.52 -9.80 -7.19
CA ALA A 475 33.92 -9.13 -6.03
C ALA A 475 35.00 -8.73 -5.02
N VAL A 476 34.84 -7.56 -4.42
CA VAL A 476 35.78 -6.96 -3.46
C VAL A 476 35.06 -6.72 -2.14
N ALA A 477 35.60 -7.24 -1.04
CA ALA A 477 34.99 -7.10 0.27
C ALA A 477 34.80 -5.61 0.66
N GLY A 478 33.59 -5.24 1.12
CA GLY A 478 33.25 -3.86 1.47
C GLY A 478 33.02 -2.92 0.27
N ALA A 479 33.04 -3.42 -0.97
CA ALA A 479 32.76 -2.63 -2.15
C ALA A 479 31.35 -2.02 -2.11
N LYS A 480 31.25 -0.84 -2.70
CA LYS A 480 30.00 -0.13 -2.99
C LYS A 480 29.80 -0.07 -4.50
N SER A 481 28.65 0.43 -4.95
CA SER A 481 28.31 0.51 -6.38
C SER A 481 29.38 1.23 -7.22
N ASP A 482 30.02 2.28 -6.69
CA ASP A 482 31.06 3.07 -7.39
C ASP A 482 32.31 2.26 -7.80
N GLY A 483 32.59 1.14 -7.13
CA GLY A 483 33.68 0.23 -7.49
C GLY A 483 33.36 -0.75 -8.62
N LEU A 484 32.08 -0.94 -8.98
CA LEU A 484 31.67 -2.01 -9.91
C LEU A 484 32.28 -1.87 -11.31
N ALA A 485 32.44 -0.65 -11.82
CA ALA A 485 33.03 -0.42 -13.14
C ALA A 485 34.49 -0.92 -13.21
N GLY A 486 35.25 -0.75 -12.13
CA GLY A 486 36.61 -1.28 -12.01
C GLY A 486 36.65 -2.80 -11.99
N GLN A 487 35.72 -3.44 -11.25
CA GLN A 487 35.59 -4.90 -11.22
C GLN A 487 35.21 -5.46 -12.60
N ALA A 488 34.27 -4.82 -13.30
CA ALA A 488 33.86 -5.20 -14.65
C ALA A 488 35.03 -5.12 -15.64
N ARG A 489 35.79 -4.02 -15.62
CA ARG A 489 37.01 -3.87 -16.44
C ARG A 489 38.01 -5.00 -16.20
N LYS A 490 38.30 -5.27 -14.92
CA LYS A 490 39.24 -6.31 -14.54
C LYS A 490 38.78 -7.70 -14.98
N LEU A 491 37.49 -8.01 -14.84
CA LEU A 491 36.90 -9.26 -15.30
C LEU A 491 37.08 -9.46 -16.81
N VAL A 492 36.82 -8.42 -17.61
CA VAL A 492 37.01 -8.45 -19.06
C VAL A 492 38.47 -8.74 -19.42
N ASP A 493 39.42 -8.06 -18.78
CA ASP A 493 40.85 -8.26 -19.03
C ASP A 493 41.30 -9.69 -18.69
N LEU A 494 40.83 -10.23 -17.58
CA LEU A 494 41.10 -11.62 -17.17
C LEU A 494 40.55 -12.63 -18.18
N MET A 495 39.29 -12.45 -18.63
CA MET A 495 38.67 -13.33 -19.62
C MET A 495 39.40 -13.28 -20.98
N LYS A 496 39.88 -12.11 -21.40
CA LYS A 496 40.66 -11.95 -22.65
C LYS A 496 42.06 -12.56 -22.55
N ALA A 497 42.67 -12.54 -21.37
CA ALA A 497 44.01 -13.07 -21.13
C ALA A 497 44.06 -14.60 -20.96
N ASP A 498 42.94 -15.24 -20.60
CA ASP A 498 42.86 -16.69 -20.40
C ASP A 498 42.85 -17.45 -21.74
N LYS A 499 43.99 -18.06 -22.08
CA LYS A 499 44.20 -18.84 -23.31
C LYS A 499 43.34 -20.11 -23.40
N THR A 500 42.72 -20.54 -22.31
CA THR A 500 41.89 -21.75 -22.28
C THR A 500 40.43 -21.47 -22.65
N ILE A 501 40.09 -20.20 -22.87
CA ILE A 501 38.74 -19.72 -23.18
C ILE A 501 38.71 -19.19 -24.61
N ASN A 502 37.67 -19.55 -25.37
CA ASN A 502 37.36 -18.83 -26.58
C ASN A 502 36.51 -17.60 -26.23
N PHE A 503 37.18 -16.46 -25.99
CA PHE A 503 36.52 -15.23 -25.56
C PHE A 503 35.41 -14.77 -26.52
N GLN A 504 35.46 -15.11 -27.81
CA GLN A 504 34.42 -14.71 -28.75
C GLN A 504 33.24 -15.70 -28.78
N GLU A 505 33.52 -17.01 -28.69
CA GLU A 505 32.52 -18.06 -28.98
C GLU A 505 31.92 -18.75 -27.76
N ASP A 506 32.60 -18.78 -26.62
CA ASP A 506 32.09 -19.47 -25.44
C ASP A 506 30.98 -18.67 -24.76
N TRP A 507 29.91 -19.32 -24.28
CA TRP A 507 28.87 -18.62 -23.52
C TRP A 507 29.30 -18.37 -22.07
N LYS A 508 29.15 -17.11 -21.62
CA LYS A 508 29.46 -16.66 -20.26
C LYS A 508 28.18 -16.41 -19.49
N ILE A 509 28.19 -16.75 -18.20
CA ILE A 509 27.23 -16.24 -17.24
C ILE A 509 27.95 -15.40 -16.19
N ILE A 510 27.44 -14.19 -15.93
CA ILE A 510 28.06 -13.25 -14.99
C ILE A 510 27.02 -12.83 -13.97
N THR A 511 27.29 -13.01 -12.68
CA THR A 511 26.37 -12.57 -11.63
C THR A 511 26.87 -11.29 -10.97
N VAL A 512 26.02 -10.28 -10.90
CA VAL A 512 26.30 -8.98 -10.26
C VAL A 512 25.40 -8.84 -9.05
N PHE A 513 25.98 -8.57 -7.87
CA PHE A 513 25.24 -8.29 -6.64
C PHE A 513 25.96 -7.22 -5.82
N ILE A 514 25.26 -6.11 -5.53
CA ILE A 514 25.81 -4.96 -4.82
C ILE A 514 24.69 -4.20 -4.09
N GLY A 515 25.06 -3.33 -3.14
CA GLY A 515 24.19 -2.26 -2.65
C GLY A 515 23.93 -2.28 -1.15
N GLY A 516 24.19 -3.39 -0.44
CA GLY A 516 24.07 -3.44 1.02
C GLY A 516 24.99 -2.41 1.69
N ASN A 517 26.24 -2.33 1.25
CA ASN A 517 27.21 -1.35 1.76
C ASN A 517 26.86 0.10 1.41
N ASP A 518 26.24 0.34 0.25
CA ASP A 518 25.75 1.66 -0.16
C ASP A 518 24.64 2.13 0.79
N LEU A 519 23.69 1.24 1.11
CA LEU A 519 22.60 1.54 2.03
C LEU A 519 23.10 1.74 3.47
N CYS A 520 24.01 0.88 3.96
CA CYS A 520 24.65 1.03 5.26
C CYS A 520 25.43 2.35 5.41
N ALA A 521 25.91 2.91 4.30
CA ALA A 521 26.60 4.21 4.26
C ALA A 521 25.69 5.40 3.93
N SER A 522 24.44 5.16 3.53
CA SER A 522 23.58 6.22 2.96
C SER A 522 23.16 7.30 3.95
N CYS A 523 23.05 6.98 5.25
CA CYS A 523 22.71 7.95 6.29
C CYS A 523 23.79 9.03 6.50
N SER A 524 25.07 8.73 6.23
CA SER A 524 26.16 9.70 6.44
C SER A 524 26.40 10.58 5.21
N ASN A 525 26.03 10.12 4.01
CA ASN A 525 26.15 10.89 2.77
C ASN A 525 25.04 10.49 1.77
N SER A 526 23.85 11.02 2.01
CA SER A 526 22.65 10.72 1.22
C SER A 526 22.75 11.16 -0.24
N THR A 527 23.61 12.13 -0.55
CA THR A 527 23.91 12.61 -1.91
C THR A 527 24.78 11.61 -2.67
N ARG A 528 25.91 11.17 -2.08
CA ARG A 528 26.81 10.18 -2.69
C ARG A 528 26.09 8.86 -2.93
N PHE A 529 25.31 8.39 -1.96
CA PHE A 529 24.51 7.17 -2.01
C PHE A 529 23.04 7.46 -2.33
N SER A 530 22.81 8.37 -3.27
CA SER A 530 21.47 8.60 -3.82
C SER A 530 21.07 7.44 -4.74
N PRO A 531 19.76 7.13 -4.87
CA PRO A 531 19.29 6.13 -5.83
C PRO A 531 19.76 6.40 -7.27
N GLN A 532 19.97 7.67 -7.63
CA GLN A 532 20.49 8.04 -8.95
C GLN A 532 21.96 7.67 -9.13
N ASN A 533 22.84 8.05 -8.20
CA ASN A 533 24.25 7.66 -8.29
C ASN A 533 24.42 6.13 -8.23
N PHE A 534 23.62 5.45 -7.39
CA PHE A 534 23.63 3.99 -7.31
C PHE A 534 23.35 3.35 -8.67
N ILE A 535 22.30 3.80 -9.37
CA ILE A 535 21.96 3.24 -10.68
C ILE A 535 22.95 3.64 -11.77
N ASP A 536 23.50 4.86 -11.72
CA ASP A 536 24.52 5.32 -12.67
C ASP A 536 25.81 4.48 -12.56
N ASN A 537 26.19 4.10 -11.33
CA ASN A 537 27.33 3.22 -11.08
C ASN A 537 27.11 1.81 -11.63
N ILE A 538 25.93 1.21 -11.40
CA ILE A 538 25.55 -0.09 -11.98
C ILE A 538 25.57 -0.01 -13.51
N LYS A 539 24.94 1.04 -14.07
CA LYS A 539 24.90 1.31 -15.50
C LYS A 539 26.31 1.37 -16.10
N ASN A 540 27.25 2.06 -15.46
CA ASN A 540 28.64 2.15 -15.95
C ASN A 540 29.33 0.78 -16.02
N ALA A 541 29.10 -0.10 -15.05
CA ALA A 541 29.65 -1.46 -15.07
C ALA A 541 29.00 -2.33 -16.14
N LEU A 542 27.67 -2.30 -16.27
CA LEU A 542 26.94 -3.04 -17.29
C LEU A 542 27.24 -2.53 -18.71
N ASP A 543 27.46 -1.23 -18.90
CA ASP A 543 27.86 -0.64 -20.17
C ASP A 543 29.22 -1.20 -20.64
N ILE A 544 30.18 -1.43 -19.73
CA ILE A 544 31.46 -2.10 -20.05
C ILE A 544 31.24 -3.54 -20.51
N LEU A 545 30.44 -4.32 -19.75
CA LEU A 545 30.15 -5.72 -20.10
C LEU A 545 29.43 -5.81 -21.46
N HIS A 546 28.43 -4.96 -21.68
CA HIS A 546 27.68 -4.90 -22.93
C HIS A 546 28.57 -4.47 -24.10
N ALA A 547 29.49 -3.52 -23.92
CA ALA A 547 30.41 -3.12 -24.99
C ALA A 547 31.37 -4.25 -25.39
N GLU A 548 31.92 -5.00 -24.43
CA GLU A 548 33.13 -5.81 -24.67
C GLU A 548 32.97 -7.33 -24.52
N VAL A 549 31.92 -7.83 -23.86
CA VAL A 549 31.74 -9.27 -23.62
C VAL A 549 30.68 -9.84 -24.56
N PRO A 550 31.08 -10.56 -25.62
CA PRO A 550 30.13 -11.27 -26.48
C PRO A 550 29.65 -12.56 -25.81
N ARG A 551 28.45 -13.00 -26.17
CA ARG A 551 27.83 -14.25 -25.72
C ARG A 551 27.71 -14.33 -24.20
N ALA A 552 27.06 -13.34 -23.60
CA ALA A 552 26.91 -13.24 -22.15
C ALA A 552 25.45 -13.16 -21.68
N PHE A 553 25.14 -13.95 -20.67
CA PHE A 553 23.94 -13.82 -19.84
C PHE A 553 24.37 -13.17 -18.52
N VAL A 554 23.84 -11.99 -18.18
CA VAL A 554 24.17 -11.30 -16.93
C VAL A 554 23.01 -11.40 -15.95
N ASN A 555 23.23 -12.04 -14.81
CA ASN A 555 22.31 -11.99 -13.67
C ASN A 555 22.54 -10.70 -12.89
N MET A 556 21.57 -9.79 -12.85
CA MET A 556 21.58 -8.65 -11.94
C MET A 556 20.74 -9.01 -10.72
N ALA A 557 21.39 -9.49 -9.66
CA ALA A 557 20.71 -9.80 -8.40
C ALA A 557 20.33 -8.50 -7.69
N MET A 558 19.05 -8.37 -7.37
CA MET A 558 18.50 -7.17 -6.75
C MET A 558 19.04 -7.02 -5.32
N VAL A 559 19.31 -5.78 -4.89
CA VAL A 559 19.72 -5.50 -3.51
C VAL A 559 18.63 -5.94 -2.53
N MET A 560 19.05 -6.52 -1.41
CA MET A 560 18.14 -7.06 -0.41
C MET A 560 17.56 -5.98 0.51
N GLU A 561 16.39 -6.25 1.10
CA GLU A 561 15.90 -5.44 2.21
C GLU A 561 16.81 -5.64 3.44
N ILE A 562 17.39 -4.54 3.97
CA ILE A 562 18.39 -4.62 5.04
C ILE A 562 17.82 -4.40 6.44
N THR A 563 16.55 -3.97 6.55
CA THR A 563 15.87 -3.76 7.84
C THR A 563 15.67 -5.04 8.66
N PRO A 564 15.54 -6.26 8.11
CA PRO A 564 15.47 -7.47 8.93
C PRO A 564 16.71 -7.69 9.80
N LEU A 565 17.86 -7.09 9.46
CA LEU A 565 19.06 -7.12 10.32
C LEU A 565 18.78 -6.57 11.73
N ARG A 566 17.80 -5.66 11.87
CA ARG A 566 17.35 -5.14 13.17
C ARG A 566 16.75 -6.22 14.05
N GLU A 567 16.06 -7.20 13.48
CA GLU A 567 15.48 -8.32 14.25
C GLU A 567 16.58 -9.13 14.93
N LEU A 568 17.69 -9.39 14.22
CA LEU A 568 18.84 -10.12 14.76
C LEU A 568 19.61 -9.28 15.79
N PHE A 569 19.72 -7.98 15.59
CA PHE A 569 20.43 -7.07 16.48
C PHE A 569 19.67 -6.79 17.79
N ASN A 570 18.35 -6.59 17.70
CA ASN A 570 17.49 -6.22 18.83
C ASN A 570 17.08 -7.42 19.69
N GLU A 571 17.23 -8.65 19.22
CA GLU A 571 16.89 -9.84 20.02
C GLU A 571 17.96 -10.11 21.10
N PRO A 572 17.66 -9.93 22.40
CA PRO A 572 18.65 -10.09 23.47
C PRO A 572 19.08 -11.55 23.68
N THR A 573 18.22 -12.52 23.37
CA THR A 573 18.51 -13.95 23.57
C THR A 573 19.47 -14.52 22.52
N VAL A 574 19.65 -13.83 21.38
CA VAL A 574 20.58 -14.22 20.33
C VAL A 574 21.93 -13.53 20.55
N SER A 575 22.93 -14.32 20.91
CA SER A 575 24.31 -13.82 21.10
C SER A 575 24.95 -13.48 19.76
N CYS A 576 24.97 -12.19 19.42
CA CYS A 576 25.62 -11.58 18.25
C CYS A 576 26.59 -10.45 18.65
N PRO A 577 27.68 -10.21 17.90
CA PRO A 577 28.65 -9.18 18.23
C PRO A 577 28.14 -7.78 17.83
N ARG A 578 27.35 -7.16 18.71
CA ARG A 578 26.62 -5.90 18.46
C ARG A 578 27.52 -4.75 18.00
N ASN A 579 28.72 -4.63 18.55
CA ASN A 579 29.68 -3.59 18.16
C ASN A 579 30.20 -3.78 16.73
N ILE A 580 30.38 -5.02 16.27
CA ILE A 580 30.76 -5.30 14.88
C ILE A 580 29.59 -4.92 13.97
N LEU A 581 28.38 -5.42 14.27
CA LEU A 581 27.18 -5.13 13.51
C LEU A 581 26.94 -3.62 13.35
N SER A 582 27.01 -2.87 14.45
CA SER A 582 26.85 -1.42 14.46
C SER A 582 27.88 -0.71 13.60
N ARG A 583 29.15 -1.14 13.64
CA ARG A 583 30.20 -0.55 12.78
C ARG A 583 30.01 -0.84 11.30
N LEU A 584 29.49 -2.02 10.96
CA LEU A 584 29.24 -2.41 9.58
C LEU A 584 28.03 -1.69 8.98
N CYS A 585 26.98 -1.50 9.77
CA CYS A 585 25.74 -0.90 9.29
C CYS A 585 25.07 0.05 10.32
N PRO A 586 25.74 1.15 10.70
CA PRO A 586 25.26 2.04 11.76
C PRO A 586 23.92 2.66 11.41
N CYS A 587 23.73 2.97 10.12
CA CYS A 587 22.52 3.54 9.53
C CYS A 587 21.27 2.68 9.75
N VAL A 588 21.39 1.35 9.78
CA VAL A 588 20.22 0.46 9.95
C VAL A 588 19.93 0.20 11.42
N LEU A 589 20.98 0.07 12.24
CA LEU A 589 20.86 -0.45 13.60
C LEU A 589 20.66 0.65 14.64
N GLY A 590 21.21 1.85 14.42
CA GLY A 590 21.13 2.96 15.37
C GLY A 590 19.86 3.83 15.28
N LEU A 591 19.00 3.62 14.28
CA LEU A 591 17.78 4.42 14.13
C LEU A 591 16.67 3.96 15.10
N GLY A 592 15.88 4.91 15.60
CA GLY A 592 14.73 4.61 16.46
C GLY A 592 13.61 3.91 15.70
N ASP A 593 12.86 3.04 16.37
CA ASP A 593 11.68 2.42 15.78
C ASP A 593 10.65 3.49 15.41
N ASN A 594 10.03 3.35 14.23
CA ASN A 594 9.07 4.31 13.66
C ASN A 594 9.64 5.74 13.46
N SER A 595 10.96 5.91 13.41
CA SER A 595 11.59 7.19 13.08
C SER A 595 11.44 7.53 11.59
N GLU A 596 11.34 8.82 11.28
CA GLU A 596 11.29 9.30 9.89
C GLU A 596 12.55 8.92 9.11
N GLU A 597 13.69 8.87 9.80
CA GLU A 597 14.96 8.41 9.25
C GLU A 597 14.91 6.94 8.82
N LEU A 598 14.29 6.06 9.63
CA LEU A 598 14.13 4.65 9.29
C LEU A 598 13.17 4.48 8.11
N SER A 599 12.05 5.21 8.09
CA SER A 599 11.13 5.23 6.93
C SER A 599 11.82 5.71 5.66
N SER A 600 12.70 6.73 5.77
CA SER A 600 13.50 7.24 4.65
C SER A 600 14.51 6.22 4.13
N LEU A 601 15.10 5.41 5.02
CA LEU A 601 16.02 4.33 4.64
C LEU A 601 15.28 3.18 3.92
N VAL A 602 14.11 2.79 4.43
CA VAL A 602 13.24 1.78 3.77
C VAL A 602 12.85 2.26 2.38
N GLN A 603 12.42 3.52 2.23
CA GLN A 603 12.06 4.08 0.93
C GLN A 603 13.27 4.10 -0.02
N ARG A 604 14.46 4.45 0.46
CA ARG A 604 15.68 4.43 -0.34
C ARG A 604 16.06 3.03 -0.82
N ASN A 605 15.91 2.02 0.02
CA ASN A 605 16.12 0.62 -0.38
C ASN A 605 15.17 0.25 -1.53
N ARG A 606 13.87 0.56 -1.39
CA ARG A 606 12.88 0.36 -2.45
C ARG A 606 13.22 1.14 -3.74
N ASP A 607 13.72 2.36 -3.62
CA ASP A 607 14.14 3.15 -4.79
C ASP A 607 15.34 2.52 -5.51
N TYR A 608 16.29 1.92 -4.78
CA TYR A 608 17.39 1.16 -5.39
C TYR A 608 16.87 -0.04 -6.17
N GLN A 609 15.94 -0.80 -5.59
CA GLN A 609 15.29 -1.95 -6.21
C GLN A 609 14.52 -1.53 -7.47
N LYS A 610 13.62 -0.55 -7.36
CA LYS A 610 12.81 -0.01 -8.46
C LYS A 610 13.69 0.51 -9.61
N LYS A 611 14.68 1.36 -9.33
CA LYS A 611 15.56 1.90 -10.38
C LYS A 611 16.44 0.84 -11.04
N THR A 612 16.87 -0.18 -10.30
CA THR A 612 17.59 -1.32 -10.88
C THR A 612 16.70 -2.05 -11.88
N GLU A 613 15.45 -2.33 -11.52
CA GLU A 613 14.50 -2.97 -12.41
C GLU A 613 14.17 -2.10 -13.65
N GLU A 614 13.95 -0.79 -13.46
CA GLU A 614 13.73 0.17 -14.56
C GLU A 614 14.90 0.22 -15.55
N LEU A 615 16.15 0.28 -15.07
CA LEU A 615 17.33 0.31 -15.93
C LEU A 615 17.41 -0.94 -16.81
N ILE A 616 17.21 -2.12 -16.23
CA ILE A 616 17.33 -3.37 -16.98
C ILE A 616 16.14 -3.55 -17.94
N ASN A 617 14.92 -3.30 -17.45
CA ASN A 617 13.71 -3.42 -18.25
C ASN A 617 13.56 -2.32 -19.30
N SER A 618 14.42 -1.30 -19.31
CA SER A 618 14.46 -0.26 -20.36
C SER A 618 14.84 -0.81 -21.74
N GLY A 619 15.28 -2.07 -21.83
CA GLY A 619 15.77 -2.69 -23.07
C GLY A 619 17.17 -2.22 -23.49
N ARG A 620 17.86 -1.40 -22.69
CA ARG A 620 19.19 -0.83 -22.99
C ARG A 620 20.23 -1.89 -23.36
N TYR A 621 20.13 -3.08 -22.78
CA TYR A 621 21.11 -4.16 -22.94
C TYR A 621 20.64 -5.30 -23.86
N ASP A 622 19.38 -5.26 -24.32
CA ASP A 622 18.81 -6.27 -25.23
C ASP A 622 18.95 -5.84 -26.71
N THR A 623 20.01 -5.08 -27.03
CA THR A 623 20.24 -4.51 -28.37
C THR A 623 20.86 -5.49 -29.38
N ARG A 624 21.37 -6.64 -28.90
CA ARG A 624 21.94 -7.71 -29.73
C ARG A 624 21.60 -9.08 -29.16
N ASP A 625 21.35 -10.06 -30.02
CA ASP A 625 20.86 -11.38 -29.60
C ASP A 625 21.90 -12.22 -28.84
N ASN A 626 23.16 -11.81 -28.76
CA ASN A 626 24.20 -12.52 -28.03
C ASN A 626 24.50 -11.93 -26.63
N PHE A 627 23.69 -11.00 -26.14
CA PHE A 627 23.87 -10.41 -24.82
C PHE A 627 22.51 -10.10 -24.18
N THR A 628 22.39 -10.28 -22.87
CA THR A 628 21.22 -9.84 -22.11
C THR A 628 21.60 -9.62 -20.65
N VAL A 629 20.87 -8.73 -19.98
CA VAL A 629 20.91 -8.57 -18.52
C VAL A 629 19.53 -8.90 -17.99
N VAL A 630 19.45 -9.75 -16.98
CA VAL A 630 18.19 -10.20 -16.39
C VAL A 630 18.20 -9.91 -14.90
N VAL A 631 17.20 -9.17 -14.43
CA VAL A 631 16.98 -8.93 -13.01
C VAL A 631 16.59 -10.24 -12.33
N GLN A 632 17.28 -10.57 -11.23
CA GLN A 632 16.98 -11.72 -10.38
C GLN A 632 16.58 -11.20 -8.99
N PRO A 633 15.27 -11.05 -8.71
CA PRO A 633 14.77 -10.45 -7.47
C PRO A 633 14.76 -11.41 -6.28
N LEU A 634 15.63 -12.43 -6.24
CA LEU A 634 15.62 -13.48 -5.22
C LEU A 634 15.78 -12.95 -3.77
N PHE A 635 16.35 -11.76 -3.61
CA PHE A 635 16.59 -11.11 -2.33
C PHE A 635 15.64 -9.95 -2.03
N GLU A 636 14.70 -9.64 -2.93
CA GLU A 636 13.81 -8.48 -2.80
C GLU A 636 13.04 -8.51 -1.48
N ASN A 637 12.48 -9.68 -1.13
CA ASN A 637 11.82 -9.91 0.15
C ASN A 637 12.24 -11.28 0.73
N VAL A 638 13.17 -11.26 1.69
CA VAL A 638 13.62 -12.45 2.42
C VAL A 638 13.33 -12.24 3.89
N SER A 639 12.43 -13.05 4.44
CA SER A 639 12.13 -13.04 5.87
C SER A 639 13.34 -13.51 6.68
N MET A 640 13.56 -12.92 7.85
CA MET A 640 14.58 -13.37 8.81
C MET A 640 14.30 -14.84 9.18
N PRO A 641 15.23 -15.79 8.92
CA PRO A 641 15.05 -17.17 9.34
C PRO A 641 14.96 -17.28 10.85
N ARG A 642 14.06 -18.13 11.35
CA ARG A 642 13.80 -18.32 12.78
C ARG A 642 14.04 -19.77 13.20
N THR A 643 14.42 -19.94 14.47
CA THR A 643 14.49 -21.25 15.12
C THR A 643 13.09 -21.75 15.45
N PRO A 644 12.91 -23.02 15.86
CA PRO A 644 11.61 -23.53 16.32
C PRO A 644 10.99 -22.75 17.49
N GLU A 645 11.81 -22.07 18.28
CA GLU A 645 11.39 -21.19 19.38
C GLU A 645 10.90 -19.82 18.90
N GLY A 646 11.06 -19.52 17.62
CA GLY A 646 10.59 -18.28 16.99
C GLY A 646 11.58 -17.11 17.07
N VAL A 647 12.83 -17.31 17.47
CA VAL A 647 13.88 -16.26 17.49
C VAL A 647 14.74 -16.31 16.23
N PRO A 648 15.40 -15.21 15.79
CA PRO A 648 16.30 -15.23 14.64
C PRO A 648 17.39 -16.32 14.72
N ASP A 649 17.44 -17.16 13.69
CA ASP A 649 18.41 -18.26 13.60
C ASP A 649 19.76 -17.75 13.07
N LYS A 650 20.64 -17.39 14.00
CA LYS A 650 22.01 -16.97 13.66
C LYS A 650 22.84 -18.03 12.93
N SER A 651 22.40 -19.29 12.87
CA SER A 651 23.06 -20.35 12.09
C SER A 651 22.87 -20.22 10.58
N PHE A 652 22.29 -19.13 10.10
CA PHE A 652 22.29 -18.69 8.70
C PHE A 652 23.36 -17.61 8.42
N PHE A 653 24.04 -17.14 9.45
CA PHE A 653 25.03 -16.07 9.34
C PHE A 653 26.42 -16.55 9.77
N ALA A 654 27.44 -15.87 9.29
CA ALA A 654 28.80 -15.99 9.80
C ALA A 654 28.85 -15.50 11.27
N PRO A 655 29.96 -15.73 12.00
CA PRO A 655 30.05 -15.37 13.43
C PRO A 655 29.81 -13.90 13.76
N ASP A 656 29.90 -12.99 12.78
CA ASP A 656 29.60 -11.57 12.93
C ASP A 656 28.10 -11.25 12.88
N CYS A 657 27.25 -12.24 12.64
CA CYS A 657 25.80 -12.07 12.44
C CYS A 657 25.44 -11.13 11.26
N PHE A 658 26.35 -10.93 10.30
CA PHE A 658 26.15 -10.03 9.17
C PHE A 658 26.35 -10.73 7.83
N HIS A 659 27.52 -11.36 7.64
CA HIS A 659 27.79 -12.08 6.41
C HIS A 659 27.05 -13.41 6.37
N PHE A 660 26.81 -13.93 5.17
CA PHE A 660 26.18 -15.24 5.00
C PHE A 660 27.14 -16.36 5.40
N ASN A 661 26.62 -17.42 6.02
CA ASN A 661 27.36 -18.67 6.11
C ASN A 661 27.07 -19.62 4.93
N ALA A 662 27.73 -20.78 4.92
CA ALA A 662 27.56 -21.81 3.89
C ALA A 662 26.09 -22.21 3.65
N LYS A 663 25.25 -22.22 4.69
CA LYS A 663 23.81 -22.55 4.58
C LYS A 663 23.06 -21.50 3.77
N THR A 664 23.21 -20.22 4.09
CA THR A 664 22.54 -19.13 3.36
C THR A 664 23.08 -19.00 1.95
N HIS A 665 24.38 -19.23 1.75
CA HIS A 665 24.97 -19.34 0.42
C HIS A 665 24.29 -20.44 -0.42
N ALA A 666 24.08 -21.62 0.16
CA ALA A 666 23.37 -22.72 -0.51
C ALA A 666 21.92 -22.38 -0.87
N ARG A 667 21.16 -21.76 0.05
CA ARG A 667 19.76 -21.34 -0.20
C ARG A 667 19.69 -20.26 -1.29
N SER A 668 20.61 -19.29 -1.25
CA SER A 668 20.70 -18.23 -2.25
C SER A 668 21.02 -18.77 -3.64
N ALA A 669 21.89 -19.77 -3.75
CA ALA A 669 22.21 -20.42 -5.02
C ALA A 669 20.99 -21.14 -5.63
N ILE A 670 20.19 -21.83 -4.81
CA ILE A 670 18.94 -22.48 -5.26
C ILE A 670 17.93 -21.43 -5.72
N ALA A 671 17.77 -20.34 -4.96
CA ALA A 671 16.85 -19.27 -5.31
C ALA A 671 17.27 -18.55 -6.61
N LEU A 672 18.57 -18.28 -6.80
CA LEU A 672 19.09 -17.75 -8.06
C LEU A 672 18.83 -18.69 -9.23
N TRP A 673 19.14 -19.97 -9.06
CA TRP A 673 18.90 -20.99 -10.09
C TRP A 673 17.42 -21.04 -10.49
N LYS A 674 16.51 -21.05 -9.51
CA LYS A 674 15.07 -20.99 -9.74
C LYS A 674 14.67 -19.75 -10.54
N ASN A 675 15.12 -18.57 -10.10
CA ASN A 675 14.88 -17.30 -10.78
C ASN A 675 15.40 -17.29 -12.23
N MET A 676 16.55 -17.92 -12.51
CA MET A 676 17.08 -18.02 -13.87
C MET A 676 16.19 -18.85 -14.82
N LEU A 677 15.42 -19.79 -14.29
CA LEU A 677 14.49 -20.61 -15.08
C LEU A 677 13.09 -19.99 -15.16
N GLU A 678 12.68 -19.21 -14.17
CA GLU A 678 11.38 -18.53 -14.16
C GLU A 678 11.32 -17.40 -15.21
N PRO A 679 10.23 -17.29 -15.99
CA PRO A 679 10.05 -16.21 -16.95
C PRO A 679 10.22 -14.83 -16.31
N VAL A 680 10.92 -13.91 -16.98
CA VAL A 680 10.89 -12.47 -16.69
C VAL A 680 9.43 -11.99 -16.54
N GLY A 681 9.16 -11.24 -15.47
CA GLY A 681 7.81 -10.83 -15.05
C GLY A 681 7.12 -11.79 -14.07
N HIS A 682 7.59 -13.04 -13.96
CA HIS A 682 7.01 -14.08 -13.10
C HIS A 682 8.03 -14.74 -12.16
N LYS A 683 9.14 -14.06 -11.89
CA LYS A 683 10.20 -14.55 -11.00
C LYS A 683 9.73 -14.50 -9.54
N THR A 684 10.13 -15.48 -8.74
CA THR A 684 9.92 -15.49 -7.30
C THR A 684 10.70 -14.35 -6.65
N ARG A 685 9.98 -13.42 -6.02
CA ARG A 685 10.53 -12.25 -5.30
C ARG A 685 10.60 -12.46 -3.77
N HIS A 686 9.78 -13.37 -3.25
CA HIS A 686 9.73 -13.72 -1.83
C HIS A 686 10.31 -15.12 -1.59
N ASN A 687 11.33 -15.24 -0.74
CA ASN A 687 11.95 -16.51 -0.39
C ASN A 687 12.00 -16.73 1.13
N ASN A 688 11.62 -17.93 1.58
CA ASN A 688 11.85 -18.38 2.95
C ASN A 688 13.03 -19.36 2.98
N PHE A 689 14.16 -18.95 3.56
CA PHE A 689 15.38 -19.76 3.62
C PHE A 689 15.39 -20.83 4.71
N GLU A 690 14.45 -20.82 5.64
CA GLU A 690 14.21 -21.93 6.59
C GLU A 690 13.89 -23.22 5.84
N ILE A 691 13.14 -23.09 4.74
CA ILE A 691 12.75 -24.21 3.87
C ILE A 691 13.84 -24.44 2.84
N LYS A 692 14.46 -25.63 2.89
CA LYS A 692 15.39 -26.09 1.84
C LYS A 692 14.61 -26.48 0.59
N ALA A 693 14.42 -25.51 -0.31
CA ALA A 693 13.79 -25.75 -1.60
C ALA A 693 14.58 -26.78 -2.44
N PRO A 694 13.92 -27.68 -3.18
CA PRO A 694 14.61 -28.58 -4.11
C PRO A 694 15.13 -27.81 -5.33
N ILE A 695 16.16 -28.35 -5.98
CA ILE A 695 16.65 -27.82 -7.26
C ILE A 695 15.59 -28.12 -8.33
N VAL A 696 15.00 -27.07 -8.90
CA VAL A 696 14.08 -27.16 -10.03
C VAL A 696 14.84 -27.49 -11.33
N CYS A 697 14.21 -28.28 -12.20
CA CYS A 697 14.83 -28.73 -13.44
C CYS A 697 14.22 -28.02 -14.66
N PRO A 698 15.04 -27.61 -15.65
CA PRO A 698 14.54 -27.26 -16.97
C PRO A 698 13.74 -28.43 -17.55
N ASN A 699 12.68 -28.13 -18.28
CA ASN A 699 11.83 -29.14 -18.91
C ASN A 699 11.72 -28.90 -20.42
N GLN A 700 11.12 -29.84 -21.15
CA GLN A 700 11.05 -29.75 -22.62
C GLN A 700 10.28 -28.53 -23.15
N ALA A 701 9.34 -27.96 -22.38
CA ALA A 701 8.57 -26.78 -22.77
C ALA A 701 9.33 -25.46 -22.52
N SER A 702 10.29 -25.45 -21.59
CA SER A 702 11.15 -24.29 -21.29
C SER A 702 12.55 -24.76 -20.92
N PRO A 703 13.34 -25.25 -21.90
CA PRO A 703 14.67 -25.80 -21.66
C PRO A 703 15.75 -24.70 -21.52
N PHE A 704 15.39 -23.44 -21.77
CA PHE A 704 16.31 -22.32 -21.86
C PHE A 704 16.31 -21.48 -20.58
N LEU A 705 17.40 -20.76 -20.34
CA LEU A 705 17.44 -19.70 -19.34
C LEU A 705 16.49 -18.57 -19.75
N SER A 706 15.75 -18.03 -18.77
CA SER A 706 14.71 -17.03 -18.99
C SER A 706 15.30 -15.62 -19.17
N THR A 707 14.98 -15.00 -20.31
CA THR A 707 15.40 -13.68 -20.81
C THR A 707 14.17 -12.88 -21.26
N THR A 708 14.25 -11.56 -21.42
CA THR A 708 13.12 -10.72 -21.88
C THR A 708 12.44 -11.26 -23.15
N LYS A 709 13.21 -11.75 -24.14
CA LYS A 709 12.65 -12.18 -25.43
C LYS A 709 12.03 -13.58 -25.43
N ASN A 710 12.52 -14.52 -24.60
CA ASN A 710 11.92 -15.86 -24.47
C ASN A 710 11.00 -16.00 -23.24
N SER A 711 11.02 -15.02 -22.34
CA SER A 711 10.11 -14.87 -21.20
C SER A 711 8.95 -13.95 -21.48
N ASN A 712 8.79 -13.52 -22.72
CA ASN A 712 7.46 -13.52 -23.27
C ASN A 712 6.92 -14.97 -23.12
N LEU A 713 6.48 -15.34 -21.91
CA LEU A 713 5.10 -15.73 -21.75
C LEU A 713 4.43 -14.78 -22.71
N GLY A 714 3.98 -15.29 -23.84
CA GLY A 714 3.08 -14.48 -24.62
C GLY A 714 1.92 -14.16 -23.68
N ASN A 715 0.76 -14.06 -24.26
CA ASN A 715 -0.43 -14.00 -23.44
C ASN A 715 -0.75 -15.39 -22.82
N GLY A 716 0.25 -16.27 -22.66
CA GLY A 716 0.24 -17.63 -22.15
C GLY A 716 0.37 -17.74 -20.64
N THR A 717 0.19 -18.96 -20.14
CA THR A 717 0.21 -19.32 -18.72
C THR A 717 0.86 -20.69 -18.57
N TRP A 718 1.61 -20.91 -17.49
CA TRP A 718 2.09 -22.23 -17.11
C TRP A 718 1.13 -22.88 -16.11
N MET A 719 0.75 -24.14 -16.32
CA MET A 719 -0.18 -24.86 -15.44
C MET A 719 0.22 -26.34 -15.32
N VAL A 720 0.50 -26.79 -14.10
CA VAL A 720 0.79 -28.19 -13.78
C VAL A 720 -0.31 -28.69 -12.84
N CYS A 721 -1.08 -29.67 -13.30
CA CYS A 721 -2.17 -30.29 -12.53
C CYS A 721 -1.84 -31.77 -12.40
N GLU A 722 -1.91 -32.30 -11.18
CA GLU A 722 -1.74 -33.73 -10.94
C GLU A 722 -2.93 -34.53 -11.47
N GLU A 723 -4.15 -34.03 -11.21
CA GLU A 723 -5.40 -34.67 -11.66
C GLU A 723 -5.78 -34.18 -13.06
N ARG A 724 -5.44 -34.99 -14.08
CA ARG A 724 -5.79 -34.72 -15.49
C ARG A 724 -6.63 -35.81 -16.14
N ALA A 725 -6.97 -36.86 -15.40
CA ALA A 725 -7.61 -38.03 -15.98
C ALA A 725 -9.08 -37.76 -16.33
N PRO A 726 -9.59 -38.29 -17.45
CA PRO A 726 -11.02 -38.34 -17.72
C PRO A 726 -11.73 -39.22 -16.69
N SER A 727 -13.05 -39.12 -16.62
CA SER A 727 -13.88 -40.03 -15.85
C SER A 727 -13.71 -41.47 -16.34
N ALA A 728 -13.78 -42.43 -15.42
CA ALA A 728 -13.58 -43.86 -15.73
C ALA A 728 -14.54 -44.41 -16.80
N SER A 729 -15.72 -43.81 -16.92
CA SER A 729 -16.65 -43.96 -18.03
C SER A 729 -17.19 -42.58 -18.42
N PRO A 730 -17.59 -42.36 -19.69
CA PRO A 730 -18.16 -41.09 -20.12
C PRO A 730 -19.33 -40.68 -19.22
N PRO A 731 -19.28 -39.51 -18.55
CA PRO A 731 -20.29 -39.16 -17.55
C PRO A 731 -21.66 -39.00 -18.23
N THR A 732 -22.72 -39.40 -17.53
CA THR A 732 -24.11 -39.24 -18.00
C THR A 732 -24.75 -37.96 -17.47
N SER A 733 -24.17 -37.33 -16.45
CA SER A 733 -24.66 -36.12 -15.80
C SER A 733 -23.63 -34.99 -15.93
N VAL A 734 -24.09 -33.77 -16.20
CA VAL A 734 -23.26 -32.56 -16.28
C VAL A 734 -22.65 -32.24 -14.92
N HIS A 735 -23.30 -32.69 -13.84
CA HIS A 735 -22.87 -32.47 -12.47
C HIS A 735 -21.64 -33.31 -12.06
N THR A 736 -21.28 -34.31 -12.86
CA THR A 736 -20.09 -35.16 -12.67
C THR A 736 -19.06 -34.99 -13.79
N LEU A 737 -19.15 -33.89 -14.54
CA LEU A 737 -18.27 -33.59 -15.67
C LEU A 737 -16.89 -33.12 -15.20
N ARG A 738 -15.82 -33.82 -15.60
CA ARG A 738 -14.43 -33.39 -15.39
C ARG A 738 -13.90 -32.63 -16.62
N PRO A 739 -12.86 -31.79 -16.48
CA PRO A 739 -12.28 -31.09 -17.63
C PRO A 739 -11.82 -32.00 -18.79
N ALA A 740 -11.26 -33.17 -18.47
CA ALA A 740 -10.81 -34.14 -19.46
C ALA A 740 -11.96 -34.86 -20.20
N ASP A 741 -13.19 -34.79 -19.68
CA ASP A 741 -14.37 -35.38 -20.31
C ASP A 741 -14.94 -34.51 -21.44
N ILE A 742 -14.49 -33.26 -21.59
CA ILE A 742 -14.97 -32.34 -22.63
C ILE A 742 -14.28 -32.66 -23.95
N GLN A 743 -15.06 -32.88 -25.01
CA GLN A 743 -14.52 -33.09 -26.36
C GLN A 743 -14.66 -31.85 -27.24
N VAL A 744 -15.67 -30.99 -27.00
CA VAL A 744 -15.99 -29.88 -27.90
C VAL A 744 -16.07 -28.57 -27.13
N VAL A 745 -15.46 -27.52 -27.66
CA VAL A 745 -15.66 -26.13 -27.23
C VAL A 745 -16.33 -25.32 -28.32
N ALA A 746 -17.23 -24.43 -27.94
CA ALA A 746 -17.91 -23.51 -28.84
C ALA A 746 -18.13 -22.16 -28.15
N ALA A 747 -18.39 -21.12 -28.94
CA ALA A 747 -18.73 -19.81 -28.38
C ALA A 747 -19.73 -19.04 -29.24
N LEU A 748 -20.53 -18.21 -28.58
CA LEU A 748 -21.57 -17.33 -29.12
C LEU A 748 -21.40 -15.95 -28.50
N GLY A 749 -21.66 -14.89 -29.26
CA GLY A 749 -21.53 -13.53 -28.75
C GLY A 749 -21.24 -12.47 -29.79
N ASP A 750 -20.59 -11.41 -29.31
CA ASP A 750 -20.26 -10.19 -30.06
C ASP A 750 -18.78 -10.14 -30.50
N SER A 751 -18.27 -8.92 -30.72
CA SER A 751 -16.90 -8.65 -31.18
C SER A 751 -15.82 -9.13 -30.20
N LEU A 752 -16.07 -9.13 -28.89
CA LEU A 752 -15.10 -9.60 -27.90
C LEU A 752 -14.93 -11.12 -28.02
N THR A 753 -16.03 -11.85 -28.14
CA THR A 753 -15.98 -13.32 -28.36
C THR A 753 -15.41 -13.66 -29.75
N ALA A 754 -15.68 -12.84 -30.78
CA ALA A 754 -15.09 -12.98 -32.11
C ALA A 754 -13.58 -12.65 -32.15
N GLY A 755 -13.08 -11.91 -31.16
CA GLY A 755 -11.68 -11.56 -31.01
C GLY A 755 -11.22 -10.38 -31.86
N ASN A 756 -12.08 -9.37 -32.02
CA ASN A 756 -11.75 -8.13 -32.71
C ASN A 756 -10.57 -7.40 -32.05
N GLY A 757 -9.57 -7.06 -32.84
CA GLY A 757 -8.47 -6.17 -32.41
C GLY A 757 -7.49 -6.74 -31.38
N ILE A 758 -7.59 -8.03 -31.01
CA ILE A 758 -6.81 -8.62 -29.91
C ILE A 758 -5.29 -8.39 -30.07
N SER A 759 -4.77 -8.57 -31.28
CA SER A 759 -3.34 -8.46 -31.58
C SER A 759 -2.98 -7.19 -32.37
N SER A 760 -3.90 -6.22 -32.42
CA SER A 760 -3.67 -4.98 -33.15
C SER A 760 -2.57 -4.15 -32.49
N GLN A 761 -1.69 -3.61 -33.33
CA GLN A 761 -0.59 -2.76 -32.88
C GLN A 761 -1.12 -1.40 -32.40
N GLU A 762 -0.49 -0.82 -31.38
CA GLU A 762 -0.86 0.49 -30.84
C GLU A 762 -0.94 1.54 -31.97
N GLY A 763 -2.04 2.30 -32.02
CA GLY A 763 -2.31 3.30 -33.06
C GLY A 763 -2.90 2.76 -34.38
N ASN A 764 -2.91 1.45 -34.62
CA ASN A 764 -3.49 0.87 -35.85
C ASN A 764 -5.02 0.68 -35.72
N LEU A 765 -5.78 1.75 -35.88
CA LEU A 765 -7.24 1.73 -35.82
C LEU A 765 -7.89 0.85 -36.89
N THR A 766 -7.29 0.71 -38.07
CA THR A 766 -7.88 -0.09 -39.17
C THR A 766 -7.91 -1.59 -38.84
N ASP A 767 -6.92 -2.06 -38.09
CA ASP A 767 -6.78 -3.47 -37.74
C ASP A 767 -7.67 -3.91 -36.57
N VAL A 768 -8.31 -2.96 -35.85
CA VAL A 768 -9.32 -3.28 -34.82
C VAL A 768 -10.48 -4.10 -35.39
N SER A 769 -10.78 -3.93 -36.68
CA SER A 769 -11.80 -4.71 -37.39
C SER A 769 -11.40 -6.16 -37.67
N THR A 770 -10.11 -6.51 -37.52
CA THR A 770 -9.58 -7.86 -37.70
C THR A 770 -10.00 -8.78 -36.56
N GLN A 771 -10.62 -9.90 -36.91
CA GLN A 771 -11.14 -10.90 -35.96
C GLN A 771 -10.07 -11.98 -35.69
N TYR A 772 -9.27 -11.81 -34.64
CA TYR A 772 -8.25 -12.75 -34.18
C TYR A 772 -8.85 -13.92 -33.39
N ARG A 773 -9.70 -14.70 -34.04
CA ARG A 773 -10.46 -15.80 -33.41
C ARG A 773 -9.59 -16.80 -32.67
N GLY A 774 -8.40 -17.11 -33.19
CA GLY A 774 -7.42 -17.99 -32.57
C GLY A 774 -6.90 -17.53 -31.21
N LEU A 775 -7.07 -16.24 -30.86
CA LEU A 775 -6.65 -15.63 -29.59
C LEU A 775 -7.82 -15.31 -28.66
N SER A 776 -9.07 -15.56 -29.08
CA SER A 776 -10.27 -15.29 -28.27
C SER A 776 -10.23 -16.06 -26.94
N TYR A 777 -10.58 -15.40 -25.84
CA TYR A 777 -10.40 -15.96 -24.49
C TYR A 777 -11.24 -17.23 -24.27
N SER A 778 -12.42 -17.29 -24.90
CA SER A 778 -13.40 -18.36 -24.71
C SER A 778 -13.29 -19.48 -25.75
N ALA A 779 -12.74 -19.21 -26.94
CA ALA A 779 -12.76 -20.16 -28.07
C ALA A 779 -11.48 -20.22 -28.91
N GLY A 780 -10.46 -19.40 -28.66
CA GLY A 780 -9.20 -19.44 -29.42
C GLY A 780 -8.31 -20.62 -29.06
N GLY A 781 -7.63 -21.23 -30.02
CA GLY A 781 -6.72 -22.36 -29.83
C GLY A 781 -5.36 -22.20 -30.50
N ASP A 782 -4.96 -20.97 -30.83
CA ASP A 782 -3.62 -20.72 -31.37
C ASP A 782 -2.53 -21.06 -30.35
N LYS A 783 -1.43 -21.62 -30.85
CA LYS A 783 -0.25 -22.03 -30.08
C LYS A 783 -0.62 -23.02 -28.95
N THR A 784 0.17 -23.02 -27.87
CA THR A 784 -0.09 -23.79 -26.66
C THR A 784 -0.43 -22.85 -25.50
N LEU A 785 -0.92 -23.41 -24.38
CA LEU A 785 -1.25 -22.64 -23.17
C LEU A 785 -0.10 -21.76 -22.70
N GLU A 786 1.14 -22.23 -22.84
CA GLU A 786 2.37 -21.53 -22.46
C GLU A 786 2.60 -20.22 -23.24
N ASN A 787 2.01 -20.09 -24.43
CA ASN A 787 2.16 -18.94 -25.29
C ASN A 787 0.88 -18.10 -25.43
N VAL A 788 -0.30 -18.73 -25.36
CA VAL A 788 -1.62 -18.06 -25.46
C VAL A 788 -2.60 -18.72 -24.50
N THR A 789 -3.09 -17.94 -23.55
CA THR A 789 -4.07 -18.38 -22.55
C THR A 789 -5.46 -18.14 -23.07
N THR A 790 -6.15 -19.24 -23.34
CA THR A 790 -7.54 -19.29 -23.73
C THR A 790 -8.17 -20.51 -23.06
N LEU A 791 -9.48 -20.51 -22.90
CA LEU A 791 -10.20 -21.67 -22.34
C LEU A 791 -9.88 -22.97 -23.12
N PRO A 792 -9.85 -22.99 -24.47
CA PRO A 792 -9.47 -24.21 -25.19
C PRO A 792 -8.04 -24.67 -24.92
N ASN A 793 -7.06 -23.75 -24.83
CA ASN A 793 -5.68 -24.13 -24.53
C ASN A 793 -5.53 -24.66 -23.10
N ILE A 794 -6.34 -24.19 -22.16
CA ILE A 794 -6.44 -24.77 -20.80
C ILE A 794 -7.01 -26.19 -20.88
N LEU A 795 -8.16 -26.36 -21.53
CA LEU A 795 -8.83 -27.66 -21.67
C LEU A 795 -7.98 -28.70 -22.42
N ARG A 796 -7.17 -28.28 -23.40
CA ARG A 796 -6.21 -29.14 -24.11
C ARG A 796 -5.13 -29.75 -23.20
N LYS A 797 -4.89 -29.19 -22.00
CA LYS A 797 -4.01 -29.82 -21.00
C LYS A 797 -4.64 -31.04 -20.32
N PHE A 798 -5.97 -31.16 -20.37
CA PHE A 798 -6.74 -32.27 -19.83
C PHE A 798 -7.14 -33.26 -20.92
N ASN A 799 -7.57 -32.75 -22.09
CA ASN A 799 -7.90 -33.57 -23.25
C ASN A 799 -7.21 -33.03 -24.51
N GLY A 800 -6.14 -33.70 -24.94
CA GLY A 800 -5.39 -33.34 -26.15
C GLY A 800 -6.20 -33.46 -27.46
N ASN A 801 -7.31 -34.22 -27.44
CA ASN A 801 -8.20 -34.43 -28.59
C ASN A 801 -9.39 -33.44 -28.62
N LEU A 802 -9.32 -32.35 -27.85
CA LEU A 802 -10.34 -31.30 -27.88
C LEU A 802 -10.53 -30.76 -29.31
N THR A 803 -11.78 -30.52 -29.71
CA THR A 803 -12.16 -29.94 -31.01
C THR A 803 -13.10 -28.74 -30.81
N GLY A 804 -13.43 -28.03 -31.89
CA GLY A 804 -14.36 -26.89 -31.90
C GLY A 804 -13.73 -25.50 -31.76
N TYR A 805 -12.50 -25.43 -31.26
CA TYR A 805 -11.79 -24.16 -31.08
C TYR A 805 -11.39 -23.50 -32.41
N SER A 806 -11.29 -22.17 -32.40
CA SER A 806 -10.88 -21.37 -33.55
C SER A 806 -9.35 -21.22 -33.62
N VAL A 807 -8.84 -20.95 -34.82
CA VAL A 807 -7.41 -20.66 -35.06
C VAL A 807 -7.26 -19.48 -36.02
N GLY A 808 -6.17 -18.72 -35.93
CA GLY A 808 -5.88 -17.60 -36.82
C GLY A 808 -6.96 -16.52 -36.84
N THR A 809 -7.17 -15.91 -38.02
CA THR A 809 -8.14 -14.83 -38.24
C THR A 809 -9.26 -15.24 -39.19
N GLY A 810 -10.41 -14.57 -39.12
CA GLY A 810 -11.52 -14.74 -40.06
C GLY A 810 -12.89 -14.41 -39.47
N ASP A 811 -13.91 -14.28 -40.32
CA ASP A 811 -15.30 -14.11 -39.88
C ASP A 811 -15.94 -15.43 -39.40
N SER A 812 -17.20 -15.39 -38.95
CA SER A 812 -17.91 -16.56 -38.39
C SER A 812 -18.19 -17.67 -39.41
N SER A 813 -18.11 -17.37 -40.70
CA SER A 813 -18.27 -18.32 -41.81
C SER A 813 -16.95 -19.00 -42.20
N SER A 814 -15.82 -18.36 -41.88
CA SER A 814 -14.49 -18.90 -42.16
C SER A 814 -14.25 -20.27 -41.51
N ALA A 815 -13.47 -21.13 -42.16
CA ALA A 815 -13.06 -22.42 -41.60
C ALA A 815 -12.29 -22.25 -40.27
N ASN A 816 -11.53 -21.15 -40.16
CA ASN A 816 -10.77 -20.73 -38.98
C ASN A 816 -11.64 -20.47 -37.74
N ALA A 817 -12.90 -20.03 -37.92
CA ALA A 817 -13.81 -19.80 -36.81
C ALA A 817 -14.31 -21.10 -36.16
N PHE A 818 -14.40 -22.18 -36.94
CA PHE A 818 -14.95 -23.46 -36.54
C PHE A 818 -16.30 -23.34 -35.80
N LEU A 819 -16.34 -23.55 -34.47
CA LEU A 819 -17.56 -23.45 -33.65
C LEU A 819 -17.67 -22.16 -32.83
N ASN A 820 -16.79 -21.17 -33.03
CA ASN A 820 -17.02 -19.81 -32.57
C ASN A 820 -17.94 -19.10 -33.57
N GLN A 821 -19.21 -18.89 -33.21
CA GLN A 821 -20.22 -18.24 -34.06
C GLN A 821 -20.53 -16.81 -33.62
N ALA A 822 -19.69 -16.21 -32.77
CA ALA A 822 -19.79 -14.81 -32.43
C ALA A 822 -19.60 -13.92 -33.66
N VAL A 823 -20.36 -12.83 -33.72
CA VAL A 823 -20.39 -11.87 -34.84
C VAL A 823 -20.14 -10.47 -34.28
N PRO A 824 -19.18 -9.70 -34.82
CA PRO A 824 -18.93 -8.33 -34.37
C PRO A 824 -20.17 -7.44 -34.51
N GLY A 825 -20.45 -6.63 -33.48
CA GLY A 825 -21.66 -5.79 -33.43
C GLY A 825 -22.96 -6.53 -33.18
N ALA A 826 -22.93 -7.85 -32.96
CA ALA A 826 -24.11 -8.61 -32.61
C ALA A 826 -24.69 -8.15 -31.28
N LYS A 827 -26.02 -8.20 -31.23
CA LYS A 827 -26.87 -7.91 -30.07
C LYS A 827 -27.62 -9.18 -29.65
N ALA A 828 -28.33 -9.14 -28.52
CA ALA A 828 -29.03 -10.32 -28.01
C ALA A 828 -30.00 -10.93 -29.04
N GLU A 829 -30.68 -10.12 -29.84
CA GLU A 829 -31.59 -10.60 -30.90
C GLU A 829 -30.92 -11.51 -31.94
N ASN A 830 -29.60 -11.36 -32.14
CA ASN A 830 -28.84 -12.16 -33.10
C ASN A 830 -28.41 -13.52 -32.52
N LEU A 831 -28.50 -13.76 -31.20
CA LEU A 831 -28.06 -15.02 -30.59
C LEU A 831 -28.82 -16.23 -31.15
N THR A 832 -30.12 -16.07 -31.41
CA THR A 832 -30.95 -17.17 -31.92
C THR A 832 -30.45 -17.67 -33.28
N SER A 833 -29.99 -16.78 -34.17
CA SER A 833 -29.41 -17.20 -35.45
C SER A 833 -28.04 -17.85 -35.25
N GLN A 834 -27.18 -17.30 -34.39
CA GLN A 834 -25.88 -17.90 -34.05
C GLN A 834 -26.03 -19.31 -33.48
N VAL A 835 -27.01 -19.53 -32.58
CA VAL A 835 -27.32 -20.85 -32.00
C VAL A 835 -27.73 -21.84 -33.09
N ARG A 836 -28.64 -21.46 -34.00
CA ARG A 836 -29.08 -22.35 -35.09
C ARG A 836 -27.92 -22.76 -35.99
N THR A 837 -27.06 -21.81 -36.37
CA THR A 837 -25.87 -22.09 -37.16
C THR A 837 -24.88 -22.98 -36.40
N LEU A 838 -24.65 -22.72 -35.11
CA LEU A 838 -23.78 -23.55 -34.27
C LEU A 838 -24.29 -24.99 -34.18
N VAL A 839 -25.59 -25.18 -33.94
CA VAL A 839 -26.21 -26.52 -33.88
C VAL A 839 -26.09 -27.25 -35.21
N GLN A 840 -26.35 -26.57 -36.33
CA GLN A 840 -26.17 -27.16 -37.66
C GLN A 840 -24.72 -27.59 -37.90
N LYS A 841 -23.74 -26.72 -37.60
CA LYS A 841 -22.31 -27.03 -37.74
C LYS A 841 -21.90 -28.23 -36.89
N MET A 842 -22.34 -28.30 -35.63
CA MET A 842 -22.05 -29.44 -34.75
C MET A 842 -22.70 -30.75 -35.24
N LYS A 843 -23.87 -30.70 -35.89
CA LYS A 843 -24.55 -31.88 -36.46
C LYS A 843 -23.88 -32.36 -37.75
N SER A 844 -23.32 -31.46 -38.55
CA SER A 844 -22.72 -31.77 -39.86
C SER A 844 -21.24 -32.14 -39.81
N ASP A 845 -20.49 -31.70 -38.80
CA ASP A 845 -19.04 -31.95 -38.72
C ASP A 845 -18.74 -33.36 -38.20
N ASN A 846 -18.03 -34.16 -38.99
CA ASN A 846 -17.72 -35.55 -38.65
C ASN A 846 -16.73 -35.71 -37.47
N ARG A 847 -16.07 -34.63 -37.03
CA ARG A 847 -15.20 -34.62 -35.84
C ARG A 847 -16.00 -34.46 -34.55
N VAL A 848 -17.29 -34.16 -34.63
CA VAL A 848 -18.18 -33.97 -33.46
C VAL A 848 -19.22 -35.09 -33.44
N ASN A 849 -19.19 -35.95 -32.42
CA ASN A 849 -20.29 -36.84 -32.14
C ASN A 849 -21.41 -36.09 -31.42
N PHE A 850 -22.30 -35.47 -32.20
CA PHE A 850 -23.33 -34.56 -31.70
C PHE A 850 -24.14 -35.12 -30.52
N ASN A 851 -24.40 -36.42 -30.44
CA ASN A 851 -25.20 -37.01 -29.37
C ASN A 851 -24.38 -37.53 -28.16
N ARG A 852 -23.07 -37.77 -28.33
CA ARG A 852 -22.25 -38.44 -27.31
C ARG A 852 -21.18 -37.56 -26.68
N ASP A 853 -20.65 -36.61 -27.42
CA ASP A 853 -19.58 -35.73 -26.94
C ASP A 853 -20.12 -34.74 -25.92
N TRP A 854 -19.34 -34.40 -24.91
CA TRP A 854 -19.59 -33.28 -24.01
C TRP A 854 -19.09 -31.98 -24.61
N LYS A 855 -19.94 -30.96 -24.56
CA LYS A 855 -19.67 -29.62 -25.09
C LYS A 855 -19.58 -28.60 -23.96
N VAL A 856 -18.62 -27.70 -24.06
CA VAL A 856 -18.64 -26.42 -23.33
C VAL A 856 -18.95 -25.31 -24.32
N ILE A 857 -20.01 -24.57 -24.06
CA ILE A 857 -20.45 -23.45 -24.91
C ILE A 857 -20.37 -22.17 -24.09
N THR A 858 -19.59 -21.19 -24.54
CA THR A 858 -19.49 -19.89 -23.86
C THR A 858 -20.34 -18.85 -24.58
N VAL A 859 -21.22 -18.18 -23.86
CA VAL A 859 -22.13 -17.14 -24.36
C VAL A 859 -21.82 -15.83 -23.65
N MET A 860 -21.53 -14.77 -24.39
CA MET A 860 -21.32 -13.42 -23.85
C MET A 860 -21.89 -12.38 -24.82
N ILE A 861 -22.79 -11.51 -24.33
CA ILE A 861 -23.55 -10.56 -25.14
C ILE A 861 -24.11 -9.44 -24.24
N GLY A 862 -24.55 -8.32 -24.82
CA GLY A 862 -25.27 -7.25 -24.11
C GLY A 862 -24.58 -5.90 -24.15
N ALA A 863 -23.25 -5.85 -24.23
CA ALA A 863 -22.52 -4.58 -24.31
C ALA A 863 -22.86 -3.80 -25.59
N SER A 864 -22.97 -4.49 -26.73
CA SER A 864 -23.39 -3.90 -28.01
C SER A 864 -24.82 -3.34 -27.97
N ASP A 865 -25.73 -4.02 -27.26
CA ASP A 865 -27.10 -3.55 -27.05
C ASP A 865 -27.09 -2.20 -26.29
N LEU A 866 -26.26 -2.09 -25.26
CA LEU A 866 -26.07 -0.86 -24.49
C LEU A 866 -25.31 0.25 -25.26
N CYS A 867 -24.58 -0.06 -26.32
CA CYS A 867 -24.02 0.97 -27.21
C CYS A 867 -25.10 1.71 -28.00
N ASP A 868 -26.25 1.07 -28.24
CA ASP A 868 -27.34 1.58 -29.07
C ASP A 868 -28.65 1.82 -28.31
N PHE A 869 -28.71 1.59 -26.98
CA PHE A 869 -29.95 1.63 -26.20
C PHE A 869 -30.73 2.95 -26.31
N CYS A 870 -30.04 4.07 -26.51
CA CYS A 870 -30.63 5.40 -26.63
C CYS A 870 -31.25 5.67 -28.01
N THR A 871 -31.00 4.81 -29.00
CA THR A 871 -31.59 4.93 -30.35
C THR A 871 -33.01 4.38 -30.40
N ASP A 872 -33.26 3.26 -29.70
CA ASP A 872 -34.58 2.67 -29.47
C ASP A 872 -34.59 1.91 -28.13
N SER A 873 -35.00 2.59 -27.07
CA SER A 873 -35.00 2.00 -25.72
C SER A 873 -36.06 0.93 -25.51
N ASN A 874 -37.05 0.81 -26.41
CA ASN A 874 -38.01 -0.28 -26.36
C ASN A 874 -37.40 -1.53 -26.99
N HIS A 875 -36.79 -1.39 -28.18
CA HIS A 875 -36.09 -2.49 -28.86
C HIS A 875 -34.97 -3.07 -27.99
N TYR A 876 -34.13 -2.21 -27.40
CA TYR A 876 -33.06 -2.60 -26.46
C TYR A 876 -33.48 -2.47 -24.99
N SER A 877 -34.75 -2.75 -24.69
CA SER A 877 -35.18 -2.94 -23.31
C SER A 877 -34.55 -4.21 -22.74
N ALA A 878 -34.38 -4.29 -21.43
CA ALA A 878 -33.83 -5.50 -20.84
C ALA A 878 -34.82 -6.70 -20.98
N ALA A 879 -36.11 -6.48 -21.28
CA ALA A 879 -37.15 -7.50 -21.47
C ALA A 879 -36.93 -8.17 -22.80
N ASN A 880 -36.73 -7.37 -23.85
CA ASN A 880 -36.34 -7.91 -25.14
C ASN A 880 -34.99 -8.60 -25.04
N PHE A 881 -34.02 -8.02 -24.32
CA PHE A 881 -32.74 -8.70 -24.04
C PHE A 881 -32.96 -10.06 -23.34
N PHE A 882 -33.79 -10.11 -22.29
CA PHE A 882 -34.15 -11.32 -21.55
C PHE A 882 -34.82 -12.34 -22.48
N ASP A 883 -35.82 -11.94 -23.26
CA ASP A 883 -36.55 -12.79 -24.20
C ASP A 883 -35.63 -13.32 -25.29
N HIS A 884 -34.75 -12.50 -25.85
CA HIS A 884 -33.79 -12.91 -26.86
C HIS A 884 -32.76 -13.91 -26.31
N LEU A 885 -32.25 -13.65 -25.10
CA LEU A 885 -31.34 -14.55 -24.41
C LEU A 885 -32.03 -15.87 -24.05
N GLN A 886 -33.25 -15.81 -23.51
CA GLN A 886 -34.07 -16.97 -23.18
C GLN A 886 -34.35 -17.80 -24.43
N ASN A 887 -34.76 -17.19 -25.55
CA ASN A 887 -35.01 -17.89 -26.81
C ASN A 887 -33.77 -18.64 -27.30
N ALA A 888 -32.59 -18.03 -27.21
CA ALA A 888 -31.33 -18.66 -27.60
C ALA A 888 -30.98 -19.85 -26.70
N LEU A 889 -31.07 -19.68 -25.38
CA LEU A 889 -30.79 -20.73 -24.40
C LEU A 889 -31.83 -21.85 -24.44
N ASP A 890 -33.10 -21.55 -24.72
CA ASP A 890 -34.18 -22.54 -24.89
C ASP A 890 -33.91 -23.45 -26.10
N ILE A 891 -33.38 -22.90 -27.20
CA ILE A 891 -32.97 -23.71 -28.36
C ILE A 891 -31.78 -24.61 -27.99
N LEU A 892 -30.76 -24.10 -27.31
CA LEU A 892 -29.64 -24.92 -26.85
C LEU A 892 -30.11 -26.03 -25.92
N HIS A 893 -30.95 -25.72 -24.94
CA HIS A 893 -31.52 -26.67 -24.00
C HIS A 893 -32.45 -27.69 -24.70
N LYS A 894 -33.13 -27.32 -25.77
CA LYS A 894 -33.97 -28.26 -26.52
C LYS A 894 -33.15 -29.17 -27.45
N GLU A 895 -32.15 -28.63 -28.12
CA GLU A 895 -31.51 -29.31 -29.26
C GLU A 895 -30.12 -29.90 -28.97
N VAL A 896 -29.39 -29.38 -27.98
CA VAL A 896 -28.01 -29.81 -27.70
C VAL A 896 -27.99 -30.74 -26.49
N PRO A 897 -27.67 -32.04 -26.67
CA PRO A 897 -27.43 -32.95 -25.56
C PRO A 897 -25.99 -32.80 -25.05
N ARG A 898 -25.76 -33.15 -23.77
CA ARG A 898 -24.44 -33.19 -23.12
C ARG A 898 -23.69 -31.86 -23.20
N ALA A 899 -24.25 -30.79 -22.65
CA ALA A 899 -23.64 -29.46 -22.72
C ALA A 899 -23.63 -28.72 -21.38
N LEU A 900 -22.49 -28.11 -21.06
CA LEU A 900 -22.36 -27.09 -20.03
C LEU A 900 -22.25 -25.74 -20.73
N VAL A 901 -23.19 -24.84 -20.47
CA VAL A 901 -23.19 -23.50 -21.06
C VAL A 901 -22.68 -22.49 -20.03
N ASN A 902 -21.55 -21.84 -20.32
CA ASN A 902 -21.07 -20.68 -19.57
C ASN A 902 -21.79 -19.44 -20.09
N LEU A 903 -22.67 -18.85 -19.30
CA LEU A 903 -23.20 -17.52 -19.58
C LEU A 903 -22.30 -16.51 -18.87
N VAL A 904 -21.46 -15.80 -19.61
CA VAL A 904 -20.50 -14.84 -19.05
C VAL A 904 -21.14 -13.46 -19.03
N ASP A 905 -21.06 -12.77 -17.90
CA ASP A 905 -21.49 -11.38 -17.80
C ASP A 905 -20.65 -10.46 -18.70
N PHE A 906 -21.07 -9.21 -18.92
CA PHE A 906 -20.35 -8.26 -19.79
C PHE A 906 -19.71 -7.12 -18.97
N ILE A 907 -18.69 -6.47 -19.54
CA ILE A 907 -18.02 -5.33 -18.89
C ILE A 907 -19.01 -4.15 -18.80
N ASN A 908 -19.14 -3.57 -17.61
CA ASN A 908 -19.91 -2.33 -17.43
C ASN A 908 -19.40 -1.24 -18.39
N PRO A 909 -20.23 -0.69 -19.29
CA PRO A 909 -19.80 0.29 -20.29
C PRO A 909 -19.16 1.54 -19.70
N SER A 910 -19.41 1.85 -18.42
CA SER A 910 -18.78 2.95 -17.69
C SER A 910 -17.26 2.82 -17.60
N ILE A 911 -16.73 1.59 -17.54
CA ILE A 911 -15.28 1.32 -17.53
C ILE A 911 -14.66 1.74 -18.86
N ILE A 912 -15.24 1.31 -19.98
CA ILE A 912 -14.79 1.67 -21.33
C ILE A 912 -14.89 3.18 -21.54
N ARG A 913 -16.01 3.78 -21.12
CA ARG A 913 -16.22 5.23 -21.16
C ARG A 913 -15.09 5.99 -20.45
N GLU A 914 -14.67 5.53 -19.28
CA GLU A 914 -13.62 6.18 -18.51
C GLU A 914 -12.25 6.06 -19.19
N VAL A 915 -11.88 4.88 -19.71
CA VAL A 915 -10.64 4.69 -20.49
C VAL A 915 -10.60 5.63 -21.69
N PHE A 916 -11.69 5.64 -22.45
CA PHE A 916 -11.81 6.35 -23.72
C PHE A 916 -11.77 7.87 -23.53
N LEU A 917 -12.54 8.41 -22.57
CA LEU A 917 -12.63 9.87 -22.36
C LEU A 917 -11.44 10.46 -21.59
N LYS A 918 -10.74 9.67 -20.76
CA LYS A 918 -9.56 10.15 -20.01
C LYS A 918 -8.23 10.03 -20.76
N ASN A 919 -8.23 9.45 -21.97
CA ASN A 919 -7.05 9.32 -22.83
C ASN A 919 -7.29 9.89 -24.25
N PRO A 920 -7.65 11.18 -24.40
CA PRO A 920 -7.96 11.79 -25.71
C PRO A 920 -6.77 11.84 -26.67
N ASP A 921 -5.55 11.69 -26.16
CA ASP A 921 -4.29 11.64 -26.91
C ASP A 921 -4.02 10.26 -27.53
N LYS A 922 -4.64 9.19 -27.00
CA LYS A 922 -4.45 7.81 -27.47
C LYS A 922 -5.71 7.20 -28.10
N CYS A 923 -6.88 7.62 -27.63
CA CYS A 923 -8.16 7.07 -28.06
C CYS A 923 -8.80 7.97 -29.13
N PRO A 924 -9.53 7.38 -30.11
CA PRO A 924 -10.11 8.14 -31.23
C PRO A 924 -11.39 8.90 -30.80
N VAL A 925 -11.27 9.88 -29.90
CA VAL A 925 -12.41 10.57 -29.27
C VAL A 925 -13.39 11.23 -30.23
N ASN A 926 -12.90 11.66 -31.39
CA ASN A 926 -13.71 12.23 -32.48
C ASN A 926 -14.64 11.19 -33.15
N GLN A 927 -14.44 9.90 -32.90
CA GLN A 927 -15.27 8.80 -33.41
C GLN A 927 -16.23 8.23 -32.34
N SER A 928 -16.34 8.87 -31.17
CA SER A 928 -17.20 8.41 -30.05
C SER A 928 -18.63 8.04 -30.48
N SER A 929 -19.25 8.84 -31.34
CA SER A 929 -20.61 8.60 -31.83
C SER A 929 -20.74 7.40 -32.77
N VAL A 930 -19.67 7.05 -33.50
CA VAL A 930 -19.67 5.91 -34.42
C VAL A 930 -19.36 4.61 -33.69
N LEU A 931 -18.53 4.69 -32.65
CA LEU A 931 -18.06 3.50 -31.94
C LEU A 931 -19.05 2.98 -30.89
N CYS A 932 -19.61 3.85 -30.05
CA CYS A 932 -20.57 3.45 -29.01
C CYS A 932 -21.32 4.70 -28.49
N ASN A 933 -22.24 5.21 -29.32
CA ASN A 933 -22.85 6.54 -29.15
C ASN A 933 -23.46 6.75 -27.76
N CYS A 934 -24.32 5.82 -27.33
CA CYS A 934 -25.11 5.97 -26.12
C CYS A 934 -24.31 5.87 -24.83
N VAL A 935 -23.06 5.41 -24.91
CA VAL A 935 -22.14 5.27 -23.78
C VAL A 935 -21.13 6.41 -23.75
N LEU A 936 -20.57 6.79 -24.90
CA LEU A 936 -19.43 7.71 -24.97
C LEU A 936 -19.83 9.19 -25.07
N THR A 937 -21.01 9.50 -25.61
CA THR A 937 -21.45 10.89 -25.83
C THR A 937 -22.23 11.57 -24.69
N PRO A 938 -22.93 10.87 -23.77
CA PRO A 938 -23.59 11.53 -22.64
C PRO A 938 -22.63 12.41 -21.84
N ARG A 939 -23.11 13.50 -21.24
CA ARG A 939 -22.28 14.32 -20.33
C ARG A 939 -22.13 13.62 -18.98
N LYS A 940 -21.08 13.96 -18.24
CA LYS A 940 -20.96 13.50 -16.85
C LYS A 940 -22.18 14.01 -16.04
N ASP A 941 -22.70 13.17 -15.16
CA ASP A 941 -23.86 13.47 -14.29
C ASP A 941 -25.15 13.81 -15.06
N SER A 942 -25.24 13.39 -16.33
CA SER A 942 -26.42 13.57 -17.18
C SER A 942 -27.49 12.50 -16.95
N TYR A 943 -28.74 12.84 -17.30
CA TYR A 943 -29.87 11.92 -17.26
C TYR A 943 -29.61 10.67 -18.11
N GLU A 944 -29.00 10.85 -19.29
CA GLU A 944 -28.69 9.79 -20.24
C GLU A 944 -27.69 8.78 -19.65
N LEU A 945 -26.68 9.26 -18.91
CA LEU A 945 -25.70 8.41 -18.25
C LEU A 945 -26.31 7.65 -17.07
N ALA A 946 -27.12 8.30 -16.23
CA ALA A 946 -27.83 7.63 -15.14
C ALA A 946 -28.79 6.55 -15.66
N ARG A 947 -29.42 6.78 -16.82
CA ARG A 947 -30.27 5.80 -17.50
C ARG A 947 -29.48 4.61 -18.03
N LEU A 948 -28.29 4.82 -18.62
CA LEU A 948 -27.39 3.74 -19.04
C LEU A 948 -27.00 2.84 -17.86
N GLU A 949 -26.66 3.42 -16.70
CA GLU A 949 -26.32 2.66 -15.50
C GLU A 949 -27.49 1.81 -14.99
N ALA A 950 -28.72 2.36 -15.03
CA ALA A 950 -29.92 1.61 -14.67
C ALA A 950 -30.18 0.44 -15.62
N PHE A 951 -30.07 0.66 -16.93
CA PHE A 951 -30.23 -0.40 -17.94
C PHE A 951 -29.15 -1.48 -17.80
N THR A 952 -27.90 -1.10 -17.57
CA THR A 952 -26.80 -2.05 -17.31
C THR A 952 -27.13 -3.00 -16.17
N LYS A 953 -27.63 -2.46 -15.04
CA LYS A 953 -28.05 -3.26 -13.88
C LYS A 953 -29.25 -4.16 -14.19
N SER A 954 -30.21 -3.67 -14.98
CA SER A 954 -31.36 -4.48 -15.40
C SER A 954 -30.94 -5.67 -16.27
N TYR A 955 -30.03 -5.47 -17.24
CA TYR A 955 -29.50 -6.55 -18.08
C TYR A 955 -28.83 -7.64 -17.22
N GLN A 956 -27.96 -7.22 -16.29
CA GLN A 956 -27.28 -8.13 -15.36
C GLN A 956 -28.27 -8.90 -14.47
N SER A 957 -29.29 -8.21 -13.94
CA SER A 957 -30.37 -8.83 -13.17
C SER A 957 -31.17 -9.82 -14.01
N SER A 958 -31.44 -9.51 -15.28
CA SER A 958 -32.17 -10.38 -16.21
C SER A 958 -31.39 -11.66 -16.51
N MET A 959 -30.06 -11.59 -16.67
CA MET A 959 -29.21 -12.79 -16.80
C MET A 959 -29.27 -13.67 -15.55
N LEU A 960 -29.14 -13.06 -14.36
CA LEU A 960 -29.21 -13.77 -13.09
C LEU A 960 -30.58 -14.44 -12.89
N GLN A 961 -31.67 -13.68 -13.07
CA GLN A 961 -33.05 -14.17 -12.95
C GLN A 961 -33.31 -15.35 -13.89
N LEU A 962 -32.81 -15.28 -15.13
CA LEU A 962 -33.01 -16.34 -16.12
C LEU A 962 -32.31 -17.65 -15.72
N VAL A 963 -31.07 -17.59 -15.25
CA VAL A 963 -30.32 -18.77 -14.82
C VAL A 963 -30.86 -19.33 -13.50
N GLU A 964 -31.11 -18.46 -12.51
CA GLU A 964 -31.60 -18.87 -11.19
C GLU A 964 -33.08 -19.31 -11.17
N SER A 965 -33.81 -19.17 -12.28
CA SER A 965 -35.17 -19.71 -12.39
C SER A 965 -35.19 -21.25 -12.40
N GLY A 966 -34.04 -21.91 -12.53
CA GLY A 966 -33.91 -23.37 -12.64
C GLY A 966 -34.41 -23.95 -13.97
N ARG A 967 -34.74 -23.09 -14.96
CA ARG A 967 -35.34 -23.49 -16.26
C ARG A 967 -34.47 -24.47 -17.03
N TYR A 968 -33.15 -24.36 -16.92
CA TYR A 968 -32.18 -25.15 -17.67
C TYR A 968 -31.60 -26.34 -16.91
N ASP A 969 -32.02 -26.53 -15.66
CA ASP A 969 -31.56 -27.60 -14.77
C ASP A 969 -32.54 -28.78 -14.72
N THR A 970 -33.34 -28.95 -15.79
CA THR A 970 -34.39 -29.98 -15.89
C THR A 970 -33.91 -31.30 -16.50
N ARG A 971 -32.68 -31.34 -17.03
CA ARG A 971 -32.04 -32.53 -17.62
C ARG A 971 -30.72 -32.83 -16.92
N GLU A 972 -30.39 -34.12 -16.80
CA GLU A 972 -29.10 -34.52 -16.24
C GLU A 972 -27.92 -34.13 -17.13
N ASP A 973 -28.11 -34.04 -18.44
CA ASP A 973 -27.02 -33.82 -19.40
C ASP A 973 -26.84 -32.36 -19.83
N PHE A 974 -27.50 -31.40 -19.18
CA PHE A 974 -27.44 -30.00 -19.56
C PHE A 974 -27.55 -29.06 -18.35
N SER A 975 -26.79 -27.98 -18.35
CA SER A 975 -26.97 -26.87 -17.40
C SER A 975 -26.38 -25.58 -17.96
N VAL A 976 -26.95 -24.44 -17.55
CA VAL A 976 -26.42 -23.10 -17.81
C VAL A 976 -25.88 -22.55 -16.51
N VAL A 977 -24.64 -22.06 -16.52
CA VAL A 977 -23.99 -21.50 -15.33
C VAL A 977 -23.57 -20.07 -15.64
N LEU A 978 -24.05 -19.12 -14.83
CA LEU A 978 -23.61 -17.73 -14.87
C LEU A 978 -22.18 -17.63 -14.35
N GLN A 979 -21.31 -16.95 -15.10
CA GLN A 979 -19.92 -16.66 -14.74
C GLN A 979 -19.78 -15.14 -14.53
N PRO A 980 -19.94 -14.65 -13.29
CA PRO A 980 -20.16 -13.23 -12.99
C PRO A 980 -18.89 -12.38 -12.85
N PHE A 981 -17.69 -12.90 -13.15
CA PHE A 981 -16.43 -12.21 -12.89
C PHE A 981 -16.27 -10.82 -13.53
N LEU A 982 -17.15 -10.43 -14.47
CA LEU A 982 -17.18 -9.09 -15.09
C LEU A 982 -18.11 -8.09 -14.39
N LEU A 983 -18.97 -8.51 -13.45
CA LEU A 983 -19.92 -7.65 -12.73
C LEU A 983 -19.21 -6.42 -12.13
N ASN A 984 -18.10 -6.68 -11.41
CA ASN A 984 -17.33 -5.68 -10.68
C ASN A 984 -15.91 -5.56 -11.25
N THR A 985 -15.80 -5.22 -12.54
CA THR A 985 -14.50 -5.02 -13.22
C THR A 985 -13.78 -3.77 -12.72
N LYS A 986 -12.52 -3.90 -12.28
CA LYS A 986 -11.67 -2.76 -11.91
C LYS A 986 -10.97 -2.16 -13.12
N LEU A 987 -10.90 -0.83 -13.13
CA LEU A 987 -10.17 -0.08 -14.15
C LEU A 987 -8.65 -0.15 -13.89
N PRO A 988 -7.83 -0.67 -14.83
CA PRO A 988 -6.39 -0.62 -14.69
C PRO A 988 -5.90 0.84 -14.81
N VAL A 989 -5.19 1.35 -13.79
CA VAL A 989 -4.67 2.73 -13.75
C VAL A 989 -3.14 2.75 -13.69
N LEU A 990 -2.52 3.73 -14.33
CA LEU A 990 -1.08 4.00 -14.29
C LEU A 990 -0.70 4.75 -13.01
N GLU A 991 0.60 4.87 -12.71
CA GLU A 991 1.10 5.59 -11.52
C GLU A 991 0.65 7.07 -11.47
N ASN A 992 0.41 7.69 -12.64
CA ASN A 992 -0.09 9.06 -12.75
C ASN A 992 -1.62 9.19 -12.56
N GLY A 993 -2.33 8.10 -12.27
CA GLY A 993 -3.78 8.06 -12.10
C GLY A 993 -4.61 8.00 -13.40
N LYS A 994 -3.98 8.00 -14.57
CA LYS A 994 -4.69 7.83 -15.85
C LYS A 994 -5.01 6.34 -16.12
N PRO A 995 -6.11 6.03 -16.82
CA PRO A 995 -6.40 4.65 -17.22
C PRO A 995 -5.33 4.09 -18.16
N ASP A 996 -4.94 2.84 -17.92
CA ASP A 996 -3.90 2.13 -18.65
C ASP A 996 -4.44 1.55 -19.96
N THR A 997 -4.20 2.26 -21.06
CA THR A 997 -4.65 1.85 -22.40
C THR A 997 -3.93 0.59 -22.92
N SER A 998 -2.88 0.12 -22.24
CA SER A 998 -2.09 -1.04 -22.71
C SER A 998 -2.80 -2.39 -22.54
N PHE A 999 -4.03 -2.41 -22.02
CA PHE A 999 -4.95 -3.55 -21.95
C PHE A 999 -6.04 -3.53 -23.03
N PHE A 1000 -6.10 -2.48 -23.83
CA PHE A 1000 -7.12 -2.25 -24.85
C PHE A 1000 -6.50 -2.26 -26.24
N ALA A 1001 -7.33 -2.51 -27.25
CA ALA A 1001 -7.00 -2.32 -28.64
C ALA A 1001 -6.88 -0.81 -28.97
N PRO A 1002 -6.39 -0.42 -30.16
CA PRO A 1002 -6.19 0.99 -30.52
C PRO A 1002 -7.42 1.91 -30.44
N ASP A 1003 -8.63 1.37 -30.48
CA ASP A 1003 -9.86 2.14 -30.33
C ASP A 1003 -10.26 2.42 -28.87
N CYS A 1004 -9.51 1.86 -27.90
CA CYS A 1004 -9.79 1.93 -26.47
C CYS A 1004 -11.14 1.33 -26.03
N ILE A 1005 -11.79 0.54 -26.89
CA ILE A 1005 -13.09 -0.11 -26.61
C ILE A 1005 -12.90 -1.62 -26.62
N HIS A 1006 -12.30 -2.15 -27.68
CA HIS A 1006 -11.98 -3.56 -27.74
C HIS A 1006 -10.81 -3.89 -26.81
N LEU A 1007 -10.79 -5.13 -26.36
CA LEU A 1007 -9.78 -5.61 -25.43
C LEU A 1007 -8.63 -6.25 -26.20
N ASN A 1008 -7.40 -6.03 -25.74
CA ASN A 1008 -6.24 -6.66 -26.36
C ASN A 1008 -5.91 -8.01 -25.73
N GLN A 1009 -4.85 -8.63 -26.23
CA GLN A 1009 -4.44 -9.96 -25.82
C GLN A 1009 -4.12 -10.09 -24.31
N LYS A 1010 -3.61 -9.03 -23.65
CA LYS A 1010 -3.35 -9.07 -22.20
C LYS A 1010 -4.63 -9.23 -21.39
N PHE A 1011 -5.67 -8.48 -21.76
CA PHE A 1011 -6.96 -8.55 -21.07
C PHE A 1011 -7.63 -9.91 -21.39
N HIS A 1012 -7.59 -10.36 -22.65
CA HIS A 1012 -8.07 -11.69 -23.03
C HIS A 1012 -7.45 -12.84 -22.22
N THR A 1013 -6.17 -12.76 -21.89
CA THR A 1013 -5.52 -13.71 -20.96
C THR A 1013 -6.20 -13.73 -19.59
N GLN A 1014 -6.50 -12.56 -19.03
CA GLN A 1014 -7.14 -12.47 -17.72
C GLN A 1014 -8.59 -12.96 -17.77
N LEU A 1015 -9.33 -12.71 -18.87
CA LEU A 1015 -10.67 -13.27 -19.06
C LEU A 1015 -10.65 -14.81 -19.10
N ALA A 1016 -9.68 -15.41 -19.79
CA ALA A 1016 -9.53 -16.86 -19.85
C ALA A 1016 -9.21 -17.46 -18.47
N ARG A 1017 -8.34 -16.79 -17.69
CA ARG A 1017 -8.01 -17.21 -16.31
C ARG A 1017 -9.20 -17.07 -15.37
N ALA A 1018 -9.90 -15.94 -15.44
CA ALA A 1018 -11.08 -15.67 -14.62
C ALA A 1018 -12.20 -16.67 -14.93
N LEU A 1019 -12.50 -16.91 -16.21
CA LEU A 1019 -13.48 -17.89 -16.64
C LEU A 1019 -13.14 -19.29 -16.12
N TRP A 1020 -11.88 -19.73 -16.28
CA TRP A 1020 -11.45 -21.04 -15.79
C TRP A 1020 -11.58 -21.16 -14.27
N ALA A 1021 -11.14 -20.15 -13.51
CA ALA A 1021 -11.28 -20.12 -12.06
C ALA A 1021 -12.76 -20.20 -11.64
N ASN A 1022 -13.60 -19.35 -12.21
CA ASN A 1022 -15.05 -19.36 -11.99
C ASN A 1022 -15.70 -20.72 -12.32
N MET A 1023 -15.27 -21.43 -13.37
CA MET A 1023 -15.78 -22.76 -13.69
C MET A 1023 -15.47 -23.83 -12.61
N LEU A 1024 -14.44 -23.63 -11.79
CA LEU A 1024 -14.06 -24.51 -10.68
C LEU A 1024 -14.59 -24.05 -9.31
N GLU A 1025 -15.03 -22.79 -9.20
CA GLU A 1025 -15.62 -22.21 -7.99
C GLU A 1025 -17.10 -22.63 -7.81
N PRO A 1026 -17.49 -23.05 -6.60
CA PRO A 1026 -18.86 -23.47 -6.33
C PRO A 1026 -19.86 -22.32 -6.48
N LEU A 1027 -21.08 -22.62 -6.94
CA LEU A 1027 -22.16 -21.63 -7.03
C LEU A 1027 -22.47 -21.03 -5.65
N GLY A 1028 -22.76 -19.72 -5.64
CA GLY A 1028 -22.87 -18.92 -4.42
C GLY A 1028 -21.53 -18.42 -3.86
N LYS A 1029 -20.39 -18.84 -4.43
CA LYS A 1029 -19.04 -18.38 -4.06
C LYS A 1029 -18.15 -18.10 -5.27
N LYS A 1030 -18.74 -17.87 -6.44
CA LYS A 1030 -17.98 -17.48 -7.63
C LYS A 1030 -17.47 -16.06 -7.48
N THR A 1031 -16.25 -15.83 -7.92
CA THR A 1031 -15.64 -14.50 -7.99
C THR A 1031 -16.42 -13.63 -8.98
N ASP A 1032 -16.88 -12.46 -8.54
CA ASP A 1032 -17.64 -11.48 -9.33
C ASP A 1032 -16.84 -10.22 -9.69
N THR A 1033 -15.57 -10.15 -9.27
CA THR A 1033 -14.64 -9.05 -9.54
C THR A 1033 -13.52 -9.49 -10.46
N LEU A 1034 -13.13 -8.62 -11.41
CA LEU A 1034 -11.94 -8.81 -12.23
C LEU A 1034 -11.00 -7.60 -12.11
N ASP A 1035 -9.76 -7.83 -11.71
CA ASP A 1035 -8.67 -6.85 -11.80
C ASP A 1035 -7.73 -7.26 -12.95
N PRO A 1036 -7.70 -6.53 -14.08
CA PRO A 1036 -6.83 -6.88 -15.21
C PRO A 1036 -5.32 -6.85 -14.88
N LYS A 1037 -4.91 -6.06 -13.88
CA LYS A 1037 -3.51 -6.03 -13.38
C LYS A 1037 -3.25 -7.11 -12.34
N GLY A 1038 -4.30 -7.65 -11.74
CA GLY A 1038 -4.23 -8.69 -10.73
C GLY A 1038 -3.64 -9.99 -11.26
N HIS A 1039 -2.94 -10.71 -10.39
CA HIS A 1039 -2.52 -12.08 -10.66
C HIS A 1039 -3.68 -13.04 -10.36
N ILE A 1040 -4.13 -13.77 -11.39
CA ILE A 1040 -5.14 -14.84 -11.26
C ILE A 1040 -4.41 -16.18 -11.43
N SER A 1041 -4.30 -16.96 -10.37
CA SER A 1041 -3.70 -18.29 -10.42
C SER A 1041 -4.67 -19.28 -11.07
N LEU A 1042 -4.20 -20.06 -12.04
CA LEU A 1042 -4.99 -21.15 -12.62
C LEU A 1042 -5.06 -22.31 -11.62
N ALA A 1043 -6.21 -22.43 -10.94
CA ALA A 1043 -6.48 -23.57 -10.07
C ALA A 1043 -6.55 -24.87 -10.88
N CYS A 1044 -6.13 -25.97 -10.25
CA CYS A 1044 -6.30 -27.31 -10.77
C CYS A 1044 -7.46 -28.00 -10.04
N PRO A 1045 -8.27 -28.83 -10.72
CA PRO A 1045 -9.21 -29.71 -10.05
C PRO A 1045 -8.47 -30.60 -9.05
N THR A 1046 -9.05 -30.79 -7.86
CA THR A 1046 -8.48 -31.66 -6.83
C THR A 1046 -9.15 -33.03 -6.85
N LYS A 1047 -8.54 -34.03 -6.22
CA LYS A 1047 -9.14 -35.38 -6.11
C LYS A 1047 -10.51 -35.36 -5.44
N ASP A 1048 -10.71 -34.48 -4.47
CA ASP A 1048 -11.98 -34.35 -3.74
C ASP A 1048 -13.03 -33.53 -4.50
N GLN A 1049 -12.60 -32.67 -5.43
CA GLN A 1049 -13.47 -31.76 -6.19
C GLN A 1049 -13.06 -31.71 -7.67
N PRO A 1050 -13.14 -32.85 -8.40
CA PRO A 1050 -12.60 -32.95 -9.76
C PRO A 1050 -13.54 -32.38 -10.84
N PHE A 1051 -14.72 -31.89 -10.45
CA PHE A 1051 -15.82 -31.57 -11.37
C PHE A 1051 -15.92 -30.07 -11.64
N LEU A 1052 -16.36 -29.73 -12.86
CA LEU A 1052 -16.82 -28.39 -13.20
C LEU A 1052 -18.08 -28.05 -12.40
N ARG A 1053 -18.17 -26.83 -11.88
CA ARG A 1053 -19.16 -26.48 -10.86
C ARG A 1053 -20.51 -26.11 -11.45
N THR A 1054 -21.53 -26.77 -10.93
CA THR A 1054 -22.96 -26.60 -11.23
C THR A 1054 -23.73 -26.46 -9.92
N PHE A 1055 -25.01 -26.08 -9.96
CA PHE A 1055 -25.80 -25.87 -8.73
C PHE A 1055 -25.81 -27.12 -7.83
N ARG A 1056 -25.96 -28.30 -8.42
CA ARG A 1056 -26.08 -29.56 -7.68
C ARG A 1056 -24.79 -29.97 -6.99
N ASN A 1057 -23.66 -29.99 -7.71
CA ASN A 1057 -22.36 -30.34 -7.11
C ASN A 1057 -21.74 -29.20 -6.27
N SER A 1058 -22.41 -28.05 -6.21
CA SER A 1058 -22.10 -26.96 -5.27
C SER A 1058 -23.03 -26.95 -4.05
N ASN A 1059 -24.03 -27.84 -4.00
CA ASN A 1059 -25.10 -27.81 -3.00
C ASN A 1059 -25.79 -26.43 -2.88
N TYR A 1060 -25.95 -25.74 -4.01
CA TYR A 1060 -26.57 -24.43 -4.09
C TYR A 1060 -28.07 -24.56 -4.38
N LYS A 1061 -28.89 -23.86 -3.61
CA LYS A 1061 -30.35 -23.80 -3.80
C LYS A 1061 -30.72 -22.38 -4.23
N TYR A 1062 -31.29 -22.23 -5.42
CA TYR A 1062 -31.72 -20.93 -5.92
C TYR A 1062 -32.70 -20.25 -4.94
N PRO A 1063 -32.54 -18.95 -4.68
CA PRO A 1063 -33.41 -18.22 -3.77
C PRO A 1063 -34.85 -18.22 -4.31
N THR A 1064 -35.80 -18.58 -3.45
CA THR A 1064 -37.23 -18.35 -3.72
C THR A 1064 -37.55 -16.94 -3.24
N LYS A 1065 -38.00 -16.05 -4.14
CA LYS A 1065 -38.39 -14.69 -3.77
C LYS A 1065 -39.56 -14.76 -2.76
N PRO A 1066 -39.45 -14.17 -1.56
CA PRO A 1066 -40.58 -14.08 -0.64
C PRO A 1066 -41.68 -13.20 -1.25
N ALA A 1067 -42.94 -13.54 -0.99
CA ALA A 1067 -44.07 -12.70 -1.39
C ALA A 1067 -43.97 -11.35 -0.67
N ILE A 1068 -44.14 -10.25 -1.42
CA ILE A 1068 -44.21 -8.91 -0.82
C ILE A 1068 -45.53 -8.82 -0.03
N GLU A 1069 -45.45 -8.82 1.29
CA GLU A 1069 -46.63 -8.81 2.17
C GLU A 1069 -47.26 -7.40 2.32
N ASN A 1070 -46.45 -6.35 2.18
CA ASN A 1070 -46.85 -4.95 2.39
C ASN A 1070 -45.79 -3.98 1.82
N TRP A 1071 -46.11 -2.68 1.77
CA TRP A 1071 -45.22 -1.62 1.27
C TRP A 1071 -44.53 -0.82 2.40
N GLY A 1072 -44.30 -1.46 3.54
CA GLY A 1072 -43.57 -0.87 4.66
C GLY A 1072 -42.05 -0.94 4.49
N SER A 1073 -41.34 -0.22 5.36
CA SER A 1073 -39.88 -0.15 5.41
C SER A 1073 -39.35 -0.59 6.78
N ASP A 1074 -38.12 -1.08 6.79
CA ASP A 1074 -37.40 -1.44 8.01
C ASP A 1074 -36.66 -0.22 8.56
N PHE A 1075 -36.75 -0.01 9.87
CA PHE A 1075 -36.15 1.17 10.52
C PHE A 1075 -34.84 0.81 11.21
N LEU A 1076 -33.73 1.11 10.55
CA LEU A 1076 -32.38 0.72 10.99
C LEU A 1076 -31.61 1.84 11.71
N CYS A 1077 -32.24 3.00 11.95
CA CYS A 1077 -31.57 4.15 12.55
C CYS A 1077 -31.35 3.94 14.06
N THR A 1078 -30.11 4.22 14.50
CA THR A 1078 -29.71 4.19 15.92
C THR A 1078 -30.02 5.50 16.63
N GLU A 1079 -29.74 6.63 15.97
CA GLU A 1079 -30.01 7.96 16.52
C GLU A 1079 -31.47 8.36 16.38
N LYS A 1080 -32.15 8.49 17.53
CA LYS A 1080 -33.59 8.83 17.61
C LYS A 1080 -33.87 9.97 18.59
N SER A 1081 -32.84 10.43 19.29
CA SER A 1081 -33.00 11.31 20.44
C SER A 1081 -33.47 12.70 20.00
N PRO A 1082 -34.44 13.31 20.71
CA PRO A 1082 -34.77 14.72 20.53
C PRO A 1082 -33.57 15.60 20.89
N SER A 1083 -33.62 16.85 20.47
CA SER A 1083 -32.69 17.87 20.94
C SER A 1083 -32.84 18.02 22.46
N SER A 1084 -31.73 18.34 23.14
CA SER A 1084 -31.71 18.49 24.62
C SER A 1084 -32.63 19.60 25.11
N GLN A 1085 -32.82 20.63 24.29
CA GLN A 1085 -33.83 21.66 24.41
C GLN A 1085 -34.56 21.79 23.07
N VAL A 1086 -35.82 22.23 23.09
CA VAL A 1086 -36.56 22.50 21.85
C VAL A 1086 -35.78 23.55 21.05
N PRO A 1087 -35.29 23.23 19.84
CA PRO A 1087 -34.40 24.13 19.11
C PRO A 1087 -35.13 25.42 18.77
N THR A 1088 -34.45 26.56 18.85
CA THR A 1088 -34.99 27.86 18.42
C THR A 1088 -34.76 28.14 16.94
N SER A 1089 -33.69 27.55 16.38
CA SER A 1089 -33.35 27.66 14.96
C SER A 1089 -33.76 26.40 14.20
N VAL A 1090 -34.32 26.59 13.02
CA VAL A 1090 -34.71 25.53 12.09
C VAL A 1090 -33.50 24.77 11.55
N HIS A 1091 -32.32 25.40 11.56
CA HIS A 1091 -31.07 24.82 11.09
C HIS A 1091 -30.50 23.75 12.03
N GLU A 1092 -31.00 23.72 13.27
CA GLU A 1092 -30.68 22.73 14.31
C GLU A 1092 -31.83 21.73 14.53
N LEU A 1093 -32.85 21.75 13.67
CA LEU A 1093 -34.03 20.92 13.81
C LEU A 1093 -33.73 19.44 13.56
N ARG A 1094 -33.98 18.60 14.55
CA ARG A 1094 -33.87 17.14 14.43
C ARG A 1094 -35.24 16.51 14.14
N PRO A 1095 -35.29 15.31 13.54
CA PRO A 1095 -36.57 14.64 13.26
C PRO A 1095 -37.47 14.44 14.49
N ALA A 1096 -36.90 14.19 15.67
CA ALA A 1096 -37.65 13.98 16.91
C ALA A 1096 -38.28 15.27 17.48
N ASP A 1097 -37.79 16.45 17.08
CA ASP A 1097 -38.29 17.75 17.56
C ASP A 1097 -39.59 18.17 16.86
N ILE A 1098 -39.89 17.59 15.70
CA ILE A 1098 -41.12 17.85 14.96
C ILE A 1098 -42.33 17.37 15.77
N LYS A 1099 -43.34 18.24 15.91
CA LYS A 1099 -44.58 17.96 16.64
C LYS A 1099 -45.80 17.92 15.74
N VAL A 1100 -45.78 18.66 14.64
CA VAL A 1100 -46.93 18.80 13.75
C VAL A 1100 -46.49 18.55 12.32
N VAL A 1101 -47.25 17.72 11.60
CA VAL A 1101 -47.12 17.54 10.15
C VAL A 1101 -48.34 18.11 9.44
N ALA A 1102 -48.11 18.80 8.33
CA ALA A 1102 -49.15 19.39 7.50
C ALA A 1102 -48.80 19.27 6.01
N ALA A 1103 -49.82 19.33 5.16
CA ALA A 1103 -49.60 19.22 3.72
C ALA A 1103 -50.60 20.04 2.91
N MET A 1104 -50.10 20.57 1.80
CA MET A 1104 -50.81 21.36 0.81
C MET A 1104 -50.51 20.79 -0.58
N GLY A 1105 -51.46 20.87 -1.50
CA GLY A 1105 -51.26 20.36 -2.84
C GLY A 1105 -52.52 19.91 -3.56
N ASP A 1106 -52.34 18.96 -4.46
CA ASP A 1106 -53.36 18.37 -5.32
C ASP A 1106 -53.75 16.93 -4.92
N PHE A 1107 -54.31 16.18 -5.88
CA PHE A 1107 -54.70 14.79 -5.74
C PHE A 1107 -53.59 13.84 -5.26
N LEU A 1108 -52.31 14.14 -5.53
CA LEU A 1108 -51.19 13.34 -5.03
C LEU A 1108 -51.02 13.48 -3.52
N THR A 1109 -51.39 14.64 -2.98
CA THR A 1109 -51.32 14.90 -1.55
C THR A 1109 -52.54 14.37 -0.80
N THR A 1110 -53.71 14.30 -1.46
CA THR A 1110 -54.89 13.60 -0.91
C THR A 1110 -54.81 12.07 -1.05
N ALA A 1111 -53.86 11.56 -1.83
CA ALA A 1111 -53.69 10.14 -2.15
C ALA A 1111 -54.96 9.54 -2.75
N THR A 1112 -55.57 10.29 -3.66
CA THR A 1112 -56.73 9.82 -4.43
C THR A 1112 -56.33 8.59 -5.24
N GLY A 1113 -57.12 7.52 -5.14
CA GLY A 1113 -56.87 6.27 -5.87
C GLY A 1113 -55.80 5.34 -5.28
N ALA A 1114 -55.17 5.67 -4.15
CA ALA A 1114 -54.06 4.87 -3.61
C ALA A 1114 -54.39 3.38 -3.37
N ARG A 1115 -55.65 3.06 -3.05
CA ARG A 1115 -56.14 1.68 -2.99
C ARG A 1115 -57.36 1.46 -3.86
N PRO A 1116 -57.51 0.25 -4.44
CA PRO A 1116 -58.71 -0.14 -5.16
C PRO A 1116 -59.93 -0.05 -4.24
N SER A 1117 -60.97 0.65 -4.67
CA SER A 1117 -62.22 0.86 -3.92
C SER A 1117 -63.44 0.27 -4.65
N GLY A 1118 -63.19 -0.64 -5.59
CA GLY A 1118 -64.18 -1.16 -6.55
C GLY A 1118 -64.43 -0.17 -7.70
N TYR A 1119 -64.84 -0.70 -8.85
CA TYR A 1119 -64.97 0.04 -10.12
C TYR A 1119 -65.77 1.36 -10.04
N LYS A 1120 -66.69 1.50 -9.06
CA LYS A 1120 -67.53 2.70 -8.89
C LYS A 1120 -66.91 3.81 -8.03
N ARG A 1121 -65.73 3.60 -7.41
CA ARG A 1121 -65.14 4.54 -6.45
C ARG A 1121 -63.66 4.87 -6.68
N LEU A 1122 -63.12 4.64 -7.88
CA LEU A 1122 -61.71 4.87 -8.24
C LEU A 1122 -61.14 6.20 -7.71
N ALA A 1123 -61.93 7.28 -7.68
CA ALA A 1123 -61.56 8.58 -7.12
C ALA A 1123 -61.80 8.71 -5.60
N THR A 1124 -61.45 7.70 -4.79
CA THR A 1124 -61.53 7.81 -3.32
C THR A 1124 -60.25 8.45 -2.77
N PRO A 1125 -60.31 9.55 -2.00
CA PRO A 1125 -59.14 10.13 -1.36
C PRO A 1125 -58.68 9.30 -0.14
N TRP A 1126 -57.65 8.48 -0.32
CA TRP A 1126 -57.07 7.65 0.75
C TRP A 1126 -56.05 8.43 1.58
N ARG A 1127 -56.50 9.54 2.18
CA ARG A 1127 -55.62 10.49 2.87
C ARG A 1127 -54.72 9.85 3.92
N GLY A 1128 -55.20 8.81 4.61
CA GLY A 1128 -54.40 8.03 5.56
C GLY A 1128 -53.15 7.34 5.00
N LEU A 1129 -53.06 7.16 3.68
CA LEU A 1129 -51.93 6.54 2.95
C LEU A 1129 -51.06 7.55 2.20
N SER A 1130 -51.35 8.85 2.33
CA SER A 1130 -50.59 9.89 1.63
C SER A 1130 -49.11 9.86 2.00
N TRP A 1131 -48.26 9.84 0.98
CA TRP A 1131 -46.81 9.82 1.10
C TRP A 1131 -46.27 10.91 2.04
N SER A 1132 -46.86 12.11 2.02
CA SER A 1132 -46.39 13.28 2.77
C SER A 1132 -47.08 13.48 4.12
N ILE A 1133 -48.30 12.94 4.33
CA ILE A 1133 -49.10 13.24 5.54
C ILE A 1133 -50.02 12.10 6.02
N GLY A 1134 -50.02 10.93 5.37
CA GLY A 1134 -50.81 9.78 5.80
C GLY A 1134 -50.25 9.14 7.06
N GLY A 1135 -51.09 8.80 8.02
CA GLY A 1135 -50.68 8.15 9.28
C GLY A 1135 -51.38 6.84 9.58
N ASP A 1136 -52.02 6.20 8.59
CA ASP A 1136 -52.59 4.86 8.75
C ASP A 1136 -51.47 3.81 8.92
N GLY A 1137 -51.73 2.81 9.76
CA GLY A 1137 -50.78 1.72 10.00
C GLY A 1137 -49.52 2.14 10.77
N LYS A 1138 -48.42 1.42 10.53
CA LYS A 1138 -47.09 1.64 11.10
C LYS A 1138 -46.07 1.61 9.97
N LEU A 1139 -44.86 2.15 10.20
CA LEU A 1139 -43.78 2.16 9.20
C LEU A 1139 -43.49 0.77 8.61
N GLU A 1140 -43.52 -0.26 9.45
CA GLU A 1140 -43.24 -1.63 9.04
C GLU A 1140 -44.23 -2.19 8.00
N THR A 1141 -45.42 -1.59 7.89
CA THR A 1141 -46.47 -2.01 6.97
C THR A 1141 -46.80 -0.97 5.89
N HIS A 1142 -46.67 0.32 6.21
CA HIS A 1142 -46.98 1.44 5.30
C HIS A 1142 -45.98 2.57 5.52
N THR A 1143 -45.15 2.81 4.51
CA THR A 1143 -44.19 3.90 4.56
C THR A 1143 -44.83 5.22 4.13
N THR A 1144 -44.91 6.14 5.08
CA THR A 1144 -45.33 7.53 4.86
C THR A 1144 -44.44 8.41 5.70
N LEU A 1145 -44.32 9.70 5.34
CA LEU A 1145 -43.51 10.64 6.12
C LEU A 1145 -43.92 10.67 7.62
N PRO A 1146 -45.22 10.71 8.00
CA PRO A 1146 -45.60 10.62 9.40
C PRO A 1146 -45.23 9.29 10.05
N ASN A 1147 -45.34 8.15 9.36
CA ASN A 1147 -44.97 6.86 9.93
C ASN A 1147 -43.46 6.73 10.17
N ILE A 1148 -42.63 7.37 9.33
CA ILE A 1148 -41.20 7.52 9.58
C ILE A 1148 -40.97 8.41 10.82
N LEU A 1149 -41.59 9.59 10.86
CA LEU A 1149 -41.43 10.53 11.97
C LEU A 1149 -41.92 9.96 13.32
N LYS A 1150 -42.96 9.11 13.34
CA LYS A 1150 -43.42 8.40 14.55
C LYS A 1150 -42.33 7.51 15.18
N LYS A 1151 -41.31 7.08 14.42
CA LYS A 1151 -40.17 6.34 14.98
C LYS A 1151 -39.22 7.21 15.78
N PHE A 1152 -39.22 8.52 15.54
CA PHE A 1152 -38.46 9.51 16.28
C PHE A 1152 -39.32 10.16 17.38
N ASN A 1153 -40.56 10.51 17.05
CA ASN A 1153 -41.51 11.14 17.96
C ASN A 1153 -42.92 10.53 17.76
N PRO A 1154 -43.33 9.55 18.59
CA PRO A 1154 -44.64 8.90 18.46
C PRO A 1154 -45.84 9.84 18.67
N SER A 1155 -45.64 11.02 19.25
CA SER A 1155 -46.69 11.98 19.63
C SER A 1155 -46.93 13.07 18.58
N ILE A 1156 -46.42 12.92 17.35
CA ILE A 1156 -46.72 13.88 16.28
C ILE A 1156 -48.23 13.96 16.00
N THR A 1157 -48.71 15.13 15.63
CA THR A 1157 -50.12 15.40 15.30
C THR A 1157 -50.27 16.00 13.90
N GLY A 1158 -51.50 16.10 13.40
CA GLY A 1158 -51.82 16.71 12.11
C GLY A 1158 -51.85 15.74 10.92
N PHE A 1159 -51.33 14.52 11.06
CA PHE A 1159 -51.43 13.50 10.00
C PHE A 1159 -52.88 13.10 9.69
N SER A 1160 -53.13 12.71 8.45
CA SER A 1160 -54.43 12.23 7.99
C SER A 1160 -54.63 10.74 8.32
N THR A 1161 -55.88 10.31 8.48
CA THR A 1161 -56.23 8.89 8.63
C THR A 1161 -57.46 8.55 7.80
N GLY A 1162 -57.60 7.30 7.35
CA GLY A 1162 -58.76 6.85 6.57
C GLY A 1162 -59.06 7.70 5.32
N THR A 1163 -60.34 7.77 4.94
CA THR A 1163 -60.80 8.36 3.67
C THR A 1163 -61.78 9.52 3.83
N LEU A 1164 -62.37 9.72 5.01
CA LEU A 1164 -63.38 10.75 5.24
C LEU A 1164 -62.74 12.14 5.39
N ASP A 1165 -63.40 13.19 4.90
CA ASP A 1165 -62.86 14.56 4.94
C ASP A 1165 -62.60 15.06 6.38
N ASN A 1166 -63.44 14.65 7.35
CA ASN A 1166 -63.23 14.98 8.76
C ASN A 1166 -62.01 14.27 9.40
N LYS A 1167 -61.41 13.30 8.70
CA LYS A 1167 -60.17 12.61 9.09
C LYS A 1167 -58.94 13.10 8.33
N ALA A 1168 -59.06 14.17 7.54
CA ALA A 1168 -57.96 14.75 6.79
C ALA A 1168 -56.83 15.33 7.67
N GLY A 1169 -57.05 15.57 8.96
CA GLY A 1169 -56.03 16.22 9.81
C GLY A 1169 -55.67 17.60 9.27
N LEU A 1170 -54.38 17.91 9.12
CA LEU A 1170 -53.86 19.15 8.51
C LEU A 1170 -53.48 18.98 7.04
N ASN A 1171 -54.08 18.00 6.36
CA ASN A 1171 -54.07 17.93 4.90
C ASN A 1171 -55.17 18.85 4.36
N VAL A 1172 -54.77 19.94 3.71
CA VAL A 1172 -55.67 20.91 3.06
C VAL A 1172 -55.60 20.82 1.53
N ALA A 1173 -54.99 19.78 0.99
CA ALA A 1173 -54.94 19.55 -0.44
C ALA A 1173 -56.33 19.27 -1.03
N GLU A 1174 -56.52 19.70 -2.27
CA GLU A 1174 -57.77 19.53 -3.03
C GLU A 1174 -57.44 18.89 -4.38
N GLU A 1175 -58.21 17.88 -4.80
CA GLU A 1175 -57.84 17.01 -5.94
C GLU A 1175 -57.54 17.78 -7.23
N GLY A 1176 -58.35 18.79 -7.55
CA GLY A 1176 -58.22 19.63 -8.74
C GLY A 1176 -57.39 20.90 -8.57
N ALA A 1177 -56.68 21.06 -7.45
CA ALA A 1177 -55.94 22.28 -7.17
C ALA A 1177 -54.81 22.51 -8.19
N ARG A 1178 -54.61 23.77 -8.54
CA ARG A 1178 -53.48 24.30 -9.32
C ARG A 1178 -52.65 25.26 -8.47
N ALA A 1179 -51.54 25.76 -9.00
CA ALA A 1179 -50.70 26.71 -8.28
C ALA A 1179 -51.48 27.94 -7.79
N GLN A 1180 -52.43 28.45 -8.58
CA GLN A 1180 -53.33 29.56 -8.23
C GLN A 1180 -54.13 29.36 -6.93
N ASP A 1181 -54.38 28.12 -6.51
CA ASP A 1181 -55.19 27.80 -5.33
C ASP A 1181 -54.33 27.71 -4.05
N MET A 1182 -52.99 27.71 -4.19
CA MET A 1182 -52.07 27.58 -3.05
C MET A 1182 -52.19 28.69 -1.99
N PRO A 1183 -52.40 29.97 -2.33
CA PRO A 1183 -52.63 31.01 -1.32
C PRO A 1183 -53.90 30.76 -0.49
N ALA A 1184 -54.95 30.18 -1.08
CA ALA A 1184 -56.18 29.84 -0.37
C ALA A 1184 -55.98 28.62 0.55
N GLN A 1185 -55.26 27.59 0.07
CA GLN A 1185 -54.87 26.46 0.91
C GLN A 1185 -53.98 26.90 2.09
N ALA A 1186 -53.03 27.82 1.88
CA ALA A 1186 -52.19 28.37 2.94
C ALA A 1186 -53.03 29.04 4.04
N LYS A 1187 -53.94 29.96 3.67
CA LYS A 1187 -54.85 30.63 4.63
C LYS A 1187 -55.72 29.63 5.39
N THR A 1188 -56.21 28.61 4.70
CA THR A 1188 -57.03 27.55 5.29
C THR A 1188 -56.22 26.72 6.29
N LEU A 1189 -54.97 26.37 5.95
CA LEU A 1189 -54.07 25.64 6.83
C LEU A 1189 -53.74 26.45 8.08
N VAL A 1190 -53.39 27.73 7.94
CA VAL A 1190 -53.14 28.63 9.08
C VAL A 1190 -54.36 28.70 10.00
N LYS A 1191 -55.56 28.91 9.44
CA LYS A 1191 -56.81 28.95 10.22
C LYS A 1191 -57.06 27.64 10.96
N LYS A 1192 -56.78 26.50 10.31
CA LYS A 1192 -56.96 25.17 10.91
C LYS A 1192 -55.95 24.91 12.03
N MET A 1193 -54.69 25.29 11.85
CA MET A 1193 -53.67 25.20 12.91
C MET A 1193 -54.05 26.09 14.11
N LYS A 1194 -54.45 27.35 13.87
CA LYS A 1194 -54.91 28.29 14.93
C LYS A 1194 -56.11 27.79 15.73
N SER A 1195 -56.99 27.00 15.11
CA SER A 1195 -58.19 26.47 15.74
C SER A 1195 -58.03 25.05 16.31
N THR A 1196 -56.87 24.41 16.15
CA THR A 1196 -56.61 23.06 16.66
C THR A 1196 -56.01 23.15 18.07
N PRO A 1197 -56.75 22.77 19.12
CA PRO A 1197 -56.34 23.01 20.51
C PRO A 1197 -55.11 22.20 20.96
N THR A 1198 -54.75 21.13 20.24
CA THR A 1198 -53.57 20.31 20.56
C THR A 1198 -52.26 20.88 20.01
N ILE A 1199 -52.30 21.99 19.27
CA ILE A 1199 -51.13 22.60 18.64
C ILE A 1199 -50.79 23.90 19.37
N ASN A 1200 -49.61 23.97 19.97
CA ASN A 1200 -49.05 25.23 20.42
C ASN A 1200 -48.33 25.90 19.25
N LEU A 1201 -49.01 26.86 18.62
CA LEU A 1201 -48.47 27.53 17.44
C LEU A 1201 -47.08 28.12 17.67
N GLN A 1202 -46.80 28.67 18.85
CA GLN A 1202 -45.55 29.38 19.14
C GLN A 1202 -44.37 28.44 19.41
N GLU A 1203 -44.61 27.29 20.05
CA GLU A 1203 -43.55 26.38 20.51
C GLU A 1203 -43.38 25.12 19.66
N ASP A 1204 -44.46 24.61 19.07
CA ASP A 1204 -44.39 23.36 18.31
C ASP A 1204 -43.69 23.58 16.97
N TRP A 1205 -42.78 22.68 16.59
CA TRP A 1205 -42.20 22.66 15.24
C TRP A 1205 -43.18 22.02 14.26
N LYS A 1206 -43.49 22.77 13.19
CA LYS A 1206 -44.33 22.31 12.07
C LYS A 1206 -43.45 21.90 10.89
N LEU A 1207 -43.70 20.71 10.35
CA LEU A 1207 -43.17 20.29 9.05
C LEU A 1207 -44.31 20.28 8.02
N ILE A 1208 -44.19 21.14 7.01
CA ILE A 1208 -45.22 21.32 5.98
C ILE A 1208 -44.67 20.81 4.65
N THR A 1209 -45.42 19.96 3.94
CA THR A 1209 -45.05 19.51 2.60
C THR A 1209 -45.99 20.09 1.55
N LEU A 1210 -45.43 20.71 0.52
CA LEU A 1210 -46.14 21.28 -0.61
C LEU A 1210 -45.73 20.56 -1.90
N LEU A 1211 -46.71 19.98 -2.60
CA LEU A 1211 -46.55 19.48 -3.97
C LEU A 1211 -47.74 19.92 -4.81
N ILE A 1212 -47.47 20.65 -5.88
CA ILE A 1212 -48.46 21.16 -6.83
C ILE A 1212 -47.86 21.17 -8.23
N GLY A 1213 -48.70 21.28 -9.27
CA GLY A 1213 -48.26 21.52 -10.65
C GLY A 1213 -48.69 20.48 -11.67
N ASN A 1214 -49.15 19.27 -11.26
CA ASN A 1214 -49.60 18.28 -12.23
C ASN A 1214 -50.84 18.76 -12.99
N ASN A 1215 -51.81 19.34 -12.27
CA ASN A 1215 -53.01 19.92 -12.87
C ASN A 1215 -52.68 21.14 -13.75
N ASP A 1216 -51.66 21.94 -13.39
CA ASP A 1216 -51.16 23.06 -14.22
C ASP A 1216 -50.56 22.55 -15.53
N LEU A 1217 -49.73 21.50 -15.49
CA LEU A 1217 -49.18 20.85 -16.69
C LEU A 1217 -50.27 20.21 -17.55
N CYS A 1218 -51.27 19.56 -16.94
CA CYS A 1218 -52.41 19.00 -17.65
C CYS A 1218 -53.21 20.08 -18.39
N LEU A 1219 -53.44 21.23 -17.74
CA LEU A 1219 -54.10 22.38 -18.35
C LEU A 1219 -53.28 22.96 -19.52
N TYR A 1220 -51.95 23.01 -19.40
CA TYR A 1220 -51.09 23.44 -20.51
C TYR A 1220 -51.29 22.63 -21.78
N CYS A 1221 -51.46 21.32 -21.65
CA CYS A 1221 -51.73 20.49 -22.82
C CYS A 1221 -53.12 20.75 -23.44
N GLU A 1222 -54.07 21.32 -22.69
CA GLU A 1222 -55.38 21.75 -23.20
C GLU A 1222 -55.34 23.15 -23.79
N ASN A 1223 -54.60 24.06 -23.14
CA ASN A 1223 -54.47 25.46 -23.54
C ASN A 1223 -53.04 25.98 -23.30
N PRO A 1224 -52.13 25.83 -24.28
CA PRO A 1224 -50.74 26.25 -24.15
C PRO A 1224 -50.56 27.76 -23.91
N GLU A 1225 -51.49 28.60 -24.38
CA GLU A 1225 -51.39 30.06 -24.28
C GLU A 1225 -51.70 30.61 -22.89
N ASP A 1226 -52.38 29.84 -22.03
CA ASP A 1226 -52.84 30.27 -20.71
C ASP A 1226 -51.84 29.96 -19.57
N ASN A 1227 -50.55 29.76 -19.90
CA ASN A 1227 -49.56 29.31 -18.94
C ASN A 1227 -48.33 30.21 -18.86
N SER A 1228 -48.07 30.69 -17.64
CA SER A 1228 -46.90 31.50 -17.30
C SER A 1228 -46.15 30.85 -16.14
N THR A 1229 -44.92 30.39 -16.39
CA THR A 1229 -44.00 29.93 -15.34
C THR A 1229 -43.85 30.98 -14.24
N LYS A 1230 -43.87 32.28 -14.60
CA LYS A 1230 -43.79 33.38 -13.62
C LYS A 1230 -45.03 33.41 -12.72
N GLU A 1231 -46.23 33.17 -13.26
CA GLU A 1231 -47.45 33.14 -12.44
C GLU A 1231 -47.50 31.90 -11.55
N TYR A 1232 -47.12 30.73 -12.06
CA TYR A 1232 -46.98 29.51 -11.28
C TYR A 1232 -46.08 29.71 -10.05
N VAL A 1233 -44.88 30.25 -10.27
CA VAL A 1233 -43.90 30.59 -9.21
C VAL A 1233 -44.48 31.63 -8.25
N LYS A 1234 -45.13 32.68 -8.78
CA LYS A 1234 -45.75 33.76 -7.98
C LYS A 1234 -46.84 33.24 -7.04
N TYR A 1235 -47.70 32.32 -7.47
CA TYR A 1235 -48.76 31.81 -6.60
C TYR A 1235 -48.21 30.94 -5.45
N ILE A 1236 -47.16 30.16 -5.74
CA ILE A 1236 -46.48 29.37 -4.71
C ILE A 1236 -45.74 30.29 -3.74
N GLN A 1237 -45.06 31.33 -4.25
CA GLN A 1237 -44.49 32.39 -3.43
C GLN A 1237 -45.55 33.00 -2.51
N GLN A 1238 -46.72 33.41 -3.02
CA GLN A 1238 -47.77 34.02 -2.20
C GLN A 1238 -48.23 33.08 -1.07
N ALA A 1239 -48.31 31.78 -1.34
CA ALA A 1239 -48.61 30.78 -0.32
C ALA A 1239 -47.51 30.71 0.75
N LEU A 1240 -46.25 30.68 0.34
CA LEU A 1240 -45.09 30.70 1.23
C LEU A 1240 -45.01 32.00 2.05
N ASP A 1241 -45.33 33.16 1.45
CA ASP A 1241 -45.40 34.45 2.12
C ASP A 1241 -46.46 34.45 3.23
N ILE A 1242 -47.64 33.88 2.97
CA ILE A 1242 -48.70 33.73 4.00
C ILE A 1242 -48.21 32.83 5.16
N LEU A 1243 -47.58 31.69 4.84
CA LEU A 1243 -47.06 30.79 5.88
C LEU A 1243 -45.93 31.44 6.67
N TYR A 1244 -45.06 32.18 6.00
CA TYR A 1244 -43.99 32.96 6.61
C TYR A 1244 -44.59 33.99 7.56
N GLU A 1245 -45.52 34.84 7.12
CA GLU A 1245 -46.08 35.91 7.96
C GLU A 1245 -46.88 35.40 9.16
N GLU A 1246 -47.55 34.26 9.04
CA GLU A 1246 -48.55 33.82 10.01
C GLU A 1246 -48.11 32.68 10.94
N LEU A 1247 -47.03 31.95 10.62
CA LEU A 1247 -46.58 30.78 11.40
C LEU A 1247 -45.12 30.93 11.89
N PRO A 1248 -44.86 30.79 13.19
CA PRO A 1248 -43.51 30.60 13.73
C PRO A 1248 -43.06 29.13 13.59
N ARG A 1249 -41.77 28.83 13.77
CA ARG A 1249 -41.20 27.46 13.85
C ARG A 1249 -41.68 26.49 12.75
N VAL A 1250 -41.33 26.78 11.50
CA VAL A 1250 -41.77 26.00 10.33
C VAL A 1250 -40.60 25.54 9.46
N PHE A 1251 -40.60 24.25 9.11
CA PHE A 1251 -39.80 23.70 8.03
C PHE A 1251 -40.72 23.33 6.86
N ILE A 1252 -40.48 23.89 5.67
CA ILE A 1252 -41.30 23.65 4.47
C ILE A 1252 -40.52 22.83 3.45
N ASN A 1253 -41.05 21.67 3.11
CA ASN A 1253 -40.66 20.92 1.91
C ASN A 1253 -41.45 21.42 0.71
N VAL A 1254 -40.76 21.93 -0.30
CA VAL A 1254 -41.37 22.22 -1.62
C VAL A 1254 -40.89 21.15 -2.58
N VAL A 1255 -41.77 20.24 -2.96
CA VAL A 1255 -41.41 19.14 -3.86
C VAL A 1255 -41.64 19.58 -5.29
N GLU A 1256 -40.64 19.35 -6.13
CA GLU A 1256 -40.72 19.69 -7.55
C GLU A 1256 -41.80 18.86 -8.25
N VAL A 1257 -42.53 19.51 -9.16
CA VAL A 1257 -43.53 18.84 -10.00
C VAL A 1257 -42.87 17.73 -10.83
N MET A 1258 -43.51 16.57 -10.90
CA MET A 1258 -43.02 15.39 -11.61
C MET A 1258 -42.83 15.64 -13.11
N GLU A 1259 -41.72 15.16 -13.71
CA GLU A 1259 -41.56 15.17 -15.17
C GLU A 1259 -42.60 14.24 -15.83
N LEU A 1260 -43.66 14.81 -16.44
CA LEU A 1260 -44.74 14.03 -17.07
C LEU A 1260 -44.32 13.33 -18.35
N ALA A 1261 -43.34 13.89 -19.09
CA ALA A 1261 -42.86 13.29 -20.33
C ALA A 1261 -42.26 11.89 -20.13
N GLY A 1262 -41.67 11.62 -18.95
CA GLY A 1262 -41.15 10.30 -18.58
C GLY A 1262 -42.22 9.21 -18.47
N LEU A 1263 -43.47 9.58 -18.19
CA LEU A 1263 -44.61 8.64 -18.12
C LEU A 1263 -45.08 8.16 -19.51
N HIS A 1264 -44.51 8.67 -20.60
CA HIS A 1264 -44.97 8.37 -21.95
C HIS A 1264 -44.62 6.95 -22.44
N HIS A 1265 -43.55 6.32 -21.94
CA HIS A 1265 -43.07 5.01 -22.43
C HIS A 1265 -44.02 3.80 -22.14
N VAL A 1266 -45.28 4.04 -21.75
CA VAL A 1266 -46.24 3.02 -21.27
C VAL A 1266 -46.88 2.16 -22.38
N GLN A 1267 -46.67 2.44 -23.67
CA GLN A 1267 -47.37 1.70 -24.74
C GLN A 1267 -47.02 0.21 -24.87
N GLY A 1268 -45.87 -0.25 -24.37
CA GLY A 1268 -45.48 -1.67 -24.46
C GLY A 1268 -46.31 -2.63 -23.61
N GLY A 1269 -47.08 -2.16 -22.61
CA GLY A 1269 -47.73 -3.05 -21.66
C GLY A 1269 -49.05 -2.50 -21.10
N LYS A 1270 -50.17 -2.97 -21.64
CA LYS A 1270 -51.52 -3.06 -21.02
C LYS A 1270 -52.17 -1.84 -20.32
N CYS A 1271 -51.54 -0.68 -20.16
CA CYS A 1271 -52.24 0.51 -19.65
C CYS A 1271 -52.84 1.35 -20.76
N ALA A 1272 -54.03 0.94 -21.22
CA ALA A 1272 -54.94 1.88 -21.84
C ALA A 1272 -55.55 2.74 -20.72
N MET A 1273 -54.96 3.92 -20.48
CA MET A 1273 -55.52 4.93 -19.57
C MET A 1273 -57.03 5.05 -19.83
N PRO A 1274 -57.91 4.91 -18.80
CA PRO A 1274 -59.34 5.02 -19.01
C PRO A 1274 -59.68 6.32 -19.75
N LEU A 1275 -60.62 6.27 -20.69
CA LEU A 1275 -61.09 7.47 -21.43
C LEU A 1275 -61.48 8.63 -20.50
N ALA A 1276 -61.90 8.34 -19.27
CA ALA A 1276 -62.19 9.34 -18.23
C ALA A 1276 -60.94 10.10 -17.76
N VAL A 1277 -59.80 9.43 -17.59
CA VAL A 1277 -58.52 10.05 -17.23
C VAL A 1277 -57.96 10.87 -18.40
N GLN A 1278 -58.03 10.32 -19.62
CA GLN A 1278 -57.62 11.05 -20.84
C GLN A 1278 -58.44 12.33 -21.07
N LYS A 1279 -59.66 12.40 -20.52
CA LYS A 1279 -60.50 13.60 -20.51
C LYS A 1279 -60.07 14.64 -19.48
N ASN A 1280 -59.39 14.25 -18.40
CA ASN A 1280 -58.94 15.16 -17.34
C ASN A 1280 -57.51 15.68 -17.54
N CYS A 1281 -56.69 15.00 -18.36
CA CYS A 1281 -55.33 15.45 -18.67
C CYS A 1281 -54.96 15.13 -20.13
N SER A 1282 -55.12 16.11 -21.01
CA SER A 1282 -54.89 15.94 -22.45
C SER A 1282 -53.44 15.65 -22.85
N CYS A 1283 -52.46 15.91 -21.97
CA CYS A 1283 -51.05 15.53 -22.18
C CYS A 1283 -50.89 14.03 -22.46
N LEU A 1284 -51.77 13.22 -21.85
CA LEU A 1284 -51.74 11.76 -21.93
C LEU A 1284 -52.44 11.22 -23.19
N ARG A 1285 -53.13 12.09 -23.94
CA ARG A 1285 -53.83 11.74 -25.20
C ARG A 1285 -52.91 11.83 -26.42
N HIS A 1286 -52.04 12.84 -26.47
CA HIS A 1286 -51.18 13.16 -27.62
C HIS A 1286 -49.88 12.33 -27.66
N SER A 1287 -49.95 11.07 -27.23
CA SER A 1287 -48.82 10.14 -27.02
C SER A 1287 -48.09 9.70 -28.31
N GLN A 1288 -48.13 10.47 -29.38
CA GLN A 1288 -47.39 10.18 -30.62
C GLN A 1288 -46.63 11.40 -31.15
N ASN A 1289 -46.88 12.60 -30.61
CA ASN A 1289 -46.20 13.81 -31.07
C ASN A 1289 -44.95 14.08 -30.23
N LEU A 1290 -43.79 13.65 -30.75
CA LEU A 1290 -42.48 13.84 -30.11
C LEU A 1290 -42.20 15.32 -29.78
N THR A 1291 -42.63 16.25 -30.64
CA THR A 1291 -42.45 17.69 -30.46
C THR A 1291 -43.28 18.23 -29.30
N ALA A 1292 -44.54 17.79 -29.16
CA ALA A 1292 -45.39 18.18 -28.04
C ALA A 1292 -44.80 17.70 -26.69
N MET A 1293 -44.19 16.52 -26.67
CA MET A 1293 -43.53 15.98 -25.48
C MET A 1293 -42.24 16.73 -25.12
N GLN A 1294 -41.47 17.18 -26.11
CA GLN A 1294 -40.30 18.03 -25.88
C GLN A 1294 -40.69 19.39 -25.29
N GLU A 1295 -41.74 20.01 -25.82
CA GLU A 1295 -42.26 21.27 -25.26
C GLU A 1295 -42.84 21.08 -23.85
N LEU A 1296 -43.56 19.98 -23.60
CA LEU A 1296 -44.01 19.63 -22.25
C LEU A 1296 -42.83 19.46 -21.30
N LYS A 1297 -41.78 18.74 -21.70
CA LYS A 1297 -40.58 18.55 -20.89
C LYS A 1297 -39.88 19.88 -20.59
N LYS A 1298 -39.80 20.77 -21.57
CA LYS A 1298 -39.22 22.13 -21.41
C LYS A 1298 -40.05 22.97 -20.44
N LEU A 1299 -41.38 22.96 -20.54
CA LEU A 1299 -42.24 23.65 -19.59
C LEU A 1299 -42.07 23.07 -18.18
N ASN A 1300 -42.12 21.75 -18.04
CA ASN A 1300 -41.92 21.05 -16.77
C ASN A 1300 -40.61 21.48 -16.10
N TRP A 1301 -39.52 21.54 -16.88
CA TRP A 1301 -38.22 22.02 -16.44
C TRP A 1301 -38.28 23.48 -15.98
N ASN A 1302 -38.97 24.36 -16.71
CA ASN A 1302 -39.11 25.76 -16.32
C ASN A 1302 -39.85 25.92 -14.99
N LEU A 1303 -40.91 25.13 -14.73
CA LEU A 1303 -41.62 25.13 -13.45
C LEU A 1303 -40.72 24.65 -12.32
N GLN A 1304 -39.99 23.55 -12.52
CA GLN A 1304 -39.03 23.01 -11.55
C GLN A 1304 -37.89 24.00 -11.26
N SER A 1305 -37.30 24.59 -12.30
CA SER A 1305 -36.24 25.61 -12.18
C SER A 1305 -36.72 26.85 -11.43
N GLY A 1306 -37.91 27.36 -11.76
CA GLY A 1306 -38.49 28.51 -11.06
C GLY A 1306 -38.73 28.24 -9.57
N ILE A 1307 -39.13 27.02 -9.22
CA ILE A 1307 -39.27 26.58 -7.81
C ILE A 1307 -37.93 26.45 -7.11
N SER A 1308 -36.93 25.89 -7.78
CA SER A 1308 -35.56 25.82 -7.26
C SER A 1308 -35.02 27.21 -6.92
N GLU A 1309 -35.23 28.21 -7.77
CA GLU A 1309 -34.81 29.60 -7.53
C GLU A 1309 -35.49 30.23 -6.30
N LEU A 1310 -36.76 29.92 -6.04
CA LEU A 1310 -37.50 30.42 -4.86
C LEU A 1310 -36.82 30.04 -3.54
N SER A 1311 -36.18 28.87 -3.46
CA SER A 1311 -35.53 28.42 -2.21
C SER A 1311 -34.33 29.26 -1.79
N TYR A 1312 -33.69 29.97 -2.74
CA TYR A 1312 -32.54 30.84 -2.48
C TYR A 1312 -32.93 32.28 -2.15
N TRP A 1313 -34.22 32.59 -2.05
CA TRP A 1313 -34.65 33.95 -1.77
C TRP A 1313 -34.38 34.39 -0.34
N HIS A 1314 -33.74 35.56 -0.23
CA HIS A 1314 -33.28 36.16 1.04
C HIS A 1314 -34.38 36.27 2.11
N ARG A 1315 -35.61 36.63 1.72
CA ARG A 1315 -36.74 36.82 2.64
C ARG A 1315 -36.98 35.61 3.55
N TYR A 1316 -36.92 34.39 3.00
CA TYR A 1316 -37.13 33.16 3.78
C TYR A 1316 -35.92 32.74 4.62
N MET A 1317 -34.81 33.48 4.54
CA MET A 1317 -33.59 33.29 5.35
C MET A 1317 -33.45 34.34 6.46
N GLU A 1318 -34.33 35.34 6.53
CA GLU A 1318 -34.30 36.40 7.55
C GLU A 1318 -34.70 35.92 8.95
N ARG A 1319 -35.37 34.76 9.05
CA ARG A 1319 -35.88 34.19 10.30
C ARG A 1319 -35.17 32.89 10.63
N GLU A 1320 -34.63 32.81 11.84
CA GLU A 1320 -34.02 31.58 12.37
C GLU A 1320 -35.02 30.44 12.50
N ASP A 1321 -36.30 30.73 12.69
CA ASP A 1321 -37.33 29.73 12.97
C ASP A 1321 -38.09 29.26 11.72
N PHE A 1322 -37.65 29.64 10.51
CA PHE A 1322 -38.35 29.36 9.26
C PHE A 1322 -37.38 28.93 8.16
N ALA A 1323 -37.70 27.84 7.44
CA ALA A 1323 -36.93 27.44 6.27
C ALA A 1323 -37.82 26.85 5.16
N VAL A 1324 -37.43 27.11 3.92
CA VAL A 1324 -38.00 26.50 2.71
C VAL A 1324 -36.90 25.71 2.00
N THR A 1325 -37.11 24.41 1.84
CA THR A 1325 -36.16 23.51 1.18
C THR A 1325 -36.84 22.81 0.02
N VAL A 1326 -36.24 22.93 -1.17
CA VAL A 1326 -36.71 22.23 -2.37
C VAL A 1326 -36.23 20.77 -2.36
N GLN A 1327 -37.13 19.86 -2.69
CA GLN A 1327 -36.87 18.42 -2.78
C GLN A 1327 -37.04 17.95 -4.24
N PRO A 1328 -35.95 17.82 -5.01
CA PRO A 1328 -36.00 17.65 -6.46
C PRO A 1328 -36.07 16.19 -6.93
N PHE A 1329 -36.39 15.21 -6.09
CA PHE A 1329 -36.38 13.77 -6.47
C PHE A 1329 -37.35 13.40 -7.62
N PHE A 1330 -38.22 14.32 -8.03
CA PHE A 1330 -39.13 14.20 -9.16
C PHE A 1330 -38.66 14.91 -10.44
N ARG A 1331 -37.49 15.54 -10.40
CA ARG A 1331 -36.92 16.24 -11.55
C ARG A 1331 -36.70 15.29 -12.73
N ASN A 1332 -36.19 14.09 -12.43
CA ASN A 1332 -36.00 13.00 -13.38
C ASN A 1332 -36.84 11.79 -12.97
N THR A 1333 -38.04 11.65 -13.53
CA THR A 1333 -38.95 10.53 -13.24
C THR A 1333 -38.61 9.30 -14.09
N PHE A 1334 -38.40 8.16 -13.45
CA PHE A 1334 -38.23 6.86 -14.10
C PHE A 1334 -39.35 5.92 -13.64
N ILE A 1335 -40.18 5.43 -14.55
CA ILE A 1335 -41.06 4.30 -14.21
C ILE A 1335 -40.17 3.05 -14.15
N PRO A 1336 -40.07 2.37 -13.00
CA PRO A 1336 -39.27 1.16 -12.89
C PRO A 1336 -39.90 0.06 -13.74
N LEU A 1337 -39.05 -0.81 -14.23
CA LEU A 1337 -39.46 -1.99 -14.99
C LEU A 1337 -39.92 -3.07 -14.02
N ASN A 1338 -40.99 -3.79 -14.36
CA ASN A 1338 -41.37 -4.98 -13.61
C ASN A 1338 -40.43 -6.14 -13.97
N GLU A 1339 -40.59 -7.29 -13.32
CA GLU A 1339 -39.72 -8.47 -13.53
C GLU A 1339 -39.80 -9.08 -14.94
N ARG A 1340 -40.79 -8.67 -15.75
CA ARG A 1340 -40.93 -9.01 -17.18
C ARG A 1340 -40.73 -7.79 -18.08
N GLU A 1341 -40.28 -6.69 -17.49
CA GLU A 1341 -39.99 -5.39 -18.06
C GLU A 1341 -41.01 -4.76 -19.01
N GLY A 1342 -42.27 -5.14 -18.84
CA GLY A 1342 -43.28 -4.11 -18.91
C GLY A 1342 -42.93 -3.03 -17.88
N LEU A 1343 -43.38 -1.81 -18.10
CA LEU A 1343 -43.42 -0.86 -17.01
C LEU A 1343 -44.11 -1.51 -15.81
N ASP A 1344 -43.52 -1.37 -14.63
CA ASP A 1344 -44.19 -1.80 -13.42
C ASP A 1344 -45.31 -0.81 -13.14
N LEU A 1345 -46.50 -1.13 -13.63
CA LEU A 1345 -47.65 -0.25 -13.45
C LEU A 1345 -48.26 -0.39 -12.06
N THR A 1346 -47.76 -1.31 -11.22
CA THR A 1346 -48.27 -1.49 -9.87
C THR A 1346 -47.89 -0.34 -8.91
N PHE A 1347 -47.02 0.58 -9.34
CA PHE A 1347 -46.79 1.87 -8.67
C PHE A 1347 -47.92 2.87 -8.87
N PHE A 1348 -48.70 2.66 -9.94
CA PHE A 1348 -49.91 3.41 -10.20
C PHE A 1348 -51.12 2.60 -9.76
N SER A 1349 -52.23 3.29 -9.55
CA SER A 1349 -53.54 2.69 -9.36
C SER A 1349 -54.00 1.99 -10.66
N GLU A 1350 -55.14 1.30 -10.62
CA GLU A 1350 -55.71 0.62 -11.80
C GLU A 1350 -55.97 1.56 -12.99
N ASP A 1351 -56.04 2.87 -12.76
CA ASP A 1351 -56.22 3.87 -13.81
C ASP A 1351 -54.92 4.40 -14.43
N CYS A 1352 -53.75 3.98 -13.93
CA CYS A 1352 -52.41 4.45 -14.34
C CYS A 1352 -52.13 5.95 -14.19
N PHE A 1353 -53.01 6.72 -13.53
CA PHE A 1353 -52.85 8.15 -13.31
C PHE A 1353 -52.55 8.48 -11.85
N TYR A 1354 -53.37 7.93 -10.95
CA TYR A 1354 -53.11 8.03 -9.53
C TYR A 1354 -51.98 7.07 -9.13
N PHE A 1355 -51.20 7.43 -8.11
CA PHE A 1355 -50.25 6.50 -7.52
C PHE A 1355 -50.98 5.50 -6.63
N SER A 1356 -50.51 4.25 -6.62
CA SER A 1356 -50.97 3.26 -5.66
C SER A 1356 -50.31 3.46 -4.30
N ASP A 1357 -50.74 2.67 -3.33
CA ASP A 1357 -50.09 2.50 -2.01
C ASP A 1357 -48.56 2.30 -2.14
N ARG A 1358 -48.14 1.47 -3.12
CA ARG A 1358 -46.72 1.25 -3.46
C ARG A 1358 -46.04 2.54 -3.91
N GLY A 1359 -46.69 3.28 -4.81
CA GLY A 1359 -46.19 4.55 -5.32
C GLY A 1359 -46.00 5.58 -4.21
N HIS A 1360 -46.98 5.71 -3.32
CA HIS A 1360 -46.88 6.60 -2.16
C HIS A 1360 -45.77 6.21 -1.19
N ALA A 1361 -45.56 4.92 -0.95
CA ALA A 1361 -44.47 4.44 -0.11
C ALA A 1361 -43.09 4.87 -0.64
N GLU A 1362 -42.85 4.72 -1.95
CA GLU A 1362 -41.59 5.12 -2.56
C GLU A 1362 -41.40 6.64 -2.62
N MET A 1363 -42.48 7.41 -2.80
CA MET A 1363 -42.43 8.88 -2.69
C MET A 1363 -42.04 9.32 -1.27
N ALA A 1364 -42.55 8.65 -0.24
CA ALA A 1364 -42.22 8.95 1.15
C ALA A 1364 -40.75 8.66 1.47
N ILE A 1365 -40.22 7.54 0.97
CA ILE A 1365 -38.79 7.20 1.09
C ILE A 1365 -37.93 8.27 0.41
N ALA A 1366 -38.28 8.67 -0.81
CA ALA A 1366 -37.54 9.68 -1.56
C ALA A 1366 -37.51 11.03 -0.84
N LEU A 1367 -38.67 11.51 -0.38
CA LEU A 1367 -38.78 12.75 0.40
C LEU A 1367 -37.91 12.70 1.67
N TRP A 1368 -38.03 11.62 2.44
CA TRP A 1368 -37.25 11.45 3.66
C TRP A 1368 -35.74 11.49 3.40
N ASN A 1369 -35.28 10.72 2.42
CA ASN A 1369 -33.88 10.67 2.05
C ASN A 1369 -33.35 12.02 1.55
N ASN A 1370 -34.15 12.75 0.76
CA ASN A 1370 -33.81 14.09 0.28
C ASN A 1370 -33.69 15.11 1.43
N MET A 1371 -34.51 15.05 2.48
CA MET A 1371 -34.37 15.93 3.66
C MET A 1371 -33.05 15.69 4.43
N LEU A 1372 -32.47 14.49 4.31
CA LEU A 1372 -31.19 14.12 4.92
C LEU A 1372 -29.98 14.27 3.97
N GLU A 1373 -30.18 14.92 2.82
CA GLU A 1373 -29.12 15.26 1.87
C GLU A 1373 -28.86 16.78 1.87
N PRO A 1374 -27.59 17.23 1.85
CA PRO A 1374 -27.28 18.65 1.84
C PRO A 1374 -27.85 19.34 0.58
N VAL A 1375 -28.27 20.59 0.74
CA VAL A 1375 -28.70 21.43 -0.38
C VAL A 1375 -27.54 21.54 -1.38
N GLY A 1376 -27.85 21.44 -2.67
CA GLY A 1376 -26.87 21.35 -3.76
C GLY A 1376 -26.42 19.93 -4.13
N TRP A 1377 -26.66 18.94 -3.25
CA TRP A 1377 -26.24 17.54 -3.43
C TRP A 1377 -27.40 16.55 -3.27
N LYS A 1378 -28.64 17.02 -3.43
CA LYS A 1378 -29.84 16.20 -3.32
C LYS A 1378 -30.02 15.32 -4.56
N THR A 1379 -30.49 14.10 -4.33
CA THR A 1379 -30.87 13.17 -5.40
C THR A 1379 -32.05 13.74 -6.19
N SER A 1380 -31.90 13.89 -7.51
CA SER A 1380 -32.90 14.50 -8.41
C SER A 1380 -33.78 13.51 -9.16
N SER A 1381 -33.65 12.22 -8.83
CA SER A 1381 -34.45 11.13 -9.37
C SER A 1381 -34.89 10.20 -8.24
N ASN A 1382 -35.98 9.47 -8.46
CA ASN A 1382 -36.40 8.42 -7.55
C ASN A 1382 -36.26 7.05 -8.19
N ASN A 1383 -35.55 6.13 -7.52
CA ASN A 1383 -35.55 4.73 -7.88
C ASN A 1383 -36.72 4.05 -7.16
N PHE A 1384 -37.81 3.84 -7.87
CA PHE A 1384 -39.03 3.25 -7.33
C PHE A 1384 -38.92 1.74 -7.03
N ILE A 1385 -37.82 1.04 -7.31
CA ILE A 1385 -37.71 -0.43 -7.06
C ILE A 1385 -37.90 -0.74 -5.56
N TYR A 1386 -38.93 -1.49 -5.17
CA TYR A 1386 -39.23 -1.75 -3.76
C TYR A 1386 -38.06 -2.40 -3.02
N ASN A 1387 -37.64 -1.78 -1.91
CA ASN A 1387 -36.69 -2.36 -0.95
C ASN A 1387 -36.97 -1.78 0.44
N ARG A 1388 -37.14 -2.67 1.43
CA ARG A 1388 -37.46 -2.29 2.81
C ARG A 1388 -36.36 -1.50 3.51
N THR A 1389 -35.10 -1.60 3.08
CA THR A 1389 -33.94 -1.02 3.79
C THR A 1389 -33.45 0.32 3.22
N LYS A 1390 -34.20 0.98 2.34
CA LYS A 1390 -33.77 2.23 1.66
C LYS A 1390 -33.69 3.48 2.54
N LEU A 1391 -34.31 3.49 3.71
CA LEU A 1391 -34.39 4.70 4.53
C LEU A 1391 -33.00 5.08 5.06
N LYS A 1392 -32.56 6.29 4.73
CA LYS A 1392 -31.36 6.89 5.31
C LYS A 1392 -31.59 7.26 6.76
N CYS A 1393 -30.51 7.33 7.53
CA CYS A 1393 -30.52 7.71 8.93
C CYS A 1393 -29.71 9.00 9.14
N PRO A 1394 -30.16 9.91 10.03
CA PRO A 1394 -29.35 11.04 10.46
C PRO A 1394 -28.05 10.54 11.10
N SER A 1395 -26.92 11.18 10.80
CA SER A 1395 -25.63 10.82 11.41
C SER A 1395 -25.43 11.57 12.73
N PRO A 1396 -24.60 11.05 13.66
CA PRO A 1396 -24.27 11.76 14.90
C PRO A 1396 -23.63 13.13 14.67
N GLU A 1397 -22.86 13.29 13.59
CA GLU A 1397 -22.18 14.53 13.24
C GLU A 1397 -23.12 15.55 12.60
N ARG A 1398 -24.19 15.09 11.94
CA ARG A 1398 -25.19 15.92 11.26
C ARG A 1398 -26.60 15.38 11.51
N PRO A 1399 -27.11 15.48 12.75
CA PRO A 1399 -28.40 14.90 13.14
C PRO A 1399 -29.61 15.74 12.70
N PHE A 1400 -29.39 16.74 11.85
CA PHE A 1400 -30.36 17.79 11.51
C PHE A 1400 -30.99 17.54 10.13
N LEU A 1401 -32.18 18.09 9.93
CA LEU A 1401 -32.72 18.24 8.57
C LEU A 1401 -31.92 19.31 7.81
N TYR A 1402 -31.58 19.02 6.57
CA TYR A 1402 -30.75 19.95 5.80
C TYR A 1402 -31.56 21.16 5.32
N THR A 1403 -30.96 22.32 5.53
CA THR A 1403 -31.37 23.65 5.08
C THR A 1403 -30.23 24.27 4.30
N LEU A 1404 -30.48 25.41 3.66
CA LEU A 1404 -29.44 26.12 2.90
C LEU A 1404 -28.24 26.50 3.77
N ARG A 1405 -28.50 26.97 5.01
CA ARG A 1405 -27.45 27.41 5.94
C ARG A 1405 -26.60 26.25 6.46
N ASN A 1406 -27.21 25.19 6.99
CA ASN A 1406 -26.44 24.04 7.52
C ASN A 1406 -25.84 23.12 6.42
N SER A 1407 -26.06 23.44 5.15
CA SER A 1407 -25.39 22.79 4.00
C SER A 1407 -24.07 23.47 3.61
N GLN A 1408 -23.61 24.50 4.35
CA GLN A 1408 -22.36 25.24 4.10
C GLN A 1408 -22.30 25.95 2.73
N LEU A 1409 -23.45 26.26 2.14
CA LEU A 1409 -23.54 27.07 0.91
C LEU A 1409 -23.53 28.58 1.19
N LEU A 1410 -23.67 28.99 2.46
CA LEU A 1410 -23.64 30.38 2.91
C LEU A 1410 -22.52 30.57 3.94
N PRO A 1411 -21.79 31.71 3.92
CA PRO A 1411 -20.78 32.02 4.93
C PRO A 1411 -21.41 32.26 6.32
N ASP A 1412 -20.81 31.73 7.39
CA ASP A 1412 -21.38 31.67 8.74
C ASP A 1412 -21.45 33.01 9.50
N LYS A 1413 -20.89 34.09 8.97
CA LYS A 1413 -20.99 35.44 9.56
C LYS A 1413 -21.01 36.48 8.46
N ALA A 1414 -21.97 37.41 8.55
CA ALA A 1414 -21.86 38.71 7.91
C ALA A 1414 -20.69 39.44 8.56
N GLU A 1415 -19.48 39.30 8.01
CA GLU A 1415 -18.42 40.25 8.29
C GLU A 1415 -18.93 41.63 7.91
N GLU A 1416 -18.75 42.61 8.80
CA GLU A 1416 -19.02 44.01 8.51
C GLU A 1416 -18.44 44.33 7.12
N PRO A 1417 -19.20 45.05 6.26
CA PRO A 1417 -18.76 45.32 4.91
C PRO A 1417 -17.45 46.12 4.98
N SER A 1418 -16.34 45.41 4.84
CA SER A 1418 -15.05 46.05 4.63
C SER A 1418 -15.21 46.89 3.37
N ASN A 1419 -14.78 48.15 3.44
CA ASN A 1419 -14.77 49.09 2.31
C ASN A 1419 -13.77 48.66 1.20
N ALA A 1420 -13.61 47.37 0.97
CA ALA A 1420 -12.89 46.81 -0.15
C ALA A 1420 -13.74 47.04 -1.41
N LEU A 1421 -13.25 47.94 -2.26
CA LEU A 1421 -13.87 48.39 -3.50
C LEU A 1421 -14.43 47.23 -4.34
N TYR A 1422 -15.75 47.04 -4.29
CA TYR A 1422 -16.51 46.13 -5.16
C TYR A 1422 -16.40 46.45 -6.66
N TRP A 1423 -15.73 47.55 -7.03
CA TRP A 1423 -15.47 47.92 -8.42
C TRP A 1423 -14.38 47.07 -9.08
N ALA A 1424 -13.49 46.40 -8.32
CA ALA A 1424 -12.36 45.66 -8.92
C ALA A 1424 -12.81 44.50 -9.81
N VAL A 1425 -13.86 43.76 -9.42
CA VAL A 1425 -14.33 42.58 -10.17
C VAL A 1425 -15.08 42.96 -11.46
N PRO A 1426 -16.04 43.90 -11.46
CA PRO A 1426 -16.64 44.40 -12.70
C PRO A 1426 -15.61 45.10 -13.60
N VAL A 1427 -14.67 45.87 -13.04
CA VAL A 1427 -13.61 46.54 -13.83
C VAL A 1427 -12.66 45.53 -14.46
N ALA A 1428 -12.30 44.44 -13.77
CA ALA A 1428 -11.49 43.38 -14.35
C ALA A 1428 -12.24 42.63 -15.47
N ALA A 1429 -13.53 42.35 -15.29
CA ALA A 1429 -14.35 41.71 -16.32
C ALA A 1429 -14.54 42.60 -17.56
N ILE A 1430 -14.82 43.89 -17.37
CA ILE A 1430 -14.94 44.88 -18.45
C ILE A 1430 -13.58 45.13 -19.11
N GLY A 1431 -12.50 45.19 -18.33
CA GLY A 1431 -11.13 45.34 -18.83
C GLY A 1431 -10.70 44.16 -19.69
N GLY A 1432 -10.98 42.93 -19.26
CA GLY A 1432 -10.71 41.72 -20.04
C GLY A 1432 -11.48 41.68 -21.36
N LEU A 1433 -12.76 42.08 -21.35
CA LEU A 1433 -13.58 42.22 -22.56
C LEU A 1433 -13.04 43.31 -23.50
N ALA A 1434 -12.64 44.47 -22.98
CA ALA A 1434 -12.08 45.56 -23.78
C ALA A 1434 -10.75 45.16 -24.43
N VAL A 1435 -9.86 44.48 -23.70
CA VAL A 1435 -8.59 43.96 -24.22
C VAL A 1435 -8.83 42.91 -25.31
N GLY A 1436 -9.79 42.01 -25.11
CA GLY A 1436 -10.19 41.02 -26.12
C GLY A 1436 -10.70 41.66 -27.40
N ILE A 1437 -11.56 42.68 -27.29
CA ILE A 1437 -12.10 43.41 -28.45
C ILE A 1437 -11.02 44.22 -29.17
N LEU A 1438 -10.14 44.91 -28.43
CA LEU A 1438 -9.00 45.65 -29.00
C LEU A 1438 -8.02 44.72 -29.71
N GLY A 1439 -7.72 43.54 -29.16
CA GLY A 1439 -6.86 42.55 -29.80
C GLY A 1439 -7.43 42.05 -31.13
N VAL A 1440 -8.75 41.81 -31.19
CA VAL A 1440 -9.43 41.39 -32.43
C VAL A 1440 -9.47 42.53 -33.46
N MET A 1441 -9.66 43.78 -33.03
CA MET A 1441 -9.64 44.94 -33.94
C MET A 1441 -8.24 45.22 -34.51
N LEU A 1442 -7.20 45.19 -33.66
CA LEU A 1442 -5.80 45.36 -34.09
C LEU A 1442 -5.37 44.27 -35.07
N TRP A 1443 -5.81 43.03 -34.87
CA TRP A 1443 -5.51 41.93 -35.79
C TRP A 1443 -6.21 42.11 -37.15
N ARG A 1444 -7.41 42.72 -37.18
CA ARG A 1444 -8.10 42.98 -38.45
C ARG A 1444 -7.50 44.14 -39.26
N THR A 1445 -6.82 45.09 -38.64
CA THR A 1445 -6.22 46.23 -39.36
C THR A 1445 -4.82 45.97 -39.92
N VAL A 1446 -4.14 44.90 -39.50
CA VAL A 1446 -2.84 44.51 -40.07
C VAL A 1446 -3.03 43.42 -41.12
N LYS A 1447 -3.64 43.78 -42.25
CA LYS A 1447 -3.49 43.03 -43.52
C LYS A 1447 -2.62 43.86 -44.45
N PRO A 1448 -1.40 43.39 -44.79
CA PRO A 1448 -0.52 44.12 -45.69
C PRO A 1448 -1.08 44.08 -47.12
N VAL A 1449 -1.01 45.25 -47.77
CA VAL A 1449 -1.40 45.49 -49.16
C VAL A 1449 -0.51 44.68 -50.10
N GLN A 1450 -1.15 43.95 -51.02
CA GLN A 1450 -0.54 43.26 -52.14
C GLN A 1450 0.16 44.28 -53.05
N GLN A 1451 1.42 44.03 -53.37
CA GLN A 1451 2.09 44.69 -54.48
C GLN A 1451 2.58 43.59 -55.42
N GLU A 1452 2.01 43.63 -56.63
CA GLU A 1452 2.28 42.78 -57.78
C GLU A 1452 3.69 43.08 -58.31
N GLU A 1453 4.54 42.06 -58.41
CA GLU A 1453 5.70 42.09 -59.32
C GLU A 1453 5.59 40.87 -60.23
N GLU A 1454 5.34 41.17 -61.50
CA GLU A 1454 5.39 40.28 -62.66
C GLU A 1454 6.83 39.86 -62.90
N GLU A 1455 7.10 38.56 -63.01
CA GLU A 1455 8.33 38.08 -63.64
C GLU A 1455 8.01 36.91 -64.58
N GLU A 1456 8.27 37.19 -65.85
CA GLU A 1456 7.90 36.45 -67.06
C GLU A 1456 9.10 35.59 -67.51
N ASP A 1457 8.80 34.34 -67.84
CA ASP A 1457 9.51 33.39 -68.73
C ASP A 1457 11.03 33.45 -68.90
N THR A 1458 11.72 32.35 -68.54
CA THR A 1458 12.65 31.65 -69.46
C THR A 1458 13.06 30.25 -68.95
N LEU A 1459 12.47 29.21 -69.56
CA LEU A 1459 13.11 27.89 -69.82
C LEU A 1459 14.20 28.06 -70.91
N PRO A 1460 15.14 27.13 -71.21
CA PRO A 1460 15.31 25.73 -70.77
C PRO A 1460 16.77 25.31 -70.42
N ASN A 1461 16.98 24.23 -69.67
CA ASN A 1461 17.78 23.08 -70.17
C ASN A 1461 17.93 21.94 -69.15
N THR A 1462 17.72 20.76 -69.72
CA THR A 1462 17.98 19.40 -69.24
C THR A 1462 19.46 19.11 -68.99
N SER A 1463 19.80 18.46 -67.88
CA SER A 1463 20.46 17.13 -67.90
C SER A 1463 20.77 16.60 -66.49
N VAL A 1464 20.24 15.41 -66.29
CA VAL A 1464 20.52 14.37 -65.30
C VAL A 1464 22.01 14.19 -64.96
N THR A 1465 22.34 14.27 -63.67
CA THR A 1465 23.35 13.40 -63.05
C THR A 1465 22.80 12.85 -61.73
N GLN A 1466 22.51 11.56 -61.74
CA GLN A 1466 22.30 10.74 -60.55
C GLN A 1466 23.66 10.59 -59.87
N ASP A 1467 23.81 11.11 -58.65
CA ASP A 1467 24.78 10.57 -57.72
C ASP A 1467 24.12 10.25 -56.39
N ALA A 1468 24.40 9.03 -55.99
CA ALA A 1468 23.76 8.29 -54.92
C ALA A 1468 24.38 8.63 -53.55
N VAL A 1469 23.51 8.66 -52.54
CA VAL A 1469 23.76 8.17 -51.17
C VAL A 1469 24.92 8.80 -50.41
N SER A 1470 24.59 9.71 -49.49
CA SER A 1470 25.14 9.63 -48.13
C SER A 1470 24.28 10.39 -47.14
N GLU A 1471 23.69 9.64 -46.20
CA GLU A 1471 23.07 10.14 -44.98
C GLU A 1471 24.08 10.97 -44.18
N LYS A 1472 23.88 12.29 -44.11
CA LYS A 1472 24.47 13.12 -43.05
C LYS A 1472 23.36 13.62 -42.15
N ARG A 1473 23.23 12.93 -41.01
CA ARG A 1473 22.69 13.47 -39.75
C ARG A 1473 23.33 14.84 -39.49
N LEU A 1474 22.59 15.91 -39.75
CA LEU A 1474 22.95 17.26 -39.33
C LEU A 1474 22.42 17.49 -37.91
N LYS A 1475 23.38 17.60 -37.00
CA LYS A 1475 23.23 18.22 -35.67
C LYS A 1475 22.91 19.71 -35.85
N ALA A 1476 21.91 20.21 -35.11
CA ALA A 1476 21.81 21.55 -34.53
C ALA A 1476 20.52 21.54 -33.68
N GLY A 1477 20.46 21.96 -32.42
CA GLY A 1477 21.23 23.02 -31.79
C GLY A 1477 20.49 24.35 -31.92
N ASN A 1478 19.32 24.46 -31.27
CA ASN A 1478 18.80 25.64 -30.57
C ASN A 1478 17.58 25.28 -29.75
#